data_AF-A0A3D4B3P0-F1
#
_entry.id   AF-A0A3D4B3P0-F1
#
_cell.length_a   1.000
_cell.length_b   1.000
_cell.length_c   1.000
_cell.angle_alpha   90.00
_cell.angle_beta   90.00
_cell.angle_gamma   90.00
#
_symmetry.space_group_name_H-M   'P 1'
#
loop_
_entity.id
_entity.type
_entity.pdbx_description
1 polymer ?
#
loop_
_entity_poly.entity_id
_entity_poly.type
_entity_poly.pdbx_seq_one_letter_code
_entity_poly.pdbx_strand_id
1 'polypeptide(L)'
;MPINFPRFWMKKEQARPLIEHLKSAGPLNVRAKARMTWKRLPAYNVLGKITGTHPILKHEVIVLESYYDSMSPVPAVSPGANQAAGVATLVEMARYFKAHPPARTIYFLATSGHFLSLSGVNDFTKRHTRKAKYFAEKLEEPINMKLFIGLDISSARNQVGVNYAGILFAGNSFEKQRFFTPFGKTFMRHAAALSRFGGFASDMLMNVITPSQGILPTNFFPAGDIAVDAELVFWTGFPALTFATIFDGREYVDTPLDIVDRVNIRNVYMQATFLTGLFAKGVNDPNLFPDFKMQLDDRFVTGRIKVVEFDPTENYIPSKPKPGAVVRFRRYNKSISGVKNEIFIVADSNGVAESTELEAGRTYPTEGYVLDEESGDIIYAPDRGPYGAGAYPLEITMDWVDKQKSTVVFRCEATNIYDLVDPRFLTRLNEAVLLDESGSPPLEWGMTFQDGGWTSGNTYEEDTAVLFTRPDSRFKVTMSTGLLGRRLILTNADENNPEGIGFLSGRRAIPMTSYQVAWDMWHLDEARIKALESAGVHSDRLESFHLEAKRLLEKADVARQSLQWDTFIKYARAAWGYESRAYPDATATANDVMKGVLFYMFLVIPFAYALERLLFGYVNIHKRIGATVGIFLTAYLVLRLSHPAFQISAAPDIVLLAFITLTLAIVVIWLISGRFSQTMHQLKQTTRGVHTTDVQRSSALATAFTLGIGNMRKRKARTLLTCSTLVLLVFTVLSFTSVQTYLRIQKVDKDTEAGYTGFLVRNTNWAPLQKQTYQYVLSEFNSSEPEDEDIIIVPRSWYAASTPGVKTFIKVEKEDVDSTDLDQGSTNPASLNPKPPRSTYASAILGVLPEERDVTHIDQALITGRWFEPQERDVCMIPTEMAELLDITSADIGQVDIYIFGQPFKVIGLFDEQVFGTIMDLDGEPLTPVDYTAAGQELLTQLAAKDYGEEPVDMVQFDHLQAANMILAPQPYVNDLGGSLRSVAVRFPSDAMADARIERFMQRLGIPVVASVRGEVAVYSAMALSSLSGVGNLFIPLVIAALIILNTMMNAVYERFREIAVYSAVGLAPVHIGTLFMAEACMYAVIGGMAGYLIGQTVALGITTYHLLEGLTLNYSSLSAVASTMMVMTVVLLSTIYPARKASQMAVPDVNRQWSFPEPDGDLWSFEFPFTIGRLEALGLYTYLTRLFESYEESALGTFMTDEVKLTAIQTDAVETYTITMKSWLAPYDMGVSQRVTLSAAPDEMEHNLYAVWVDIERESGDVDSWQRLNRRFL
;
A
#
# COMPACT_ATOMS: atom_id res chain seq x y z
N MET A 1 -18.37 -13.43 -1.24
CA MET A 1 -17.60 -14.54 -1.85
C MET A 1 -18.48 -15.78 -2.10
N PRO A 2 -18.26 -16.55 -3.16
CA PRO A 2 -19.02 -17.76 -3.50
C PRO A 2 -18.51 -19.00 -2.73
N ILE A 3 -18.43 -18.89 -1.40
CA ILE A 3 -17.97 -19.99 -0.55
C ILE A 3 -19.06 -21.06 -0.41
N ASN A 4 -18.73 -22.32 -0.67
CA ASN A 4 -19.65 -23.44 -0.44
C ASN A 4 -19.55 -23.92 1.02
N PHE A 5 -20.19 -23.18 1.95
CA PHE A 5 -20.26 -23.53 3.37
C PHE A 5 -21.71 -23.56 3.87
N PRO A 6 -22.23 -24.70 4.34
CA PRO A 6 -23.62 -24.80 4.78
C PRO A 6 -23.84 -24.10 6.12
N ARG A 7 -24.87 -23.26 6.19
CA ARG A 7 -25.33 -22.65 7.44
C ARG A 7 -26.70 -23.21 7.80
N PHE A 8 -26.88 -23.51 9.08
CA PHE A 8 -28.14 -24.03 9.61
C PHE A 8 -28.70 -23.06 10.63
N TRP A 9 -30.02 -22.94 10.65
CA TRP A 9 -30.73 -22.18 11.66
C TRP A 9 -31.62 -23.12 12.47
N MET A 10 -31.67 -22.90 13.78
CA MET A 10 -32.46 -23.68 14.72
C MET A 10 -33.10 -22.74 15.73
N LYS A 11 -34.35 -23.04 16.10
CA LYS A 11 -35.04 -22.27 17.15
C LYS A 11 -34.43 -22.54 18.52
N LYS A 12 -34.47 -21.54 19.41
CA LYS A 12 -33.88 -21.62 20.76
C LYS A 12 -34.41 -22.80 21.57
N GLU A 13 -35.70 -23.11 21.44
CA GLU A 13 -36.36 -24.22 22.13
C GLU A 13 -35.84 -25.59 21.67
N GLN A 14 -35.42 -25.69 20.41
CA GLN A 14 -34.84 -26.90 19.82
C GLN A 14 -33.34 -27.03 20.12
N ALA A 15 -32.64 -25.89 20.22
CA ALA A 15 -31.21 -25.85 20.51
C ALA A 15 -30.89 -26.14 21.98
N ARG A 16 -31.75 -25.72 22.91
CA ARG A 16 -31.51 -25.83 24.36
C ARG A 16 -31.22 -27.27 24.83
N PRO A 17 -32.01 -28.30 24.48
CA PRO A 17 -31.71 -29.68 24.87
C PRO A 17 -30.37 -30.18 24.33
N LEU A 18 -29.95 -29.74 23.13
CA LEU A 18 -28.66 -30.11 22.55
C LEU A 18 -27.50 -29.46 23.31
N ILE A 19 -27.64 -28.18 23.69
CA ILE A 19 -26.64 -27.47 24.49
C ILE A 19 -26.51 -28.11 25.88
N GLU A 20 -27.63 -28.43 26.53
CA GLU A 20 -27.66 -29.11 27.83
C GLU A 20 -27.03 -30.51 27.76
N HIS A 21 -27.27 -31.25 26.67
CA HIS A 21 -26.62 -32.53 26.41
C HIS A 21 -25.11 -32.39 26.26
N LEU A 22 -24.64 -31.44 25.44
CA LEU A 22 -23.20 -31.22 25.23
C LEU A 22 -22.47 -30.88 26.54
N LYS A 23 -23.13 -30.16 27.45
CA LYS A 23 -22.58 -29.84 28.78
C LYS A 23 -22.52 -31.03 29.73
N SER A 24 -23.43 -32.00 29.61
CA SER A 24 -23.63 -33.07 30.60
C SER A 24 -23.14 -34.44 30.16
N ALA A 25 -23.28 -34.78 28.88
CA ALA A 25 -23.05 -36.12 28.34
C ALA A 25 -21.90 -36.17 27.31
N GLY A 26 -21.30 -35.03 26.97
CA GLY A 26 -20.17 -34.93 26.05
C GLY A 26 -20.58 -34.84 24.57
N PRO A 27 -19.67 -35.17 23.64
CA PRO A 27 -19.83 -34.88 22.21
C PRO A 27 -20.93 -35.72 21.53
N LEU A 28 -21.70 -35.08 20.66
CA LEU A 28 -22.77 -35.69 19.87
C LEU A 28 -22.36 -35.77 18.39
N ASN A 29 -22.49 -36.95 17.78
CA ASN A 29 -22.32 -37.11 16.33
C ASN A 29 -23.61 -36.72 15.61
N VAL A 30 -23.54 -35.67 14.77
CA VAL A 30 -24.69 -35.17 14.00
C VAL A 30 -24.39 -35.23 12.51
N ARG A 31 -25.37 -35.66 11.70
CA ARG A 31 -25.32 -35.54 10.24
C ARG A 31 -26.26 -34.43 9.79
N ALA A 32 -25.71 -33.31 9.36
CA ALA A 32 -26.47 -32.21 8.77
C ALA A 32 -26.38 -32.25 7.24
N LYS A 33 -27.49 -31.99 6.55
CA LYS A 33 -27.55 -31.90 5.07
C LYS A 33 -28.25 -30.59 4.68
N ALA A 34 -27.66 -29.82 3.80
CA ALA A 34 -28.25 -28.61 3.24
C ALA A 34 -28.06 -28.58 1.72
N ARG A 35 -29.09 -28.16 0.99
CA ARG A 35 -29.02 -27.85 -0.46
C ARG A 35 -29.83 -26.58 -0.72
N MET A 36 -29.17 -25.56 -1.24
CA MET A 36 -29.78 -24.31 -1.70
C MET A 36 -29.35 -24.08 -3.14
N THR A 37 -30.29 -24.05 -4.08
CA THR A 37 -30.01 -23.92 -5.52
C THR A 37 -30.57 -22.61 -6.04
N TRP A 38 -29.77 -21.84 -6.77
CA TRP A 38 -30.22 -20.62 -7.44
C TRP A 38 -31.17 -20.98 -8.59
N LYS A 39 -32.32 -20.31 -8.64
CA LYS A 39 -33.31 -20.50 -9.70
C LYS A 39 -33.76 -19.14 -10.22
N ARG A 40 -33.90 -19.01 -11.54
CA ARG A 40 -34.53 -17.84 -12.14
C ARG A 40 -36.04 -17.97 -11.99
N LEU A 41 -36.64 -17.11 -11.17
CA LEU A 41 -38.09 -17.04 -10.97
C LEU A 41 -38.58 -15.66 -11.45
N PRO A 42 -39.79 -15.58 -12.04
CA PRO A 42 -40.38 -14.29 -12.35
C PRO A 42 -40.77 -13.57 -11.06
N ALA A 43 -40.43 -12.29 -10.97
CA ALA A 43 -40.90 -11.36 -9.95
C ALA A 43 -41.73 -10.27 -10.64
N TYR A 44 -42.65 -9.64 -9.89
CA TYR A 44 -43.65 -8.76 -10.48
C TYR A 44 -43.73 -7.44 -9.73
N ASN A 45 -43.58 -6.33 -10.45
CA ASN A 45 -44.02 -5.03 -9.97
C ASN A 45 -45.54 -4.90 -10.18
N VAL A 46 -46.26 -4.40 -9.18
CA VAL A 46 -47.70 -4.18 -9.25
C VAL A 46 -47.97 -2.69 -9.38
N LEU A 47 -48.64 -2.28 -10.44
CA LEU A 47 -48.90 -0.88 -10.74
C LEU A 47 -50.40 -0.58 -10.81
N GLY A 48 -50.89 0.31 -9.94
CA GLY A 48 -52.26 0.81 -9.93
C GLY A 48 -52.31 2.29 -10.26
N LYS A 49 -53.37 2.77 -10.93
CA LYS A 49 -53.52 4.18 -11.34
C LYS A 49 -54.83 4.77 -10.81
N ILE A 50 -54.74 5.96 -10.23
CA ILE A 50 -55.89 6.83 -9.93
C ILE A 50 -55.73 8.13 -10.72
N THR A 51 -56.66 8.38 -11.65
CA THR A 51 -56.64 9.58 -12.50
C THR A 51 -57.04 10.83 -11.72
N GLY A 52 -56.28 11.90 -11.90
CA GLY A 52 -56.57 13.19 -11.26
C GLY A 52 -57.85 13.87 -11.76
N THR A 53 -58.47 14.66 -10.89
CA THR A 53 -59.74 15.36 -11.16
C THR A 53 -59.57 16.75 -11.77
N HIS A 54 -58.43 17.41 -11.55
CA HIS A 54 -58.23 18.80 -11.94
C HIS A 54 -57.91 18.94 -13.44
N PRO A 55 -58.50 19.87 -14.20
CA PRO A 55 -58.33 19.96 -15.65
C PRO A 55 -56.88 20.06 -16.15
N ILE A 56 -56.03 20.81 -15.43
CA ILE A 56 -54.61 21.01 -15.75
C ILE A 56 -53.71 19.99 -15.01
N LEU A 57 -53.75 20.01 -13.68
CA LEU A 57 -52.88 19.19 -12.84
C LEU A 57 -53.03 17.67 -13.04
N LYS A 58 -54.14 17.15 -13.57
CA LYS A 58 -54.28 15.71 -13.86
C LYS A 58 -53.20 15.14 -14.80
N HIS A 59 -52.56 16.00 -15.60
CA HIS A 59 -51.46 15.61 -16.50
C HIS A 59 -50.09 15.54 -15.80
N GLU A 60 -49.99 16.04 -14.58
CA GLU A 60 -48.81 15.87 -13.73
C GLU A 60 -48.94 14.54 -12.99
N VAL A 61 -48.03 13.60 -13.30
CA VAL A 61 -48.05 12.25 -12.72
C VAL A 61 -47.10 12.17 -11.53
N ILE A 62 -47.60 11.68 -10.41
CA ILE A 62 -46.80 11.33 -9.22
C ILE A 62 -46.83 9.82 -9.05
N VAL A 63 -45.68 9.20 -8.81
CA VAL A 63 -45.56 7.78 -8.46
C VAL A 63 -45.32 7.68 -6.97
N LEU A 64 -46.23 7.03 -6.25
CA LEU A 64 -46.05 6.60 -4.87
C LEU A 64 -45.64 5.12 -4.89
N GLU A 65 -44.53 4.82 -4.25
CA GLU A 65 -43.90 3.51 -4.32
C GLU A 65 -43.60 2.96 -2.93
N SER A 66 -43.66 1.64 -2.79
CA SER A 66 -43.08 0.89 -1.67
C SER A 66 -42.80 -0.55 -2.10
N TYR A 67 -41.80 -1.18 -1.52
CA TYR A 67 -41.50 -2.59 -1.79
C TYR A 67 -42.37 -3.54 -0.97
N TYR A 68 -42.58 -4.76 -1.49
CA TYR A 68 -43.36 -5.81 -0.81
C TYR A 68 -42.59 -7.12 -0.59
N ASP A 69 -41.38 -7.27 -1.15
CA ASP A 69 -40.51 -8.40 -0.83
C ASP A 69 -39.89 -8.26 0.57
N SER A 70 -39.30 -9.35 1.05
CA SER A 70 -38.57 -9.37 2.32
C SER A 70 -37.31 -10.21 2.21
N MET A 71 -36.38 -9.99 3.13
CA MET A 71 -35.12 -10.73 3.18
C MET A 71 -34.88 -11.42 4.52
N SER A 72 -34.27 -12.61 4.42
CA SER A 72 -33.81 -13.39 5.56
C SER A 72 -32.57 -14.21 5.15
N PRO A 73 -31.61 -14.41 6.06
CA PRO A 73 -30.46 -15.29 5.85
C PRO A 73 -30.88 -16.76 5.73
N VAL A 74 -32.13 -17.07 6.08
CA VAL A 74 -32.80 -18.34 5.85
C VAL A 74 -33.95 -18.08 4.87
N PRO A 75 -33.72 -18.13 3.54
CA PRO A 75 -34.72 -17.71 2.55
C PRO A 75 -36.09 -18.43 2.66
N ALA A 76 -36.11 -19.66 3.20
CA ALA A 76 -37.34 -20.40 3.46
C ALA A 76 -38.19 -19.82 4.62
N VAL A 77 -37.61 -18.96 5.47
CA VAL A 77 -38.22 -18.33 6.64
C VAL A 77 -37.96 -16.83 6.57
N SER A 78 -38.75 -16.13 5.76
CA SER A 78 -38.72 -14.67 5.59
C SER A 78 -40.12 -14.08 5.81
N PRO A 79 -40.59 -13.93 7.06
CA PRO A 79 -41.95 -13.46 7.33
C PRO A 79 -42.15 -11.98 6.98
N GLY A 80 -41.12 -11.14 7.15
CA GLY A 80 -41.09 -9.77 6.64
C GLY A 80 -42.12 -8.81 7.24
N ALA A 81 -42.47 -8.97 8.53
CA ALA A 81 -43.60 -8.25 9.12
C ALA A 81 -43.37 -6.72 9.23
N ASN A 82 -42.19 -6.27 9.68
CA ASN A 82 -41.83 -4.86 9.68
C ASN A 82 -41.61 -4.34 8.26
N GLN A 83 -40.98 -5.14 7.40
CA GLN A 83 -40.72 -4.81 5.99
C GLN A 83 -42.03 -4.56 5.22
N ALA A 84 -43.14 -5.19 5.61
CA ALA A 84 -44.45 -4.98 5.02
C ALA A 84 -45.14 -3.65 5.41
N ALA A 85 -44.62 -2.88 6.37
CA ALA A 85 -45.27 -1.66 6.84
C ALA A 85 -45.35 -0.57 5.76
N GLY A 86 -44.36 -0.49 4.87
CA GLY A 86 -44.37 0.40 3.70
C GLY A 86 -45.50 0.07 2.73
N VAL A 87 -45.59 -1.18 2.26
CA VAL A 87 -46.66 -1.60 1.32
C VAL A 87 -48.04 -1.55 1.97
N ALA A 88 -48.17 -1.85 3.26
CA ALA A 88 -49.43 -1.68 4.00
C ALA A 88 -49.88 -0.21 3.98
N THR A 89 -48.94 0.72 4.20
CA THR A 89 -49.18 2.17 4.09
C THR A 89 -49.59 2.57 2.67
N LEU A 90 -48.92 2.04 1.66
CA LEU A 90 -49.23 2.31 0.25
C LEU A 90 -50.65 1.87 -0.14
N VAL A 91 -51.07 0.67 0.29
CA VAL A 91 -52.41 0.14 0.04
C VAL A 91 -53.48 0.97 0.75
N GLU A 92 -53.23 1.40 1.98
CA GLU A 92 -54.13 2.28 2.73
C GLU A 92 -54.29 3.65 2.05
N MET A 93 -53.19 4.25 1.56
CA MET A 93 -53.25 5.47 0.76
C MET A 93 -54.06 5.27 -0.53
N ALA A 94 -53.86 4.16 -1.23
CA ALA A 94 -54.62 3.84 -2.44
C ALA A 94 -56.12 3.76 -2.15
N ARG A 95 -56.50 3.14 -1.02
CA ARG A 95 -57.89 3.09 -0.55
C ARG A 95 -58.44 4.49 -0.26
N TYR A 96 -57.67 5.34 0.41
CA TYR A 96 -58.06 6.73 0.70
C TYR A 96 -58.26 7.55 -0.59
N PHE A 97 -57.30 7.55 -1.51
CA PHE A 97 -57.36 8.33 -2.74
C PHE A 97 -58.38 7.80 -3.75
N LYS A 98 -58.76 6.52 -3.66
CA LYS A 98 -59.89 6.00 -4.43
C LYS A 98 -61.21 6.58 -3.94
N ALA A 99 -61.37 6.72 -2.62
CA ALA A 99 -62.55 7.35 -2.02
C ALA A 99 -62.51 8.89 -2.16
N HIS A 100 -61.32 9.49 -2.20
CA HIS A 100 -61.10 10.94 -2.31
C HIS A 100 -60.14 11.24 -3.48
N PRO A 101 -60.66 11.26 -4.73
CA PRO A 101 -59.83 11.43 -5.92
C PRO A 101 -58.97 12.71 -5.89
N PRO A 102 -57.64 12.61 -6.09
CA PRO A 102 -56.71 13.75 -6.03
C PRO A 102 -56.82 14.66 -7.25
N ALA A 103 -56.24 15.87 -7.19
CA ALA A 103 -56.15 16.79 -8.33
C ALA A 103 -55.19 16.27 -9.42
N ARG A 104 -54.05 15.70 -9.02
CA ARG A 104 -53.03 15.07 -9.88
C ARG A 104 -53.26 13.59 -10.07
N THR A 105 -52.74 13.03 -11.16
CA THR A 105 -52.78 11.58 -11.37
C THR A 105 -51.73 10.90 -10.49
N ILE A 106 -52.14 9.87 -9.75
CA ILE A 106 -51.25 9.08 -8.89
C ILE A 106 -51.13 7.66 -9.43
N TYR A 107 -49.90 7.18 -9.54
CA TYR A 107 -49.60 5.76 -9.70
C TYR A 107 -49.15 5.21 -8.35
N PHE A 108 -49.71 4.07 -7.95
CA PHE A 108 -49.31 3.30 -6.79
C PHE A 108 -48.50 2.10 -7.30
N LEU A 109 -47.21 2.07 -6.97
CA LEU A 109 -46.26 1.08 -7.42
C LEU A 109 -45.81 0.22 -6.23
N ALA A 110 -46.12 -1.07 -6.24
CA ALA A 110 -45.54 -2.01 -5.30
C ALA A 110 -44.42 -2.79 -5.99
N THR A 111 -43.17 -2.62 -5.55
CA THR A 111 -41.99 -3.22 -6.20
C THR A 111 -41.57 -4.52 -5.53
N SER A 112 -40.97 -5.41 -6.32
CA SER A 112 -40.37 -6.66 -5.83
C SER A 112 -38.85 -6.64 -5.98
N GLY A 113 -38.10 -7.30 -5.11
CA GLY A 113 -36.66 -7.44 -5.23
C GLY A 113 -35.89 -6.20 -4.78
N HIS A 114 -36.43 -5.44 -3.82
CA HIS A 114 -35.75 -4.35 -3.12
C HIS A 114 -34.44 -4.86 -2.50
N PHE A 115 -34.50 -5.98 -1.78
CA PHE A 115 -33.33 -6.56 -1.10
C PHE A 115 -32.33 -7.23 -2.05
N LEU A 116 -32.65 -7.32 -3.34
CA LEU A 116 -31.81 -7.84 -4.41
C LEU A 116 -31.32 -6.67 -5.29
N SER A 117 -30.55 -5.75 -4.70
CA SER A 117 -29.98 -4.57 -5.35
C SER A 117 -31.04 -3.69 -6.06
N LEU A 118 -32.21 -3.52 -5.44
CA LEU A 118 -33.31 -2.69 -5.97
C LEU A 118 -33.82 -3.12 -7.37
N SER A 119 -33.75 -4.41 -7.67
CA SER A 119 -34.04 -4.96 -9.00
C SER A 119 -35.46 -4.64 -9.52
N GLY A 120 -36.45 -4.53 -8.63
CA GLY A 120 -37.82 -4.14 -8.97
C GLY A 120 -37.93 -2.73 -9.50
N VAL A 121 -37.41 -1.74 -8.77
CA VAL A 121 -37.44 -0.35 -9.24
C VAL A 121 -36.53 -0.15 -10.46
N ASN A 122 -35.43 -0.91 -10.59
CA ASN A 122 -34.63 -0.91 -11.82
C ASN A 122 -35.48 -1.35 -13.04
N ASP A 123 -36.21 -2.47 -12.93
CA ASP A 123 -37.11 -2.93 -14.00
C ASP A 123 -38.17 -1.87 -14.33
N PHE A 124 -38.74 -1.20 -13.32
CA PHE A 124 -39.68 -0.08 -13.52
C PHE A 124 -39.03 1.06 -14.32
N THR A 125 -37.84 1.51 -13.94
CA THR A 125 -37.17 2.61 -14.67
C THR A 125 -36.83 2.23 -16.10
N LYS A 126 -36.37 0.99 -16.33
CA LYS A 126 -36.04 0.46 -17.67
C LYS A 126 -37.22 0.51 -18.63
N ARG A 127 -38.45 0.23 -18.16
CA ARG A 127 -39.65 0.19 -19.00
C ARG A 127 -40.35 1.55 -19.13
N HIS A 128 -40.31 2.36 -18.09
CA HIS A 128 -41.20 3.51 -17.96
C HIS A 128 -40.50 4.87 -17.93
N THR A 129 -39.30 4.98 -17.34
CA THR A 129 -38.73 6.30 -16.99
C THR A 129 -37.20 6.33 -17.11
N ARG A 130 -36.69 6.81 -18.25
CA ARG A 130 -35.26 7.15 -18.48
C ARG A 130 -35.15 8.47 -19.25
N LYS A 131 -34.24 9.35 -18.84
CA LYS A 131 -34.07 10.67 -19.50
C LYS A 131 -33.03 10.68 -20.62
N ALA A 132 -31.97 9.88 -20.52
CA ALA A 132 -30.95 9.88 -21.56
C ALA A 132 -31.56 9.40 -22.89
N LYS A 133 -31.27 10.13 -23.97
CA LYS A 133 -31.88 9.92 -25.30
C LYS A 133 -31.82 8.45 -25.74
N TYR A 134 -30.69 7.80 -25.54
CA TYR A 134 -30.47 6.38 -25.87
C TYR A 134 -31.51 5.43 -25.25
N PHE A 135 -31.90 5.70 -24.00
CA PHE A 135 -32.85 4.88 -23.26
C PHE A 135 -34.29 5.33 -23.49
N ALA A 136 -34.54 6.64 -23.56
CA ALA A 136 -35.86 7.21 -23.78
C ALA A 136 -36.52 6.70 -25.07
N GLU A 137 -35.73 6.51 -26.14
CA GLU A 137 -36.19 5.95 -27.42
C GLU A 137 -36.54 4.45 -27.37
N LYS A 138 -36.14 3.74 -26.31
CA LYS A 138 -36.31 2.29 -26.13
C LYS A 138 -37.33 1.92 -25.05
N LEU A 139 -37.99 2.90 -24.43
CA LEU A 139 -39.00 2.65 -23.40
C LEU A 139 -40.21 1.94 -24.00
N GLU A 140 -40.64 0.84 -23.37
CA GLU A 140 -41.80 0.05 -23.81
C GLU A 140 -43.11 0.78 -23.46
N GLU A 141 -43.18 1.35 -22.25
CA GLU A 141 -44.41 1.91 -21.68
C GLU A 141 -44.11 3.25 -20.97
N PRO A 142 -43.75 4.32 -21.69
CA PRO A 142 -43.25 5.55 -21.08
C PRO A 142 -44.29 6.22 -20.16
N ILE A 143 -43.86 6.54 -18.93
CA ILE A 143 -44.65 7.31 -17.96
C ILE A 143 -44.02 8.69 -17.80
N ASN A 144 -44.79 9.75 -18.12
CA ASN A 144 -44.33 11.13 -17.94
C ASN A 144 -44.44 11.59 -16.47
N MET A 145 -43.58 11.02 -15.63
CA MET A 145 -43.53 11.25 -14.20
C MET A 145 -42.91 12.62 -13.86
N LYS A 146 -43.54 13.35 -12.95
CA LYS A 146 -43.02 14.60 -12.37
C LYS A 146 -42.30 14.40 -11.03
N LEU A 147 -42.71 13.40 -10.26
CA LEU A 147 -42.12 13.07 -8.96
C LEU A 147 -42.31 11.59 -8.65
N PHE A 148 -41.23 10.97 -8.18
CA PHE A 148 -41.25 9.66 -7.55
C PHE A 148 -41.16 9.82 -6.03
N ILE A 149 -41.93 9.05 -5.29
CA ILE A 149 -41.93 9.06 -3.82
C ILE A 149 -41.88 7.61 -3.33
N GLY A 150 -40.75 7.18 -2.78
CA GLY A 150 -40.62 5.88 -2.11
C GLY A 150 -41.03 5.97 -0.64
N LEU A 151 -41.72 4.94 -0.14
CA LEU A 151 -42.14 4.78 1.25
C LEU A 151 -41.37 3.60 1.87
N ASP A 152 -40.45 3.90 2.77
CA ASP A 152 -39.66 2.90 3.52
C ASP A 152 -40.00 2.99 5.01
N ILE A 153 -41.16 2.45 5.35
CA ILE A 153 -41.77 2.57 6.67
C ILE A 153 -41.47 1.33 7.50
N SER A 154 -41.15 1.53 8.76
CA SER A 154 -41.02 0.50 9.78
C SER A 154 -41.89 0.82 11.00
N SER A 155 -41.96 -0.12 11.94
CA SER A 155 -42.74 0.06 13.16
C SER A 155 -41.94 0.59 14.35
N ALA A 156 -40.61 0.69 14.24
CA ALA A 156 -39.74 1.05 15.36
C ALA A 156 -40.09 2.41 15.95
N ARG A 157 -40.34 3.40 15.09
CA ARG A 157 -40.69 4.79 15.46
C ARG A 157 -41.85 5.31 14.65
N ASN A 158 -42.43 6.42 15.08
CA ASN A 158 -43.51 7.14 14.37
C ASN A 158 -43.03 8.38 13.59
N GLN A 159 -41.73 8.70 13.66
CA GLN A 159 -41.12 9.84 12.96
C GLN A 159 -40.64 9.43 11.57
N VAL A 160 -40.91 10.28 10.58
CA VAL A 160 -40.54 10.04 9.18
C VAL A 160 -39.60 11.14 8.72
N GLY A 161 -38.51 10.77 8.06
CA GLY A 161 -37.60 11.70 7.40
C GLY A 161 -37.91 11.79 5.91
N VAL A 162 -37.92 13.01 5.36
CA VAL A 162 -37.90 13.22 3.90
C VAL A 162 -36.47 13.43 3.42
N ASN A 163 -36.05 12.62 2.46
CA ASN A 163 -34.72 12.67 1.85
C ASN A 163 -34.80 12.42 0.33
N TYR A 164 -33.70 12.62 -0.40
CA TYR A 164 -33.62 12.36 -1.86
C TYR A 164 -32.50 11.38 -2.26
N ALA A 165 -31.61 11.02 -1.33
CA ALA A 165 -30.47 10.16 -1.60
C ALA A 165 -30.19 9.19 -0.43
N GLY A 166 -29.88 7.94 -0.74
CA GLY A 166 -29.34 6.94 0.18
C GLY A 166 -27.82 6.85 0.08
N ILE A 167 -27.25 5.69 0.47
CA ILE A 167 -25.81 5.42 0.36
C ILE A 167 -25.47 4.38 -0.74
N LEU A 168 -26.47 3.87 -1.48
CA LEU A 168 -26.23 2.82 -2.47
C LEU A 168 -25.38 3.33 -3.65
N PHE A 169 -25.51 4.61 -4.00
CA PHE A 169 -24.80 5.29 -5.07
C PHE A 169 -24.14 6.58 -4.55
N ALA A 170 -22.87 6.82 -4.90
CA ALA A 170 -22.14 8.00 -4.42
C ALA A 170 -22.61 9.28 -5.16
N GLY A 171 -23.40 10.14 -4.51
CA GLY A 171 -24.08 11.21 -5.25
C GLY A 171 -24.45 12.49 -4.53
N ASN A 172 -24.21 12.64 -3.22
CA ASN A 172 -24.57 13.84 -2.47
C ASN A 172 -23.64 15.01 -2.81
N SER A 173 -24.13 15.92 -3.67
CA SER A 173 -23.47 17.21 -3.94
C SER A 173 -24.34 18.36 -3.43
N PHE A 174 -23.69 19.46 -3.06
CA PHE A 174 -24.37 20.69 -2.61
C PHE A 174 -25.38 21.22 -3.64
N GLU A 175 -25.09 21.07 -4.93
CA GLU A 175 -25.98 21.48 -6.03
C GLU A 175 -27.28 20.67 -6.06
N LYS A 176 -27.18 19.35 -5.90
CA LYS A 176 -28.36 18.45 -5.83
C LYS A 176 -29.18 18.72 -4.58
N GLN A 177 -28.54 18.95 -3.43
CA GLN A 177 -29.24 19.34 -2.21
C GLN A 177 -30.05 20.63 -2.41
N ARG A 178 -29.48 21.62 -3.09
CA ARG A 178 -30.17 22.88 -3.42
C ARG A 178 -31.38 22.65 -4.33
N PHE A 179 -31.31 21.70 -5.27
CA PHE A 179 -32.45 21.31 -6.11
C PHE A 179 -33.62 20.76 -5.28
N PHE A 180 -33.35 19.92 -4.28
CA PHE A 180 -34.39 19.28 -3.47
C PHE A 180 -34.87 20.10 -2.27
N THR A 181 -34.11 21.13 -1.86
CA THR A 181 -34.47 22.02 -0.74
C THR A 181 -35.90 22.59 -0.81
N PRO A 182 -36.42 23.04 -1.98
CA PRO A 182 -37.80 23.51 -2.08
C PRO A 182 -38.85 22.42 -1.78
N PHE A 183 -38.62 21.17 -2.18
CA PHE A 183 -39.52 20.06 -1.84
C PHE A 183 -39.59 19.83 -0.34
N GLY A 184 -38.42 19.77 0.32
CA GLY A 184 -38.34 19.66 1.78
C GLY A 184 -39.12 20.78 2.47
N LYS A 185 -38.90 22.05 2.07
CA LYS A 185 -39.64 23.20 2.62
C LYS A 185 -41.16 23.10 2.41
N THR A 186 -41.60 22.63 1.25
CA THR A 186 -43.04 22.47 0.96
C THR A 186 -43.69 21.38 1.80
N PHE A 187 -43.09 20.19 1.89
CA PHE A 187 -43.62 19.11 2.72
C PHE A 187 -43.58 19.46 4.21
N MET A 188 -42.53 20.13 4.69
CA MET A 188 -42.49 20.64 6.07
C MET A 188 -43.61 21.64 6.36
N ARG A 189 -43.96 22.51 5.40
CA ARG A 189 -45.10 23.44 5.53
C ARG A 189 -46.43 22.70 5.62
N HIS A 190 -46.62 21.64 4.82
CA HIS A 190 -47.81 20.81 4.88
C HIS A 190 -47.92 20.02 6.19
N ALA A 191 -46.80 19.47 6.67
CA ALA A 191 -46.70 18.82 7.97
C ALA A 191 -47.10 19.79 9.10
N ALA A 192 -46.51 20.99 9.14
CA ALA A 192 -46.87 22.02 10.12
C ALA A 192 -48.34 22.43 10.05
N ALA A 193 -48.94 22.42 8.86
CA ALA A 193 -50.38 22.66 8.71
C ALA A 193 -51.22 21.51 9.27
N LEU A 194 -50.79 20.25 9.12
CA LEU A 194 -51.48 19.08 9.66
C LEU A 194 -51.44 19.03 11.18
N SER A 195 -50.30 19.33 11.80
CA SER A 195 -50.17 19.35 13.26
C SER A 195 -51.12 20.37 13.93
N ARG A 196 -51.59 21.39 13.20
CA ARG A 196 -52.59 22.38 13.69
C ARG A 196 -54.02 21.85 13.78
N PHE A 197 -54.36 20.76 13.07
CA PHE A 197 -55.71 20.19 13.10
C PHE A 197 -55.94 19.19 14.24
N GLY A 198 -54.92 18.97 15.10
CA GLY A 198 -54.93 18.01 16.21
C GLY A 198 -54.57 16.58 15.77
N GLY A 199 -53.92 15.81 16.65
CA GLY A 199 -53.62 14.38 16.44
C GLY A 199 -52.25 14.04 15.84
N PHE A 200 -51.41 15.02 15.49
CA PHE A 200 -50.03 14.79 15.03
C PHE A 200 -49.04 15.73 15.72
N ALA A 201 -47.89 15.20 16.16
CA ALA A 201 -46.80 16.00 16.69
C ALA A 201 -46.16 16.88 15.61
N SER A 202 -45.55 18.01 16.00
CA SER A 202 -44.91 18.95 15.06
C SER A 202 -43.62 18.43 14.42
N ASP A 203 -42.99 17.43 15.05
CA ASP A 203 -41.72 16.81 14.67
C ASP A 203 -41.93 15.42 14.02
N MET A 204 -43.15 15.08 13.64
CA MET A 204 -43.48 13.82 12.99
C MET A 204 -42.85 13.69 11.58
N LEU A 205 -42.62 14.83 10.91
CA LEU A 205 -41.80 14.90 9.69
C LEU A 205 -40.51 15.66 9.99
N MET A 206 -39.37 15.10 9.60
CA MET A 206 -38.08 15.78 9.66
C MET A 206 -37.49 15.99 8.26
N ASN A 207 -36.87 17.16 8.06
CA ASN A 207 -36.24 17.51 6.80
C ASN A 207 -34.79 17.02 6.76
N VAL A 208 -34.57 15.80 6.27
CA VAL A 208 -33.23 15.21 6.14
C VAL A 208 -32.45 15.83 4.96
N ILE A 209 -33.16 16.42 3.98
CA ILE A 209 -32.56 17.14 2.84
C ILE A 209 -31.75 18.36 3.32
N THR A 210 -32.26 19.09 4.30
CA THR A 210 -31.58 20.25 4.90
C THR A 210 -31.79 20.19 6.41
N PRO A 211 -31.00 19.36 7.10
CA PRO A 211 -31.17 19.18 8.54
C PRO A 211 -30.93 20.49 9.28
N SER A 212 -31.65 20.70 10.36
CA SER A 212 -31.43 21.83 11.28
C SER A 212 -30.25 21.55 12.21
N GLN A 213 -29.62 22.60 12.74
CA GLN A 213 -28.68 22.53 13.89
C GLN A 213 -27.37 21.74 13.66
N GLY A 214 -26.88 21.63 12.43
CA GLY A 214 -25.58 20.98 12.15
C GLY A 214 -25.61 19.44 12.21
N ILE A 215 -26.80 18.85 12.34
CA ILE A 215 -27.01 17.40 12.23
C ILE A 215 -26.76 16.97 10.78
N LEU A 216 -26.02 15.90 10.55
CA LEU A 216 -25.85 15.34 9.20
C LEU A 216 -26.98 14.36 8.86
N PRO A 217 -27.31 14.18 7.57
CA PRO A 217 -28.26 13.14 7.13
C PRO A 217 -27.93 11.73 7.64
N THR A 218 -26.65 11.44 7.86
CA THR A 218 -26.15 10.16 8.39
C THR A 218 -26.50 9.92 9.86
N ASN A 219 -26.97 10.92 10.60
CA ASN A 219 -27.36 10.76 12.02
C ASN A 219 -28.78 10.22 12.19
N PHE A 220 -29.60 10.21 11.14
CA PHE A 220 -30.97 9.73 11.19
C PHE A 220 -31.07 8.21 11.01
N PHE A 221 -30.01 7.56 10.53
CA PHE A 221 -29.91 6.11 10.33
C PHE A 221 -28.59 5.63 10.94
N PRO A 222 -28.54 4.48 11.63
CA PRO A 222 -27.29 3.99 12.18
C PRO A 222 -26.25 3.74 11.09
N ALA A 223 -24.99 4.01 11.42
CA ALA A 223 -23.85 4.02 10.50
C ALA A 223 -24.00 4.91 9.25
N GLY A 224 -25.06 5.72 9.15
CA GLY A 224 -25.38 6.52 7.96
C GLY A 224 -25.92 5.73 6.77
N ASP A 225 -26.29 4.46 6.98
CA ASP A 225 -26.46 3.47 5.91
C ASP A 225 -27.92 3.07 5.69
N ILE A 226 -28.59 3.64 4.68
CA ILE A 226 -29.87 3.14 4.17
C ILE A 226 -29.86 3.10 2.64
N ALA A 227 -30.41 2.01 2.09
CA ALA A 227 -30.63 1.83 0.66
C ALA A 227 -32.11 2.09 0.37
N VAL A 228 -32.40 2.96 -0.59
CA VAL A 228 -33.79 3.40 -0.86
C VAL A 228 -34.08 3.39 -2.36
N ASP A 229 -35.28 2.95 -2.75
CA ASP A 229 -35.66 2.79 -4.17
C ASP A 229 -35.65 4.11 -4.96
N ALA A 230 -36.03 5.21 -4.30
CA ALA A 230 -36.03 6.54 -4.92
C ALA A 230 -34.65 6.99 -5.39
N GLU A 231 -33.58 6.48 -4.76
CA GLU A 231 -32.20 6.80 -5.15
C GLU A 231 -31.93 6.36 -6.60
N LEU A 232 -32.34 5.14 -6.96
CA LEU A 232 -32.18 4.62 -8.32
C LEU A 232 -32.91 5.50 -9.34
N VAL A 233 -34.16 5.89 -9.04
CA VAL A 233 -34.96 6.75 -9.91
C VAL A 233 -34.33 8.14 -10.07
N PHE A 234 -33.78 8.70 -8.99
CA PHE A 234 -33.05 9.96 -9.03
C PHE A 234 -31.90 9.92 -10.06
N TRP A 235 -31.13 8.83 -10.08
CA TRP A 235 -30.01 8.64 -10.99
C TRP A 235 -30.39 8.45 -12.47
N THR A 236 -31.66 8.16 -12.76
CA THR A 236 -32.23 8.18 -14.13
C THR A 236 -32.63 9.58 -14.60
N GLY A 237 -32.40 10.59 -13.76
CA GLY A 237 -32.63 12.00 -14.04
C GLY A 237 -34.01 12.51 -13.62
N PHE A 238 -34.82 11.76 -12.88
CA PHE A 238 -36.14 12.24 -12.42
C PHE A 238 -36.10 12.75 -10.97
N PRO A 239 -36.92 13.75 -10.59
CA PRO A 239 -37.08 14.11 -9.18
C PRO A 239 -37.63 12.93 -8.40
N ALA A 240 -36.93 12.50 -7.35
CA ALA A 240 -37.31 11.39 -6.50
C ALA A 240 -37.05 11.72 -5.03
N LEU A 241 -37.97 11.33 -4.15
CA LEU A 241 -37.89 11.51 -2.71
C LEU A 241 -38.17 10.19 -2.00
N THR A 242 -37.57 9.98 -0.84
CA THR A 242 -37.93 8.89 0.07
C THR A 242 -38.49 9.47 1.34
N PHE A 243 -39.59 8.88 1.81
CA PHE A 243 -40.12 9.05 3.15
C PHE A 243 -39.83 7.77 3.92
N ALA A 244 -38.85 7.83 4.82
CA ALA A 244 -38.40 6.67 5.57
C ALA A 244 -38.57 6.90 7.07
N THR A 245 -38.91 5.84 7.81
CA THR A 245 -38.86 5.89 9.29
C THR A 245 -37.42 6.17 9.72
N ILE A 246 -37.22 7.22 10.51
CA ILE A 246 -35.91 7.70 10.99
C ILE A 246 -35.70 7.35 12.46
N PHE A 247 -34.44 7.37 12.89
CA PHE A 247 -34.01 6.89 14.20
C PHE A 247 -34.40 5.43 14.41
N ASP A 248 -34.14 4.60 13.40
CA ASP A 248 -34.46 3.17 13.38
C ASP A 248 -33.23 2.34 12.97
N GLY A 249 -32.87 1.37 13.81
CA GLY A 249 -31.77 0.42 13.61
C GLY A 249 -32.05 -0.74 12.67
N ARG A 250 -33.31 -0.94 12.25
CA ARG A 250 -33.71 -2.05 11.36
C ARG A 250 -33.32 -3.43 11.92
N GLU A 251 -33.35 -3.59 13.25
CA GLU A 251 -32.85 -4.76 14.00
C GLU A 251 -33.34 -6.12 13.46
N TYR A 252 -34.62 -6.18 13.06
CA TYR A 252 -35.23 -7.43 12.59
C TYR A 252 -35.05 -7.68 11.09
N VAL A 253 -34.59 -6.69 10.31
CA VAL A 253 -34.38 -6.84 8.85
C VAL A 253 -33.21 -7.79 8.59
N ASP A 254 -33.33 -8.64 7.57
CA ASP A 254 -32.36 -9.72 7.29
C ASP A 254 -32.20 -10.67 8.49
N THR A 255 -33.31 -10.99 9.16
CA THR A 255 -33.39 -12.00 10.21
C THR A 255 -34.66 -12.86 10.05
N PRO A 256 -34.67 -14.11 10.54
CA PRO A 256 -35.89 -14.92 10.62
C PRO A 256 -36.84 -14.46 11.74
N LEU A 257 -36.50 -13.40 12.48
CA LEU A 257 -37.25 -12.90 13.64
C LEU A 257 -38.16 -11.72 13.31
N ASP A 258 -38.24 -11.30 12.04
CA ASP A 258 -39.17 -10.24 11.59
C ASP A 258 -40.62 -10.75 11.51
N ILE A 259 -41.22 -10.95 12.68
CA ILE A 259 -42.57 -11.49 12.87
C ILE A 259 -43.56 -10.42 13.33
N VAL A 260 -44.86 -10.68 13.12
CA VAL A 260 -45.94 -9.72 13.42
C VAL A 260 -45.97 -9.30 14.89
N ASP A 261 -45.62 -10.20 15.82
CA ASP A 261 -45.59 -9.89 17.26
C ASP A 261 -44.54 -8.82 17.64
N ARG A 262 -43.56 -8.56 16.75
CA ARG A 262 -42.53 -7.53 16.91
C ARG A 262 -42.89 -6.21 16.21
N VAL A 263 -44.07 -6.11 15.62
CA VAL A 263 -44.54 -4.91 14.90
C VAL A 263 -45.34 -4.02 15.86
N ASN A 264 -44.87 -2.80 16.08
CA ASN A 264 -45.68 -1.78 16.75
C ASN A 264 -46.70 -1.19 15.75
N ILE A 265 -47.89 -1.78 15.71
CA ILE A 265 -48.97 -1.39 14.79
C ILE A 265 -49.38 0.08 14.99
N ARG A 266 -49.33 0.60 16.22
CA ARG A 266 -49.67 2.01 16.52
C ARG A 266 -48.74 2.95 15.76
N ASN A 267 -47.43 2.70 15.79
CA ASN A 267 -46.45 3.54 15.08
C ASN A 267 -46.68 3.51 13.57
N VAL A 268 -46.94 2.34 12.99
CA VAL A 268 -47.25 2.20 11.55
C VAL A 268 -48.55 2.94 11.21
N TYR A 269 -49.60 2.77 12.01
CA TYR A 269 -50.87 3.45 11.83
C TYR A 269 -50.73 4.98 11.87
N MET A 270 -49.99 5.51 12.85
CA MET A 270 -49.73 6.94 12.96
C MET A 270 -49.00 7.47 11.73
N GLN A 271 -47.91 6.80 11.32
CA GLN A 271 -47.16 7.17 10.11
C GLN A 271 -48.03 7.12 8.86
N ALA A 272 -48.78 6.03 8.66
CA ALA A 272 -49.65 5.86 7.49
C ALA A 272 -50.72 6.95 7.40
N THR A 273 -51.37 7.27 8.54
CA THR A 273 -52.41 8.32 8.60
C THR A 273 -51.80 9.69 8.35
N PHE A 274 -50.67 9.99 8.99
CA PHE A 274 -49.95 11.25 8.81
C PHE A 274 -49.51 11.46 7.36
N LEU A 275 -48.85 10.47 6.77
CA LEU A 275 -48.38 10.52 5.39
C LEU A 275 -49.55 10.62 4.41
N THR A 276 -50.68 9.93 4.67
CA THR A 276 -51.89 10.06 3.85
C THR A 276 -52.40 11.50 3.85
N GLY A 277 -52.48 12.14 5.03
CA GLY A 277 -52.85 13.55 5.15
C GLY A 277 -51.83 14.49 4.48
N LEU A 278 -50.53 14.19 4.61
CA LEU A 278 -49.43 14.96 4.03
C LEU A 278 -49.51 14.95 2.51
N PHE A 279 -49.63 13.77 1.91
CA PHE A 279 -49.76 13.63 0.46
C PHE A 279 -51.10 14.15 -0.03
N ALA A 280 -52.20 14.01 0.71
CA ALA A 280 -53.48 14.62 0.34
C ALA A 280 -53.37 16.15 0.21
N LYS A 281 -52.54 16.81 1.03
CA LYS A 281 -52.22 18.23 0.82
C LYS A 281 -51.28 18.44 -0.37
N GLY A 282 -50.19 17.69 -0.45
CA GLY A 282 -49.16 17.85 -1.49
C GLY A 282 -49.67 17.63 -2.92
N VAL A 283 -50.36 16.51 -3.18
CA VAL A 283 -50.86 16.18 -4.54
C VAL A 283 -51.94 17.15 -5.03
N ASN A 284 -52.56 17.90 -4.12
CA ASN A 284 -53.55 18.93 -4.42
C ASN A 284 -52.96 20.35 -4.46
N ASP A 285 -51.70 20.57 -4.06
CA ASP A 285 -51.06 21.90 -4.06
C ASP A 285 -50.61 22.28 -5.48
N PRO A 286 -51.17 23.32 -6.12
CA PRO A 286 -50.73 23.76 -7.45
C PRO A 286 -49.25 24.16 -7.50
N ASN A 287 -48.64 24.54 -6.37
CA ASN A 287 -47.26 25.00 -6.26
C ASN A 287 -46.28 23.92 -5.76
N LEU A 288 -46.67 22.64 -5.79
CA LEU A 288 -45.80 21.54 -5.37
C LEU A 288 -44.47 21.51 -6.16
N PHE A 289 -44.52 21.85 -7.45
CA PHE A 289 -43.37 21.89 -8.35
C PHE A 289 -42.90 23.33 -8.58
N PRO A 290 -41.82 23.79 -7.93
CA PRO A 290 -41.23 25.08 -8.25
C PRO A 290 -40.60 25.08 -9.64
N ASP A 291 -40.37 26.28 -10.18
CA ASP A 291 -39.68 26.44 -11.47
C ASP A 291 -38.19 26.12 -11.33
N PHE A 292 -37.79 24.92 -11.76
CA PHE A 292 -36.41 24.44 -11.63
C PHE A 292 -35.57 24.87 -12.84
N LYS A 293 -34.55 25.68 -12.61
CA LYS A 293 -33.54 26.01 -13.64
C LYS A 293 -32.55 24.88 -13.92
N MET A 294 -32.26 24.07 -12.91
CA MET A 294 -31.36 22.93 -13.02
C MET A 294 -32.11 21.72 -13.58
N GLN A 295 -31.49 21.02 -14.54
CA GLN A 295 -31.98 19.75 -15.04
C GLN A 295 -31.17 18.61 -14.42
N LEU A 296 -31.86 17.56 -14.00
CA LEU A 296 -31.25 16.33 -13.53
C LEU A 296 -30.93 15.43 -14.74
N ASP A 297 -29.70 14.91 -14.77
CA ASP A 297 -29.19 14.04 -15.82
C ASP A 297 -29.37 12.57 -15.48
N ASP A 298 -29.57 11.74 -16.51
CA ASP A 298 -29.50 10.28 -16.42
C ASP A 298 -28.03 9.84 -16.50
N ARG A 299 -27.53 9.20 -15.44
CA ARG A 299 -26.12 8.79 -15.34
C ARG A 299 -25.94 7.28 -15.46
N PHE A 300 -27.01 6.52 -15.62
CA PHE A 300 -26.91 5.08 -15.79
C PHE A 300 -26.65 4.69 -17.24
N VAL A 301 -25.88 3.62 -17.41
CA VAL A 301 -25.47 3.06 -18.69
C VAL A 301 -25.63 1.54 -18.66
N THR A 302 -25.60 0.91 -19.84
CA THR A 302 -25.80 -0.54 -19.97
C THR A 302 -24.47 -1.27 -20.04
N GLY A 303 -24.25 -2.21 -19.11
CA GLY A 303 -23.13 -3.13 -19.16
C GLY A 303 -23.58 -4.55 -19.46
N ARG A 304 -22.92 -5.20 -20.41
CA ARG A 304 -23.12 -6.61 -20.74
C ARG A 304 -21.85 -7.42 -20.56
N ILE A 305 -21.96 -8.53 -19.86
CA ILE A 305 -20.87 -9.50 -19.73
C ILE A 305 -21.25 -10.77 -20.49
N LYS A 306 -20.46 -11.12 -21.50
CA LYS A 306 -20.57 -12.38 -22.22
C LYS A 306 -19.60 -13.39 -21.63
N VAL A 307 -20.13 -14.40 -20.94
CA VAL A 307 -19.34 -15.48 -20.33
C VAL A 307 -19.00 -16.51 -21.40
N VAL A 308 -17.71 -16.72 -21.64
CA VAL A 308 -17.20 -17.62 -22.68
C VAL A 308 -16.10 -18.54 -22.17
N GLU A 309 -16.05 -19.76 -22.69
CA GLU A 309 -14.91 -20.66 -22.54
C GLU A 309 -13.93 -20.44 -23.69
N PHE A 310 -12.63 -20.51 -23.38
CA PHE A 310 -11.58 -20.50 -24.39
C PHE A 310 -11.21 -21.93 -24.74
N ASP A 311 -11.37 -22.28 -26.02
CA ASP A 311 -10.91 -23.54 -26.59
C ASP A 311 -10.00 -23.22 -27.79
N PRO A 312 -8.66 -23.30 -27.64
CA PRO A 312 -7.73 -22.97 -28.70
C PRO A 312 -7.76 -23.97 -29.87
N THR A 313 -8.41 -25.13 -29.70
CA THR A 313 -8.55 -26.13 -30.78
C THR A 313 -9.68 -25.79 -31.74
N GLU A 314 -10.70 -25.06 -31.27
CA GLU A 314 -11.83 -24.60 -32.10
C GLU A 314 -11.59 -23.20 -32.67
N ASN A 315 -11.03 -22.27 -31.89
CA ASN A 315 -10.85 -20.88 -32.31
C ASN A 315 -9.68 -20.18 -31.59
N TYR A 316 -9.02 -19.24 -32.26
CA TYR A 316 -7.93 -18.44 -31.67
C TYR A 316 -8.42 -17.40 -30.65
N ILE A 317 -9.73 -17.11 -30.63
CA ILE A 317 -10.36 -16.21 -29.68
C ILE A 317 -11.43 -16.93 -28.83
N PRO A 318 -11.54 -16.64 -27.51
CA PRO A 318 -12.59 -17.18 -26.66
C PRO A 318 -13.98 -16.84 -27.20
N SER A 319 -14.79 -17.85 -27.50
CA SER A 319 -16.07 -17.65 -28.20
C SER A 319 -17.21 -18.58 -27.80
N LYS A 320 -16.94 -19.69 -27.08
CA LYS A 320 -17.93 -20.69 -26.71
C LYS A 320 -18.78 -20.20 -25.53
N PRO A 321 -20.07 -19.88 -25.72
CA PRO A 321 -20.89 -19.26 -24.67
C PRO A 321 -21.21 -20.25 -23.53
N LYS A 322 -21.32 -19.73 -22.30
CA LYS A 322 -21.76 -20.48 -21.13
C LYS A 322 -23.12 -19.98 -20.63
N PRO A 323 -24.24 -20.57 -21.11
CA PRO A 323 -25.58 -20.18 -20.66
C PRO A 323 -25.79 -20.56 -19.19
N GLY A 324 -26.65 -19.80 -18.50
CA GLY A 324 -26.95 -20.05 -17.08
C GLY A 324 -25.83 -19.66 -16.11
N ALA A 325 -24.72 -19.11 -16.60
CA ALA A 325 -23.66 -18.57 -15.75
C ALA A 325 -24.19 -17.44 -14.86
N VAL A 326 -23.87 -17.47 -13.57
CA VAL A 326 -24.17 -16.38 -12.63
C VAL A 326 -23.05 -15.35 -12.75
N VAL A 327 -23.39 -14.17 -13.25
CA VAL A 327 -22.49 -13.03 -13.36
C VAL A 327 -22.71 -12.08 -12.18
N ARG A 328 -21.60 -11.68 -11.57
CA ARG A 328 -21.54 -10.73 -10.45
C ARG A 328 -20.93 -9.42 -10.94
N PHE A 329 -21.59 -8.29 -10.67
CA PHE A 329 -20.96 -6.97 -10.71
C PHE A 329 -20.70 -6.52 -9.28
N ARG A 330 -19.43 -6.38 -8.91
CA ARG A 330 -19.02 -6.13 -7.53
C ARG A 330 -19.15 -4.64 -7.17
N ARG A 331 -19.67 -4.37 -5.97
CA ARG A 331 -19.69 -3.06 -5.30
C ARG A 331 -18.99 -3.16 -3.93
N TYR A 332 -18.64 -2.03 -3.31
CA TYR A 332 -17.80 -1.99 -2.10
C TYR A 332 -18.49 -2.59 -0.85
N ASN A 333 -19.74 -2.21 -0.58
CA ASN A 333 -20.49 -2.74 0.56
C ASN A 333 -21.28 -3.98 0.15
N LYS A 334 -21.23 -5.06 0.93
CA LYS A 334 -21.96 -6.31 0.65
C LYS A 334 -23.46 -6.19 0.92
N SER A 335 -23.83 -5.51 2.00
CA SER A 335 -25.21 -5.30 2.44
C SER A 335 -25.33 -3.93 3.10
N ILE A 336 -26.45 -3.24 2.91
CA ILE A 336 -26.77 -1.94 3.53
C ILE A 336 -28.20 -2.07 4.09
N SER A 337 -28.38 -2.03 5.42
CA SER A 337 -29.69 -2.20 6.07
C SER A 337 -30.50 -3.39 5.52
N GLY A 338 -29.85 -4.54 5.34
CA GLY A 338 -30.43 -5.77 4.78
C GLY A 338 -30.43 -5.88 3.24
N VAL A 339 -30.33 -4.77 2.51
CA VAL A 339 -30.29 -4.78 1.03
C VAL A 339 -28.95 -5.30 0.53
N LYS A 340 -28.96 -6.36 -0.30
CA LYS A 340 -27.75 -6.87 -0.94
C LYS A 340 -27.36 -5.95 -2.09
N ASN A 341 -26.19 -5.35 -2.01
CA ASN A 341 -25.75 -4.31 -2.95
C ASN A 341 -24.98 -4.88 -4.15
N GLU A 342 -24.50 -6.12 -4.07
CA GLU A 342 -23.90 -6.80 -5.22
C GLU A 342 -24.97 -7.20 -6.23
N ILE A 343 -24.72 -6.92 -7.51
CA ILE A 343 -25.65 -7.26 -8.59
C ILE A 343 -25.32 -8.66 -9.09
N PHE A 344 -26.27 -9.59 -8.97
CA PHE A 344 -26.18 -10.95 -9.49
C PHE A 344 -27.18 -11.14 -10.63
N ILE A 345 -26.69 -11.59 -11.79
CA ILE A 345 -27.51 -11.78 -12.99
C ILE A 345 -27.18 -13.14 -13.59
N VAL A 346 -28.23 -13.93 -13.87
CA VAL A 346 -28.08 -15.20 -14.58
C VAL A 346 -28.03 -14.93 -16.09
N ALA A 347 -26.97 -15.37 -16.74
CA ALA A 347 -26.74 -15.21 -18.17
C ALA A 347 -27.79 -15.95 -19.01
N ASP A 348 -28.14 -15.37 -20.15
CA ASP A 348 -29.11 -15.92 -21.10
C ASP A 348 -28.55 -17.13 -21.90
N SER A 349 -29.30 -17.60 -22.90
CA SER A 349 -28.90 -18.71 -23.76
C SER A 349 -27.63 -18.44 -24.58
N ASN A 350 -27.25 -17.18 -24.76
CA ASN A 350 -26.03 -16.76 -25.46
C ASN A 350 -24.86 -16.51 -24.49
N GLY A 351 -25.04 -16.79 -23.20
CA GLY A 351 -24.06 -16.52 -22.15
C GLY A 351 -23.93 -15.04 -21.80
N VAL A 352 -24.93 -14.20 -22.12
CA VAL A 352 -24.89 -12.75 -21.85
C VAL A 352 -25.70 -12.41 -20.60
N ALA A 353 -25.07 -11.68 -19.67
CA ALA A 353 -25.72 -11.04 -18.54
C ALA A 353 -25.72 -9.52 -18.73
N GLU A 354 -26.89 -8.88 -18.62
CA GLU A 354 -27.09 -7.44 -18.86
C GLU A 354 -27.55 -6.73 -17.58
N SER A 355 -26.87 -5.66 -17.18
CA SER A 355 -27.35 -4.68 -16.18
C SER A 355 -27.50 -3.30 -16.81
N THR A 356 -28.57 -2.58 -16.44
CA THR A 356 -28.89 -1.22 -16.89
C THR A 356 -28.72 -0.15 -15.82
N GLU A 357 -28.24 -0.54 -14.63
CA GLU A 357 -28.10 0.31 -13.44
C GLU A 357 -26.63 0.60 -13.08
N LEU A 358 -25.73 0.54 -14.07
CA LEU A 358 -24.31 0.82 -13.88
C LEU A 358 -24.03 2.32 -14.10
N GLU A 359 -23.29 2.93 -13.16
CA GLU A 359 -22.90 4.34 -13.24
C GLU A 359 -21.89 4.62 -14.37
N ALA A 360 -22.14 5.69 -15.14
CA ALA A 360 -21.22 6.19 -16.15
C ALA A 360 -19.87 6.60 -15.54
N GLY A 361 -18.77 6.18 -16.18
CA GLY A 361 -17.39 6.44 -15.76
C GLY A 361 -16.87 5.53 -14.63
N ARG A 362 -17.73 4.71 -14.00
CA ARG A 362 -17.31 3.81 -12.92
C ARG A 362 -16.76 2.49 -13.48
N THR A 363 -15.76 1.93 -12.80
CA THR A 363 -15.23 0.59 -13.08
C THR A 363 -15.83 -0.42 -12.11
N TYR A 364 -16.31 -1.54 -12.64
CA TYR A 364 -16.88 -2.64 -11.86
C TYR A 364 -16.05 -3.91 -12.07
N PRO A 365 -15.57 -4.56 -11.00
CA PRO A 365 -15.10 -5.93 -11.09
C PRO A 365 -16.24 -6.86 -11.47
N THR A 366 -16.00 -7.76 -12.43
CA THR A 366 -16.97 -8.70 -12.97
C THR A 366 -16.45 -10.13 -12.96
N GLU A 367 -17.24 -11.02 -12.36
CA GLU A 367 -16.93 -12.44 -12.25
C GLU A 367 -18.11 -13.26 -12.78
N GLY A 368 -17.84 -14.33 -13.52
CA GLY A 368 -18.86 -15.26 -14.03
C GLY A 368 -18.61 -16.67 -13.53
N TYR A 369 -19.64 -17.31 -12.96
CA TYR A 369 -19.57 -18.67 -12.41
C TYR A 369 -20.62 -19.58 -13.04
N VAL A 370 -20.26 -20.81 -13.36
CA VAL A 370 -21.24 -21.85 -13.74
C VAL A 370 -21.31 -22.87 -12.61
N LEU A 371 -22.54 -23.18 -12.19
CA LEU A 371 -22.82 -24.10 -11.11
C LEU A 371 -23.28 -25.45 -11.68
N ASP A 372 -22.91 -26.54 -11.04
CA ASP A 372 -23.47 -27.86 -11.30
C ASP A 372 -24.93 -27.92 -10.82
N GLU A 373 -25.83 -28.47 -11.62
CA GLU A 373 -27.26 -28.52 -11.29
C GLU A 373 -27.58 -29.49 -10.14
N GLU A 374 -26.80 -30.57 -9.99
CA GLU A 374 -27.03 -31.62 -9.01
C GLU A 374 -26.37 -31.28 -7.66
N SER A 375 -25.09 -30.96 -7.66
CA SER A 375 -24.31 -30.70 -6.45
C SER A 375 -24.35 -29.24 -5.99
N GLY A 376 -24.56 -28.29 -6.91
CA GLY A 376 -24.44 -26.85 -6.64
C GLY A 376 -22.98 -26.35 -6.56
N ASP A 377 -22.00 -27.21 -6.83
CA ASP A 377 -20.59 -26.83 -6.85
C ASP A 377 -20.26 -25.95 -8.08
N ILE A 378 -19.27 -25.08 -7.94
CA ILE A 378 -18.80 -24.24 -9.06
C ILE A 378 -17.92 -25.10 -9.96
N ILE A 379 -18.36 -25.27 -11.22
CA ILE A 379 -17.67 -26.08 -12.24
C ILE A 379 -16.98 -25.24 -13.32
N TYR A 380 -17.31 -23.94 -13.41
CA TYR A 380 -16.54 -22.95 -14.16
C TYR A 380 -16.41 -21.66 -13.36
N ALA A 381 -15.22 -21.06 -13.41
CA ALA A 381 -14.91 -19.79 -12.76
C ALA A 381 -14.05 -18.91 -13.68
N PRO A 382 -13.91 -17.60 -13.38
CA PRO A 382 -13.09 -16.70 -14.18
C PRO A 382 -11.64 -17.16 -14.24
N ASP A 383 -11.08 -17.21 -15.45
CA ASP A 383 -9.67 -17.51 -15.66
C ASP A 383 -8.82 -16.25 -15.44
N ARG A 384 -7.84 -16.34 -14.53
CA ARG A 384 -6.84 -15.30 -14.21
C ARG A 384 -5.51 -15.54 -14.92
N GLY A 385 -5.41 -16.59 -15.74
CA GLY A 385 -4.26 -16.89 -16.58
C GLY A 385 -4.01 -15.88 -17.71
N PRO A 386 -2.93 -16.08 -18.49
CA PRO A 386 -2.56 -15.19 -19.60
C PRO A 386 -3.62 -15.10 -20.70
N TYR A 387 -4.39 -16.17 -20.94
CA TYR A 387 -5.46 -16.20 -21.95
C TYR A 387 -6.83 -15.77 -21.41
N GLY A 388 -6.99 -15.79 -20.08
CA GLY A 388 -8.13 -15.23 -19.36
C GLY A 388 -7.92 -13.75 -19.03
N ALA A 389 -7.87 -13.41 -17.74
CA ALA A 389 -7.77 -12.03 -17.24
C ALA A 389 -6.55 -11.26 -17.78
N GLY A 390 -5.46 -11.94 -18.15
CA GLY A 390 -4.30 -11.33 -18.78
C GLY A 390 -4.60 -10.66 -20.13
N ALA A 391 -5.53 -11.24 -20.91
CA ALA A 391 -5.98 -10.70 -22.20
C ALA A 391 -7.38 -10.06 -22.14
N TYR A 392 -8.24 -10.56 -21.24
CA TYR A 392 -9.63 -10.15 -21.03
C TYR A 392 -9.85 -9.80 -19.56
N PRO A 393 -9.49 -8.58 -19.12
CA PRO A 393 -9.48 -8.23 -17.68
C PRO A 393 -10.82 -8.51 -16.98
N LEU A 394 -10.81 -8.75 -15.68
CA LEU A 394 -12.05 -9.01 -14.91
C LEU A 394 -12.75 -7.73 -14.44
N GLU A 395 -12.55 -6.62 -15.13
CA GLU A 395 -13.17 -5.33 -14.80
C GLU A 395 -13.77 -4.66 -16.04
N ILE A 396 -14.93 -4.05 -15.89
CA ILE A 396 -15.57 -3.25 -16.93
C ILE A 396 -15.67 -1.79 -16.50
N THR A 397 -14.97 -0.89 -17.19
CA THR A 397 -15.15 0.56 -17.06
C THR A 397 -16.29 1.01 -17.96
N MET A 398 -17.23 1.77 -17.40
CA MET A 398 -18.44 2.22 -18.07
C MET A 398 -18.27 3.57 -18.77
N ASP A 399 -17.34 3.64 -19.72
CA ASP A 399 -17.00 4.82 -20.55
C ASP A 399 -17.92 5.03 -21.76
N TRP A 400 -18.77 4.05 -22.09
CA TRP A 400 -19.78 4.11 -23.14
C TRP A 400 -21.19 3.92 -22.56
N VAL A 401 -22.19 4.48 -23.26
CA VAL A 401 -23.61 4.36 -22.87
C VAL A 401 -24.12 2.91 -22.92
N ASP A 402 -23.54 2.12 -23.82
CA ASP A 402 -23.77 0.70 -23.93
C ASP A 402 -22.43 0.01 -24.22
N LYS A 403 -22.00 -0.87 -23.32
CA LYS A 403 -20.73 -1.57 -23.42
C LYS A 403 -20.91 -3.06 -23.14
N GLN A 404 -20.40 -3.89 -24.05
CA GLN A 404 -20.30 -5.32 -23.86
C GLN A 404 -18.84 -5.74 -23.73
N LYS A 405 -18.56 -6.66 -22.80
CA LYS A 405 -17.25 -7.27 -22.59
C LYS A 405 -17.39 -8.79 -22.48
N SER A 406 -16.41 -9.53 -22.98
CA SER A 406 -16.31 -10.98 -22.72
C SER A 406 -15.51 -11.24 -21.44
N THR A 407 -15.98 -12.18 -20.63
CA THR A 407 -15.24 -12.74 -19.49
C THR A 407 -14.95 -14.21 -19.79
N VAL A 408 -13.67 -14.57 -19.77
CA VAL A 408 -13.22 -15.93 -20.03
C VAL A 408 -13.31 -16.76 -18.75
N VAL A 409 -13.94 -17.93 -18.85
CA VAL A 409 -14.02 -18.92 -17.78
C VAL A 409 -13.41 -20.24 -18.21
N PHE A 410 -12.92 -21.01 -17.25
CA PHE A 410 -12.32 -22.32 -17.47
C PHE A 410 -12.98 -23.38 -16.58
N ARG A 411 -12.89 -24.64 -16.98
CA ARG A 411 -13.43 -25.75 -16.18
C ARG A 411 -12.59 -25.92 -14.92
N CYS A 412 -13.21 -25.86 -13.75
CA CYS A 412 -12.50 -25.81 -12.48
C CYS A 412 -13.16 -26.63 -11.36
N GLU A 413 -12.42 -26.82 -10.27
CA GLU A 413 -12.91 -27.25 -8.96
C GLU A 413 -12.57 -26.17 -7.92
N ALA A 414 -13.52 -25.89 -7.03
CA ALA A 414 -13.37 -24.88 -5.98
C ALA A 414 -12.75 -25.48 -4.70
N THR A 415 -11.73 -24.83 -4.16
CA THR A 415 -11.13 -25.16 -2.85
C THR A 415 -11.16 -23.95 -1.93
N ASN A 416 -11.77 -24.09 -0.75
CA ASN A 416 -11.81 -23.02 0.25
C ASN A 416 -10.55 -23.02 1.15
N ILE A 417 -10.04 -21.84 1.48
CA ILE A 417 -8.99 -21.61 2.49
C ILE A 417 -9.44 -20.56 3.51
N TYR A 418 -8.98 -20.69 4.76
CA TYR A 418 -9.42 -19.92 5.93
C TYR A 418 -8.23 -19.30 6.68
N ASP A 419 -8.49 -18.48 7.71
CA ASP A 419 -7.48 -17.90 8.62
C ASP A 419 -6.39 -17.13 7.86
N LEU A 420 -6.80 -16.26 6.93
CA LEU A 420 -5.90 -15.49 6.06
C LEU A 420 -5.33 -14.24 6.75
N VAL A 421 -4.87 -14.37 7.99
CA VAL A 421 -4.42 -13.25 8.83
C VAL A 421 -2.94 -13.41 9.13
N ASP A 422 -2.16 -12.36 8.93
CA ASP A 422 -0.74 -12.35 9.28
C ASP A 422 -0.57 -12.40 10.81
N PRO A 423 0.09 -13.44 11.37
CA PRO A 423 0.31 -13.56 12.80
C PRO A 423 1.30 -12.52 13.38
N ARG A 424 2.08 -11.81 12.53
CA ARG A 424 2.96 -10.70 12.95
C ARG A 424 2.19 -9.41 13.12
N PHE A 425 1.42 -9.02 12.10
CA PHE A 425 0.79 -7.70 12.05
C PHE A 425 -0.70 -7.71 12.41
N LEU A 426 -1.27 -8.91 12.60
CA LEU A 426 -2.68 -9.13 12.95
C LEU A 426 -3.64 -8.52 11.92
N THR A 427 -3.22 -8.48 10.66
CA THR A 427 -3.98 -7.96 9.52
C THR A 427 -4.22 -9.02 8.44
N ARG A 428 -5.33 -8.88 7.71
CA ARG A 428 -5.70 -9.79 6.62
C ARG A 428 -4.71 -9.74 5.45
N LEU A 429 -4.33 -10.92 4.93
CA LEU A 429 -3.58 -11.10 3.69
C LEU A 429 -4.45 -10.83 2.45
N ASN A 430 -3.95 -10.01 1.53
CA ASN A 430 -4.72 -9.50 0.39
C ASN A 430 -4.09 -9.75 -0.99
N GLU A 431 -2.90 -10.33 -1.06
CA GLU A 431 -2.26 -10.73 -2.31
C GLU A 431 -2.04 -12.24 -2.28
N ALA A 432 -2.44 -12.97 -3.33
CA ALA A 432 -2.12 -14.38 -3.44
C ALA A 432 -1.54 -14.73 -4.82
N VAL A 433 -0.65 -15.71 -4.82
CA VAL A 433 -0.06 -16.31 -6.00
C VAL A 433 -0.31 -17.81 -5.94
N LEU A 434 -1.02 -18.31 -6.96
CA LEU A 434 -1.23 -19.74 -7.17
C LEU A 434 -0.10 -20.29 -8.04
N LEU A 435 0.41 -21.47 -7.69
CA LEU A 435 1.48 -22.17 -8.40
C LEU A 435 1.03 -23.60 -8.70
N ASP A 436 1.53 -24.18 -9.78
CA ASP A 436 1.39 -25.60 -10.09
C ASP A 436 2.41 -26.47 -9.32
N GLU A 437 2.45 -27.77 -9.61
CA GLU A 437 3.39 -28.72 -9.01
C GLU A 437 4.87 -28.32 -9.24
N SER A 438 5.17 -27.70 -10.39
CA SER A 438 6.53 -27.24 -10.74
C SER A 438 6.94 -25.94 -10.05
N GLY A 439 6.02 -25.29 -9.31
CA GLY A 439 6.26 -23.99 -8.70
C GLY A 439 6.11 -22.82 -9.68
N SER A 440 5.47 -23.03 -10.84
CA SER A 440 5.19 -22.00 -11.83
C SER A 440 3.72 -21.56 -11.78
N PRO A 441 3.36 -20.32 -12.14
CA PRO A 441 1.96 -19.93 -12.26
C PRO A 441 1.22 -20.81 -13.28
N PRO A 442 0.04 -21.36 -12.96
CA PRO A 442 -0.72 -22.19 -13.90
C PRO A 442 -1.17 -21.39 -15.13
N LEU A 443 -1.35 -22.06 -16.26
CA LEU A 443 -1.93 -21.45 -17.46
C LEU A 443 -3.39 -21.02 -17.29
N GLU A 444 -4.15 -21.80 -16.50
CA GLU A 444 -5.54 -21.51 -16.14
C GLU A 444 -5.70 -21.67 -14.64
N TRP A 445 -6.21 -20.62 -14.01
CA TRP A 445 -6.46 -20.61 -12.57
C TRP A 445 -7.42 -19.49 -12.22
N GLY A 446 -8.06 -19.58 -11.07
CA GLY A 446 -8.91 -18.51 -10.57
C GLY A 446 -8.80 -18.39 -9.08
N MET A 447 -9.21 -17.23 -8.56
CA MET A 447 -9.34 -17.01 -7.14
C MET A 447 -10.29 -15.84 -6.88
N THR A 448 -11.03 -15.92 -5.79
CA THR A 448 -11.86 -14.83 -5.28
C THR A 448 -11.71 -14.69 -3.77
N PHE A 449 -11.55 -13.46 -3.32
CA PHE A 449 -11.45 -13.06 -1.92
C PHE A 449 -11.92 -11.60 -1.78
N GLN A 450 -11.99 -11.08 -0.55
CA GLN A 450 -12.32 -9.67 -0.36
C GLN A 450 -11.16 -8.78 -0.86
N ASP A 451 -11.30 -8.21 -2.06
CA ASP A 451 -10.41 -7.14 -2.54
C ASP A 451 -10.40 -5.98 -1.52
N GLY A 452 -9.32 -5.90 -0.76
CA GLY A 452 -9.06 -4.81 0.17
C GLY A 452 -8.59 -3.60 -0.62
N GLY A 453 -9.48 -2.64 -0.87
CA GLY A 453 -9.02 -1.26 -0.87
C GLY A 453 -8.44 -1.00 0.51
N TRP A 454 -7.30 -0.30 0.59
CA TRP A 454 -6.82 0.29 1.85
C TRP A 454 -7.84 1.34 2.30
N THR A 455 -8.99 0.92 2.81
CA THR A 455 -10.00 1.79 3.38
C THR A 455 -9.89 1.65 4.89
N SER A 456 -9.06 2.53 5.46
CA SER A 456 -9.05 2.85 6.88
C SER A 456 -10.48 3.12 7.34
N GLY A 457 -11.16 2.14 7.94
CA GLY A 457 -12.53 2.34 8.41
C GLY A 457 -13.32 1.07 8.72
N ASN A 458 -13.03 -0.06 8.06
CA ASN A 458 -13.81 -1.29 8.27
C ASN A 458 -13.18 -2.21 9.32
N THR A 459 -13.90 -2.45 10.42
CA THR A 459 -13.55 -3.46 11.44
C THR A 459 -13.80 -4.89 10.96
N TYR A 460 -14.69 -5.09 9.96
CA TYR A 460 -15.04 -6.40 9.43
C TYR A 460 -14.35 -6.68 8.08
N GLU A 461 -13.48 -7.68 8.06
CA GLU A 461 -12.87 -8.26 6.87
C GLU A 461 -13.21 -9.76 6.81
N GLU A 462 -13.54 -10.30 5.63
CA GLU A 462 -13.71 -11.74 5.44
C GLU A 462 -12.31 -12.39 5.42
N ASP A 463 -11.93 -13.29 6.31
CA ASP A 463 -10.57 -13.90 6.37
C ASP A 463 -10.49 -15.22 5.59
N THR A 464 -11.18 -15.29 4.44
CA THR A 464 -11.29 -16.49 3.61
C THR A 464 -11.00 -16.21 2.14
N ALA A 465 -10.68 -17.26 1.38
CA ALA A 465 -10.58 -17.22 -0.08
C ALA A 465 -11.09 -18.53 -0.70
N VAL A 466 -11.56 -18.44 -1.95
CA VAL A 466 -11.90 -19.61 -2.77
C VAL A 466 -10.96 -19.66 -3.97
N LEU A 467 -10.22 -20.75 -4.08
CA LEU A 467 -9.29 -21.04 -5.17
C LEU A 467 -10.00 -21.89 -6.23
N PHE A 468 -9.74 -21.60 -7.50
CA PHE A 468 -10.27 -22.37 -8.63
C PHE A 468 -9.10 -22.96 -9.41
N THR A 469 -9.08 -24.27 -9.56
CA THR A 469 -8.01 -25.02 -10.26
C THR A 469 -8.62 -26.02 -11.22
N ARG A 470 -7.86 -26.43 -12.25
CA ARG A 470 -8.33 -27.46 -13.18
C ARG A 470 -8.60 -28.77 -12.41
N PRO A 471 -9.64 -29.54 -12.79
CA PRO A 471 -9.81 -30.89 -12.27
C PRO A 471 -8.56 -31.74 -12.46
N ASP A 472 -8.32 -32.66 -11.53
CA ASP A 472 -7.17 -33.58 -11.49
C ASP A 472 -5.79 -32.88 -11.52
N SER A 473 -5.71 -31.61 -11.11
CA SER A 473 -4.44 -30.87 -11.06
C SER A 473 -3.96 -30.66 -9.62
N ARG A 474 -2.65 -30.42 -9.46
CA ARG A 474 -2.05 -30.06 -8.18
C ARG A 474 -1.72 -28.57 -8.14
N PHE A 475 -1.95 -27.95 -6.99
CA PHE A 475 -1.67 -26.52 -6.79
C PHE A 475 -1.00 -26.25 -5.44
N LYS A 476 -0.22 -25.18 -5.40
CA LYS A 476 0.34 -24.57 -4.20
C LYS A 476 -0.16 -23.13 -4.15
N VAL A 477 -0.30 -22.55 -2.97
CA VAL A 477 -0.70 -21.14 -2.82
C VAL A 477 0.22 -20.43 -1.86
N THR A 478 0.58 -19.19 -2.22
CA THR A 478 1.30 -18.28 -1.32
C THR A 478 0.51 -16.99 -1.19
N MET A 479 0.53 -16.36 -0.02
CA MET A 479 -0.08 -15.04 0.18
C MET A 479 0.85 -14.04 0.87
N SER A 480 0.65 -12.76 0.56
CA SER A 480 1.40 -11.61 1.05
C SER A 480 0.48 -10.41 1.37
N THR A 481 1.06 -9.35 1.93
CA THR A 481 0.42 -8.03 2.10
C THR A 481 1.42 -6.94 1.78
N GLY A 482 1.27 -6.31 0.61
CA GLY A 482 2.15 -5.22 0.16
C GLY A 482 3.64 -5.60 0.22
N LEU A 483 4.46 -4.73 0.84
CA LEU A 483 5.91 -4.91 0.93
C LEU A 483 6.35 -5.95 1.99
N LEU A 484 5.42 -6.54 2.75
CA LEU A 484 5.73 -7.41 3.88
C LEU A 484 6.21 -8.81 3.46
N GLY A 485 6.26 -9.13 2.16
CA GLY A 485 6.72 -10.43 1.65
C GLY A 485 5.70 -11.56 1.81
N ARG A 486 6.08 -12.79 1.46
CA ARG A 486 5.21 -13.98 1.58
C ARG A 486 5.06 -14.38 3.05
N ARG A 487 3.82 -14.45 3.53
CA ARG A 487 3.46 -14.74 4.93
C ARG A 487 2.68 -16.03 5.11
N LEU A 488 1.99 -16.46 4.06
CA LEU A 488 1.29 -17.73 4.00
C LEU A 488 1.91 -18.55 2.88
N ILE A 489 2.33 -19.78 3.18
CA ILE A 489 2.87 -20.73 2.21
C ILE A 489 2.15 -22.06 2.44
N LEU A 490 1.37 -22.47 1.45
CA LEU A 490 0.64 -23.73 1.42
C LEU A 490 1.12 -24.54 0.22
N THR A 491 1.91 -25.57 0.50
CA THR A 491 2.58 -26.40 -0.50
C THR A 491 2.33 -27.90 -0.32
N ASN A 492 1.72 -28.32 0.80
CA ASN A 492 1.59 -29.73 1.19
C ASN A 492 2.98 -30.39 1.23
N ALA A 493 3.86 -29.82 2.06
CA ALA A 493 5.23 -30.29 2.25
C ALA A 493 5.30 -31.43 3.27
N ASP A 494 6.30 -32.30 3.06
CA ASP A 494 6.65 -33.40 3.95
C ASP A 494 8.17 -33.57 4.01
N GLU A 495 8.65 -34.49 4.85
CA GLU A 495 10.09 -34.73 5.04
C GLU A 495 10.82 -35.14 3.75
N ASN A 496 10.14 -35.79 2.81
CA ASN A 496 10.72 -36.26 1.55
C ASN A 496 10.63 -35.19 0.44
N ASN A 497 9.62 -34.32 0.51
CA ASN A 497 9.33 -33.26 -0.44
C ASN A 497 9.17 -31.91 0.30
N PRO A 498 10.28 -31.27 0.72
CA PRO A 498 10.23 -30.04 1.50
C PRO A 498 9.61 -28.84 0.78
N GLU A 499 9.70 -28.79 -0.55
CA GLU A 499 9.02 -27.77 -1.38
C GLU A 499 7.53 -28.06 -1.61
N GLY A 500 7.07 -29.21 -1.12
CA GLY A 500 5.73 -29.74 -1.26
C GLY A 500 5.37 -30.23 -2.65
N ILE A 501 4.41 -31.15 -2.70
CA ILE A 501 3.87 -31.71 -3.96
C ILE A 501 2.58 -30.99 -4.40
N GLY A 502 2.13 -29.97 -3.66
CA GLY A 502 0.86 -29.31 -3.86
C GLY A 502 -0.35 -30.13 -3.42
N PHE A 503 -1.48 -29.45 -3.28
CA PHE A 503 -2.78 -30.05 -2.98
C PHE A 503 -3.46 -30.50 -4.26
N LEU A 504 -4.02 -31.70 -4.26
CA LEU A 504 -4.86 -32.17 -5.36
C LEU A 504 -6.16 -31.36 -5.40
N SER A 505 -6.60 -30.97 -6.60
CA SER A 505 -7.90 -30.36 -6.84
C SER A 505 -9.04 -31.30 -6.38
N GLY A 506 -10.23 -30.73 -6.18
CA GLY A 506 -11.43 -31.49 -5.78
C GLY A 506 -11.58 -31.65 -4.26
N ARG A 507 -10.58 -31.25 -3.48
CA ARG A 507 -10.75 -31.00 -2.04
C ARG A 507 -11.63 -29.76 -1.85
N ARG A 508 -12.78 -29.92 -1.20
CA ARG A 508 -13.70 -28.79 -0.92
C ARG A 508 -13.04 -27.67 -0.11
N ALA A 509 -12.12 -28.02 0.78
CA ALA A 509 -11.38 -27.06 1.58
C ALA A 509 -10.04 -27.64 2.04
N ILE A 510 -9.10 -26.74 2.37
CA ILE A 510 -7.92 -27.07 3.17
C ILE A 510 -8.27 -26.70 4.62
N PRO A 511 -8.74 -27.65 5.45
CA PRO A 511 -9.12 -27.36 6.83
C PRO A 511 -7.88 -26.98 7.64
N MET A 512 -8.09 -26.25 8.74
CA MET A 512 -7.01 -25.92 9.70
C MET A 512 -5.82 -25.23 9.02
N THR A 513 -6.14 -24.24 8.18
CA THR A 513 -5.19 -23.62 7.26
C THR A 513 -3.94 -23.09 7.98
N SER A 514 -4.06 -22.43 9.14
CA SER A 514 -2.91 -21.93 9.91
C SER A 514 -1.95 -23.03 10.37
N TYR A 515 -2.46 -24.19 10.78
CA TYR A 515 -1.64 -25.34 11.12
C TYR A 515 -0.91 -25.90 9.89
N GLN A 516 -1.62 -26.07 8.78
CA GLN A 516 -1.00 -26.55 7.53
C GLN A 516 0.07 -25.58 7.03
N VAL A 517 -0.16 -24.27 7.12
CA VAL A 517 0.81 -23.23 6.76
C VAL A 517 2.06 -23.34 7.64
N ALA A 518 1.89 -23.39 8.96
CA ALA A 518 3.03 -23.55 9.86
C ALA A 518 3.81 -24.83 9.57
N TRP A 519 3.13 -25.93 9.28
CA TRP A 519 3.75 -27.21 8.96
C TRP A 519 4.50 -27.19 7.62
N ASP A 520 3.92 -26.58 6.59
CA ASP A 520 4.53 -26.44 5.27
C ASP A 520 5.75 -25.53 5.31
N MET A 521 5.66 -24.40 6.03
CA MET A 521 6.79 -23.49 6.25
C MET A 521 7.91 -24.17 7.03
N TRP A 522 7.58 -24.90 8.10
CA TRP A 522 8.56 -25.63 8.89
C TRP A 522 9.34 -26.65 8.05
N HIS A 523 8.68 -27.48 7.23
CA HIS A 523 9.42 -28.45 6.38
C HIS A 523 10.32 -27.76 5.36
N LEU A 524 9.83 -26.66 4.76
CA LEU A 524 10.60 -25.89 3.81
C LEU A 524 11.83 -25.24 4.45
N ASP A 525 11.68 -24.69 5.65
CA ASP A 525 12.76 -24.07 6.40
C ASP A 525 13.73 -25.11 6.95
N GLU A 526 13.27 -26.26 7.43
CA GLU A 526 14.12 -27.37 7.88
C GLU A 526 15.08 -27.83 6.78
N ALA A 527 14.59 -28.00 5.55
CA ALA A 527 15.43 -28.36 4.43
C ALA A 527 16.45 -27.27 4.07
N ARG A 528 16.06 -26.00 4.19
CA ARG A 528 16.94 -24.85 3.93
C ARG A 528 17.99 -24.67 5.02
N ILE A 529 17.61 -24.82 6.29
CA ILE A 529 18.50 -24.75 7.45
C ILE A 529 19.54 -25.87 7.34
N LYS A 530 19.12 -27.12 7.11
CA LYS A 530 20.07 -28.23 6.88
C LYS A 530 21.02 -27.97 5.71
N ALA A 531 20.52 -27.39 4.61
CA ALA A 531 21.37 -27.02 3.49
C ALA A 531 22.40 -25.94 3.87
N LEU A 532 21.99 -24.92 4.64
CA LEU A 532 22.87 -23.87 5.17
C LEU A 532 23.92 -24.44 6.14
N GLU A 533 23.50 -25.29 7.08
CA GLU A 533 24.38 -25.94 8.07
C GLU A 533 25.39 -26.87 7.40
N SER A 534 24.97 -27.67 6.42
CA SER A 534 25.87 -28.52 5.65
C SER A 534 26.94 -27.72 4.90
N ALA A 535 26.63 -26.46 4.59
CA ALA A 535 27.53 -25.51 3.95
C ALA A 535 28.27 -24.60 4.97
N GLY A 536 28.16 -24.88 6.28
CA GLY A 536 28.85 -24.19 7.37
C GLY A 536 28.21 -22.87 7.84
N VAL A 537 26.99 -22.55 7.42
CA VAL A 537 26.28 -21.31 7.77
C VAL A 537 25.30 -21.59 8.89
N HIS A 538 25.58 -21.07 10.09
CA HIS A 538 24.73 -21.23 11.27
C HIS A 538 24.11 -19.90 11.71
N SER A 539 22.88 -19.96 12.23
CA SER A 539 22.18 -18.81 12.80
C SER A 539 21.35 -19.24 14.01
N ASP A 540 21.87 -18.97 15.22
CA ASP A 540 21.24 -19.35 16.49
C ASP A 540 19.79 -18.81 16.60
N ARG A 541 19.55 -17.60 16.08
CA ARG A 541 18.21 -17.00 16.07
C ARG A 541 17.25 -17.80 15.20
N LEU A 542 17.66 -18.14 13.97
CA LEU A 542 16.84 -18.91 13.04
C LEU A 542 16.51 -20.28 13.63
N GLU A 543 17.52 -20.96 14.16
CA GLU A 543 17.37 -22.27 14.80
C GLU A 543 16.43 -22.21 16.01
N SER A 544 16.55 -21.17 16.86
CA SER A 544 15.68 -21.00 18.02
C SER A 544 14.20 -20.85 17.66
N PHE A 545 13.87 -20.07 16.64
CA PHE A 545 12.49 -19.92 16.17
C PHE A 545 11.97 -21.19 15.53
N HIS A 546 12.82 -21.88 14.77
CA HIS A 546 12.46 -23.11 14.07
C HIS A 546 12.18 -24.29 15.04
N LEU A 547 12.99 -24.42 16.10
CA LEU A 547 12.78 -25.43 17.14
C LEU A 547 11.53 -25.13 17.98
N GLU A 548 11.29 -23.86 18.34
CA GLU A 548 10.10 -23.48 19.10
C GLU A 548 8.83 -23.67 18.27
N ALA A 549 8.86 -23.35 16.97
CA ALA A 549 7.79 -23.66 16.05
C ALA A 549 7.46 -25.15 16.03
N LYS A 550 8.47 -26.03 15.94
CA LYS A 550 8.28 -27.50 16.00
C LYS A 550 7.56 -27.95 17.26
N ARG A 551 8.01 -27.45 18.42
CA ARG A 551 7.44 -27.78 19.73
C ARG A 551 5.96 -27.39 19.82
N LEU A 552 5.60 -26.20 19.33
CA LEU A 552 4.21 -25.72 19.30
C LEU A 552 3.36 -26.51 18.30
N LEU A 553 3.94 -26.85 17.16
CA LEU A 553 3.34 -27.69 16.13
C LEU A 553 2.98 -29.10 16.66
N GLU A 554 3.84 -29.72 17.46
CA GLU A 554 3.57 -30.99 18.14
C GLU A 554 2.45 -30.86 19.19
N LYS A 555 2.46 -29.78 19.98
CA LYS A 555 1.38 -29.48 20.93
C LYS A 555 0.04 -29.26 20.24
N ALA A 556 0.04 -28.56 19.11
CA ALA A 556 -1.16 -28.38 18.29
C ALA A 556 -1.69 -29.75 17.83
N ASP A 557 -0.82 -30.65 17.36
CA ASP A 557 -1.27 -31.98 16.93
C ASP A 557 -1.90 -32.79 18.07
N VAL A 558 -1.33 -32.75 19.28
CA VAL A 558 -1.92 -33.39 20.48
C VAL A 558 -3.30 -32.81 20.81
N ALA A 559 -3.44 -31.48 20.80
CA ALA A 559 -4.71 -30.80 21.05
C ALA A 559 -5.77 -31.16 19.99
N ARG A 560 -5.35 -31.22 18.72
CA ARG A 560 -6.18 -31.64 17.57
C ARG A 560 -6.70 -33.06 17.73
N GLN A 561 -5.82 -34.01 18.09
CA GLN A 561 -6.19 -35.40 18.35
C GLN A 561 -7.16 -35.52 19.53
N SER A 562 -7.04 -34.62 20.51
CA SER A 562 -7.90 -34.54 21.71
C SER A 562 -9.18 -33.72 21.50
N LEU A 563 -9.42 -33.18 20.29
CA LEU A 563 -10.55 -32.31 19.95
C LEU A 563 -10.64 -31.00 20.77
N GLN A 564 -9.51 -30.53 21.30
CA GLN A 564 -9.38 -29.24 22.01
C GLN A 564 -9.08 -28.12 21.00
N TRP A 565 -10.13 -27.59 20.36
CA TRP A 565 -9.98 -26.69 19.22
C TRP A 565 -9.41 -25.30 19.54
N ASP A 566 -9.73 -24.77 20.72
CA ASP A 566 -9.19 -23.51 21.24
C ASP A 566 -7.67 -23.62 21.50
N THR A 567 -7.23 -24.66 22.21
CA THR A 567 -5.81 -24.96 22.44
C THR A 567 -5.09 -25.29 21.13
N PHE A 568 -5.75 -25.99 20.21
CA PHE A 568 -5.22 -26.24 18.86
C PHE A 568 -4.92 -24.95 18.10
N ILE A 569 -5.89 -24.03 18.04
CA ILE A 569 -5.74 -22.75 17.33
C ILE A 569 -4.66 -21.89 17.98
N LYS A 570 -4.59 -21.84 19.32
CA LYS A 570 -3.51 -21.17 20.08
C LYS A 570 -2.14 -21.59 19.57
N TYR A 571 -1.87 -22.90 19.58
CA TYR A 571 -0.57 -23.44 19.21
C TYR A 571 -0.29 -23.38 17.70
N ALA A 572 -1.30 -23.59 16.85
CA ALA A 572 -1.15 -23.47 15.40
C ALA A 572 -0.79 -22.04 14.97
N ARG A 573 -1.49 -21.02 15.50
CA ARG A 573 -1.19 -19.61 15.23
C ARG A 573 0.15 -19.19 15.82
N ALA A 574 0.51 -19.70 17.00
CA ALA A 574 1.81 -19.43 17.60
C ALA A 574 2.97 -20.00 16.78
N ALA A 575 2.86 -21.25 16.33
CA ALA A 575 3.83 -21.86 15.43
C ALA A 575 3.97 -21.08 14.12
N TRP A 576 2.85 -20.69 13.50
CA TRP A 576 2.88 -19.86 12.29
C TRP A 576 3.57 -18.51 12.56
N GLY A 577 3.33 -17.88 13.72
CA GLY A 577 4.03 -16.66 14.13
C GLY A 577 5.55 -16.81 14.14
N TYR A 578 6.09 -17.90 14.71
CA TYR A 578 7.53 -18.17 14.71
C TYR A 578 8.07 -18.47 13.30
N GLU A 579 7.38 -19.30 12.51
CA GLU A 579 7.78 -19.60 11.12
C GLU A 579 7.69 -18.35 10.21
N SER A 580 6.76 -17.44 10.48
CA SER A 580 6.67 -16.15 9.77
C SER A 580 7.86 -15.22 10.02
N ARG A 581 8.64 -15.50 11.07
CA ARG A 581 9.93 -14.86 11.39
C ARG A 581 11.11 -15.70 10.86
N ALA A 582 11.06 -17.02 11.01
CA ALA A 582 12.10 -17.94 10.55
C ALA A 582 12.25 -17.93 9.01
N TYR A 583 11.15 -18.02 8.26
CA TYR A 583 11.20 -18.13 6.79
C TYR A 583 11.88 -16.95 6.09
N PRO A 584 11.55 -15.68 6.41
CA PRO A 584 12.30 -14.55 5.87
C PRO A 584 13.77 -14.57 6.28
N ASP A 585 14.09 -14.97 7.53
CA ASP A 585 15.47 -15.03 8.03
C ASP A 585 16.28 -16.13 7.30
N ALA A 586 15.70 -17.32 7.06
CA ALA A 586 16.30 -18.40 6.28
C ALA A 586 16.54 -17.96 4.81
N THR A 587 15.51 -17.36 4.20
CA THR A 587 15.57 -16.86 2.82
C THR A 587 16.57 -15.71 2.68
N ALA A 588 16.63 -14.80 3.66
CA ALA A 588 17.56 -13.69 3.70
C ALA A 588 19.00 -14.17 3.87
N THR A 589 19.25 -15.13 4.76
CA THR A 589 20.56 -15.76 4.95
C THR A 589 21.04 -16.43 3.66
N ALA A 590 20.19 -17.23 3.00
CA ALA A 590 20.51 -17.84 1.72
C ALA A 590 20.79 -16.79 0.64
N ASN A 591 19.95 -15.77 0.51
CA ASN A 591 20.14 -14.67 -0.44
C ASN A 591 21.38 -13.83 -0.14
N ASP A 592 21.74 -13.65 1.13
CA ASP A 592 22.96 -12.96 1.53
C ASP A 592 24.19 -13.73 1.02
N VAL A 593 24.25 -15.03 1.31
CA VAL A 593 25.29 -15.96 0.82
C VAL A 593 25.42 -15.90 -0.71
N MET A 594 24.28 -15.82 -1.41
CA MET A 594 24.27 -15.66 -2.86
C MET A 594 24.82 -14.30 -3.31
N LYS A 595 24.37 -13.19 -2.72
CA LYS A 595 24.81 -11.83 -3.11
C LYS A 595 26.32 -11.63 -2.95
N GLY A 596 26.93 -12.18 -1.89
CA GLY A 596 28.38 -12.06 -1.73
C GLY A 596 29.16 -12.80 -2.80
N VAL A 597 28.74 -13.99 -3.20
CA VAL A 597 29.42 -14.71 -4.28
C VAL A 597 29.35 -13.94 -5.60
N LEU A 598 28.24 -13.26 -5.89
CA LEU A 598 28.10 -12.41 -7.08
C LEU A 598 29.12 -11.26 -7.07
N PHE A 599 29.33 -10.64 -5.92
CA PHE A 599 30.33 -9.59 -5.74
C PHE A 599 31.75 -10.13 -6.01
N TYR A 600 32.12 -11.25 -5.40
CA TYR A 600 33.45 -11.84 -5.62
C TYR A 600 33.62 -12.35 -7.05
N MET A 601 32.57 -12.87 -7.69
CA MET A 601 32.58 -13.24 -9.11
C MET A 601 32.85 -12.05 -10.02
N PHE A 602 32.24 -10.91 -9.75
CA PHE A 602 32.57 -9.66 -10.42
C PHE A 602 34.02 -9.26 -10.17
N LEU A 603 34.52 -9.40 -8.94
CA LEU A 603 35.90 -9.07 -8.55
C LEU A 603 36.97 -10.00 -9.16
N VAL A 604 36.62 -11.26 -9.53
CA VAL A 604 37.56 -12.18 -10.23
C VAL A 604 38.04 -11.57 -11.55
N ILE A 605 37.19 -10.85 -12.29
CA ILE A 605 37.53 -10.31 -13.61
C ILE A 605 38.72 -9.31 -13.53
N PRO A 606 38.65 -8.21 -12.75
CA PRO A 606 39.78 -7.30 -12.59
C PRO A 606 40.95 -7.96 -11.87
N PHE A 607 40.72 -8.91 -10.96
CA PHE A 607 41.77 -9.69 -10.30
C PHE A 607 42.58 -10.53 -11.30
N ALA A 608 41.91 -11.27 -12.18
CA ALA A 608 42.56 -12.11 -13.18
C ALA A 608 43.36 -11.28 -14.19
N TYR A 609 42.84 -10.10 -14.57
CA TYR A 609 43.58 -9.15 -15.39
C TYR A 609 44.80 -8.60 -14.66
N ALA A 610 44.65 -8.13 -13.42
CA ALA A 610 45.75 -7.58 -12.63
C ALA A 610 46.85 -8.62 -12.36
N LEU A 611 46.46 -9.86 -12.04
CA LEU A 611 47.38 -10.95 -11.76
C LEU A 611 48.11 -11.43 -13.02
N GLU A 612 47.43 -11.49 -14.18
CA GLU A 612 48.11 -11.77 -15.47
C GLU A 612 49.19 -10.74 -15.75
N ARG A 613 48.84 -9.46 -15.59
CA ARG A 613 49.75 -8.34 -15.84
C ARG A 613 50.93 -8.33 -14.88
N LEU A 614 50.72 -8.75 -13.63
CA LEU A 614 51.76 -8.82 -12.61
C LEU A 614 52.71 -10.01 -12.81
N LEU A 615 52.18 -11.22 -13.07
CA LEU A 615 52.97 -12.45 -13.18
C LEU A 615 53.63 -12.62 -14.55
N PHE A 616 52.85 -12.49 -15.63
CA PHE A 616 53.29 -12.83 -16.99
C PHE A 616 53.58 -11.57 -17.83
N GLY A 617 52.64 -10.63 -17.82
CA GLY A 617 52.66 -9.40 -18.61
C GLY A 617 52.91 -9.66 -20.10
N TYR A 618 52.08 -10.50 -20.72
CA TYR A 618 52.21 -10.82 -22.14
C TYR A 618 51.89 -9.61 -23.03
N VAL A 619 52.74 -9.38 -24.03
CA VAL A 619 52.52 -8.32 -25.04
C VAL A 619 51.52 -8.79 -26.10
N ASN A 620 51.60 -10.07 -26.50
CA ASN A 620 50.68 -10.65 -27.48
C ASN A 620 49.27 -10.80 -26.87
N ILE A 621 48.28 -10.19 -27.53
CA ILE A 621 46.89 -10.16 -27.07
C ILE A 621 46.27 -11.56 -26.91
N HIS A 622 46.63 -12.53 -27.75
CA HIS A 622 46.11 -13.89 -27.65
C HIS A 622 46.65 -14.62 -26.43
N LYS A 623 47.96 -14.50 -26.16
CA LYS A 623 48.58 -15.07 -24.95
C LYS A 623 48.09 -14.39 -23.68
N ARG A 624 47.87 -13.06 -23.75
CA ARG A 624 47.27 -12.27 -22.66
C ARG A 624 45.87 -12.75 -22.33
N ILE A 625 44.98 -12.81 -23.32
CA ILE A 625 43.61 -13.29 -23.14
C ILE A 625 43.63 -14.72 -22.59
N GLY A 626 44.45 -15.60 -23.16
CA GLY A 626 44.58 -16.98 -22.69
C GLY A 626 45.03 -17.09 -21.23
N ALA A 627 46.02 -16.30 -20.80
CA ALA A 627 46.50 -16.27 -19.43
C ALA A 627 45.51 -15.65 -18.45
N THR A 628 44.84 -14.56 -18.82
CA THR A 628 43.76 -13.95 -18.01
C THR A 628 42.61 -14.94 -17.83
N VAL A 629 42.18 -15.62 -18.90
CA VAL A 629 41.14 -16.66 -18.83
C VAL A 629 41.59 -17.83 -17.96
N GLY A 630 42.84 -18.28 -18.07
CA GLY A 630 43.39 -19.35 -17.23
C GLY A 630 43.39 -18.99 -15.73
N ILE A 631 43.82 -17.78 -15.37
CA ILE A 631 43.77 -17.29 -13.99
C ILE A 631 42.33 -17.16 -13.50
N PHE A 632 41.44 -16.62 -14.33
CA PHE A 632 40.03 -16.48 -14.03
C PHE A 632 39.40 -17.85 -13.72
N LEU A 633 39.61 -18.85 -14.59
CA LEU A 633 39.09 -20.21 -14.39
C LEU A 633 39.66 -20.88 -13.14
N THR A 634 40.93 -20.63 -12.82
CA THR A 634 41.56 -21.16 -11.60
C THR A 634 40.97 -20.52 -10.35
N ALA A 635 40.83 -19.19 -10.33
CA ALA A 635 40.22 -18.46 -9.21
C ALA A 635 38.73 -18.83 -9.03
N TYR A 636 38.00 -19.00 -10.13
CA TYR A 636 36.63 -19.53 -10.10
C TYR A 636 36.58 -20.95 -9.54
N LEU A 637 37.48 -21.85 -9.95
CA LEU A 637 37.52 -23.21 -9.43
C LEU A 637 37.77 -23.22 -7.91
N VAL A 638 38.68 -22.38 -7.42
CA VAL A 638 38.91 -22.21 -5.98
C VAL A 638 37.64 -21.71 -5.28
N LEU A 639 37.00 -20.66 -5.79
CA LEU A 639 35.73 -20.15 -5.24
C LEU A 639 34.62 -21.20 -5.23
N ARG A 640 34.50 -21.98 -6.31
CA ARG A 640 33.50 -23.03 -6.42
C ARG A 640 33.69 -24.12 -5.36
N LEU A 641 34.94 -24.42 -5.01
CA LEU A 641 35.28 -25.41 -3.99
C LEU A 641 35.21 -24.84 -2.57
N SER A 642 35.54 -23.56 -2.39
CA SER A 642 35.63 -22.93 -1.06
C SER A 642 34.35 -22.26 -0.58
N HIS A 643 33.48 -21.79 -1.49
CA HIS A 643 32.36 -20.92 -1.15
C HIS A 643 31.02 -21.68 -1.00
N PRO A 644 30.29 -21.53 0.14
CA PRO A 644 29.02 -22.21 0.41
C PRO A 644 27.93 -22.06 -0.67
N ALA A 645 27.78 -20.85 -1.23
CA ALA A 645 26.79 -20.52 -2.27
C ALA A 645 26.71 -21.52 -3.44
N PHE A 646 27.83 -22.10 -3.88
CA PHE A 646 27.84 -23.07 -5.00
C PHE A 646 27.27 -24.44 -4.65
N GLN A 647 27.17 -24.76 -3.35
CA GLN A 647 26.53 -25.98 -2.87
C GLN A 647 25.03 -25.77 -2.64
N ILE A 648 24.64 -24.55 -2.24
CA ILE A 648 23.25 -24.20 -1.89
C ILE A 648 22.41 -23.89 -3.15
N SER A 649 23.01 -23.32 -4.20
CA SER A 649 22.27 -22.91 -5.40
C SER A 649 23.09 -23.03 -6.68
N ALA A 650 22.42 -23.31 -7.80
CA ALA A 650 22.99 -23.25 -9.15
C ALA A 650 23.07 -21.82 -9.72
N ALA A 651 22.45 -20.83 -9.07
CA ALA A 651 22.43 -19.45 -9.54
C ALA A 651 23.82 -18.80 -9.73
N PRO A 652 24.90 -19.12 -8.97
CA PRO A 652 26.21 -18.53 -9.23
C PRO A 652 26.79 -18.99 -10.59
N ASP A 653 26.53 -20.23 -10.98
CA ASP A 653 26.96 -20.77 -12.28
C ASP A 653 26.18 -20.13 -13.45
N ILE A 654 24.89 -19.86 -13.25
CA ILE A 654 24.06 -19.12 -14.22
C ILE A 654 24.58 -17.68 -14.37
N VAL A 655 24.92 -17.03 -13.26
CA VAL A 655 25.46 -15.67 -13.30
C VAL A 655 26.84 -15.64 -13.96
N LEU A 656 27.69 -16.64 -13.74
CA LEU A 656 28.93 -16.79 -14.48
C LEU A 656 28.68 -16.85 -15.99
N LEU A 657 27.72 -17.67 -16.42
CA LEU A 657 27.32 -17.74 -17.83
C LEU A 657 26.86 -16.38 -18.34
N ALA A 658 26.08 -15.64 -17.54
CA ALA A 658 25.65 -14.28 -17.87
C ALA A 658 26.82 -13.29 -17.99
N PHE A 659 27.85 -13.38 -17.14
CA PHE A 659 29.05 -12.56 -17.26
C PHE A 659 29.89 -12.92 -18.49
N ILE A 660 29.98 -14.20 -18.83
CA ILE A 660 30.68 -14.65 -20.04
C ILE A 660 29.94 -14.14 -21.28
N THR A 661 28.61 -14.29 -21.34
CA THR A 661 27.80 -13.78 -22.46
C THR A 661 27.84 -12.25 -22.55
N LEU A 662 27.79 -11.55 -21.41
CA LEU A 662 27.97 -10.09 -21.34
C LEU A 662 29.35 -9.67 -21.83
N THR A 663 30.42 -10.37 -21.43
CA THR A 663 31.80 -10.06 -21.85
C THR A 663 31.96 -10.28 -23.36
N LEU A 664 31.41 -11.38 -23.88
CA LEU A 664 31.36 -11.64 -25.33
C LEU A 664 30.56 -10.54 -26.06
N ALA A 665 29.42 -10.13 -25.51
CA ALA A 665 28.62 -9.05 -26.07
C ALA A 665 29.39 -7.72 -26.07
N ILE A 666 30.09 -7.37 -24.98
CA ILE A 666 30.94 -6.18 -24.90
C ILE A 666 32.06 -6.24 -25.94
N VAL A 667 32.72 -7.40 -26.13
CA VAL A 667 33.75 -7.57 -27.16
C VAL A 667 33.16 -7.38 -28.56
N VAL A 668 31.97 -7.92 -28.83
CA VAL A 668 31.27 -7.75 -30.11
C VAL A 668 30.86 -6.29 -30.31
N ILE A 669 30.27 -5.64 -29.31
CA ILE A 669 29.91 -4.22 -29.34
C ILE A 669 31.16 -3.36 -29.54
N TRP A 670 32.25 -3.64 -28.84
CA TRP A 670 33.52 -2.93 -29.00
C TRP A 670 34.10 -3.10 -30.40
N LEU A 671 34.04 -4.31 -30.96
CA LEU A 671 34.48 -4.59 -32.33
C LEU A 671 33.61 -3.85 -33.35
N ILE A 672 32.28 -3.87 -33.18
CA ILE A 672 31.33 -3.14 -34.05
C ILE A 672 31.54 -1.65 -33.92
N SER A 673 31.64 -1.12 -32.70
CA SER A 673 31.81 0.32 -32.43
C SER A 673 33.18 0.82 -32.87
N GLY A 674 34.21 -0.02 -32.79
CA GLY A 674 35.54 0.23 -33.33
C GLY A 674 35.54 0.27 -34.86
N ARG A 675 34.88 -0.69 -35.51
CA ARG A 675 34.66 -0.69 -36.97
C ARG A 675 33.83 0.52 -37.40
N PHE A 676 32.75 0.83 -36.72
CA PHE A 676 31.88 1.98 -36.98
C PHE A 676 32.64 3.29 -36.81
N SER A 677 33.43 3.44 -35.73
CA SER A 677 34.29 4.61 -35.54
C SER A 677 35.33 4.73 -36.64
N GLN A 678 35.97 3.63 -37.05
CA GLN A 678 36.90 3.64 -38.19
C GLN A 678 36.21 4.05 -39.50
N THR A 679 35.04 3.51 -39.80
CA THR A 679 34.25 3.86 -40.99
C THR A 679 33.77 5.30 -40.94
N MET A 680 33.34 5.80 -39.77
CA MET A 680 32.92 7.18 -39.56
C MET A 680 34.12 8.15 -39.66
N HIS A 681 35.30 7.76 -39.18
CA HIS A 681 36.54 8.52 -39.38
C HIS A 681 36.94 8.58 -40.86
N GLN A 682 36.80 7.47 -41.61
CA GLN A 682 37.03 7.44 -43.06
C GLN A 682 36.01 8.33 -43.81
N LEU A 683 34.74 8.30 -43.43
CA LEU A 683 33.69 9.18 -43.97
C LEU A 683 33.93 10.66 -43.64
N LYS A 684 34.35 10.97 -42.41
CA LYS A 684 34.70 12.34 -42.00
C LYS A 684 35.95 12.86 -42.73
N GLN A 685 36.94 12.00 -42.98
CA GLN A 685 38.14 12.33 -43.76
C GLN A 685 37.83 12.63 -45.23
N THR A 686 36.74 12.09 -45.79
CA THR A 686 36.32 12.41 -47.16
C THR A 686 35.55 13.72 -47.31
N THR A 687 35.05 14.35 -46.22
CA THR A 687 34.20 15.55 -46.29
C THR A 687 34.85 16.82 -45.74
N ARG A 688 35.87 16.73 -44.88
CA ARG A 688 36.68 17.88 -44.44
C ARG A 688 38.13 17.45 -44.20
N GLY A 689 39.07 18.20 -44.76
CA GLY A 689 40.50 18.02 -44.54
C GLY A 689 40.88 18.10 -43.05
N VAL A 690 41.67 17.11 -42.64
CA VAL A 690 42.56 16.93 -41.47
C VAL A 690 42.86 18.19 -40.60
N HIS A 691 43.09 18.17 -39.28
CA HIS A 691 43.51 17.19 -38.25
C HIS A 691 43.01 17.67 -36.87
N THR A 692 42.51 16.80 -36.00
CA THR A 692 42.79 16.82 -34.55
C THR A 692 42.71 15.40 -34.01
N THR A 693 43.80 14.92 -33.42
CA THR A 693 43.82 13.65 -32.68
C THR A 693 43.44 13.96 -31.25
N ASP A 694 42.14 14.03 -30.96
CA ASP A 694 41.68 14.07 -29.58
C ASP A 694 41.99 12.72 -28.94
N VAL A 695 43.00 12.68 -28.07
CA VAL A 695 43.22 11.57 -27.16
C VAL A 695 41.98 11.51 -26.26
N GLN A 696 41.06 10.59 -26.54
CA GLN A 696 39.92 10.33 -25.67
C GLN A 696 40.42 10.15 -24.24
N ARG A 697 39.87 10.90 -23.27
CA ARG A 697 40.23 10.83 -21.84
C ARG A 697 40.20 9.40 -21.29
N SER A 698 39.43 8.50 -21.90
CA SER A 698 39.40 7.06 -21.59
C SER A 698 40.70 6.30 -21.93
N SER A 699 41.44 6.71 -22.97
CA SER A 699 42.71 6.06 -23.37
C SER A 699 43.85 6.39 -22.40
N ALA A 700 43.88 7.61 -21.86
CA ALA A 700 44.88 8.04 -20.88
C ALA A 700 44.77 7.25 -19.57
N LEU A 701 43.54 7.01 -19.09
CA LEU A 701 43.28 6.18 -17.91
C LEU A 701 43.71 4.72 -18.11
N ALA A 702 43.31 4.10 -19.23
CA ALA A 702 43.70 2.71 -19.55
C ALA A 702 45.22 2.54 -19.67
N THR A 703 45.89 3.57 -20.21
CA THR A 703 47.35 3.64 -20.32
C THR A 703 47.98 3.78 -18.93
N ALA A 704 47.44 4.65 -18.07
CA ALA A 704 47.88 4.81 -16.68
C ALA A 704 47.76 3.51 -15.86
N PHE A 705 46.67 2.75 -15.97
CA PHE A 705 46.53 1.44 -15.31
C PHE A 705 47.58 0.43 -15.81
N THR A 706 47.83 0.40 -17.13
CA THR A 706 48.82 -0.50 -17.72
C THR A 706 50.25 -0.13 -17.32
N LEU A 707 50.58 1.15 -17.29
CA LEU A 707 51.86 1.67 -16.79
C LEU A 707 52.01 1.41 -15.28
N GLY A 708 50.95 1.58 -14.49
CA GLY A 708 50.95 1.32 -13.04
C GLY A 708 51.33 -0.13 -12.73
N ILE A 709 50.66 -1.09 -13.35
CA ILE A 709 50.97 -2.52 -13.16
C ILE A 709 52.38 -2.86 -13.68
N GLY A 710 52.80 -2.26 -14.80
CA GLY A 710 54.14 -2.43 -15.34
C GLY A 710 55.24 -2.02 -14.35
N ASN A 711 54.97 -1.03 -13.49
CA ASN A 711 55.90 -0.57 -12.46
C ASN A 711 55.95 -1.49 -11.23
N MET A 712 54.81 -2.05 -10.81
CA MET A 712 54.77 -3.07 -9.76
C MET A 712 55.67 -4.27 -10.11
N ARG A 713 55.63 -4.71 -11.37
CA ARG A 713 56.43 -5.85 -11.85
C ARG A 713 57.94 -5.61 -11.79
N LYS A 714 58.41 -4.36 -11.91
CA LYS A 714 59.85 -4.02 -11.83
C LYS A 714 60.41 -4.24 -10.42
N ARG A 715 59.57 -4.18 -9.37
CA ARG A 715 59.99 -4.26 -7.94
C ARG A 715 59.33 -5.43 -7.22
N LYS A 716 59.54 -6.64 -7.74
CA LYS A 716 58.87 -7.89 -7.32
C LYS A 716 58.85 -8.14 -5.81
N ALA A 717 59.97 -7.95 -5.11
CA ALA A 717 60.07 -8.23 -3.67
C ALA A 717 59.15 -7.32 -2.83
N ARG A 718 59.11 -6.03 -3.15
CA ARG A 718 58.24 -5.06 -2.46
C ARG A 718 56.78 -5.38 -2.71
N THR A 719 56.41 -5.53 -3.98
CA THR A 719 55.05 -5.85 -4.38
C THR A 719 54.54 -7.14 -3.74
N LEU A 720 55.38 -8.18 -3.64
CA LEU A 720 55.03 -9.44 -2.95
C LEU A 720 54.74 -9.21 -1.46
N LEU A 721 55.62 -8.48 -0.75
CA LEU A 721 55.45 -8.16 0.66
C LEU A 721 54.19 -7.33 0.91
N THR A 722 53.97 -6.27 0.12
CA THR A 722 52.78 -5.41 0.23
C THR A 722 51.49 -6.19 -0.05
N CYS A 723 51.46 -7.02 -1.10
CA CYS A 723 50.32 -7.89 -1.36
C CYS A 723 50.07 -8.87 -0.21
N SER A 724 51.13 -9.47 0.35
CA SER A 724 51.00 -10.43 1.46
C SER A 724 50.46 -9.77 2.74
N THR A 725 50.91 -8.55 3.06
CA THR A 725 50.36 -7.77 4.18
C THR A 725 48.87 -7.48 3.99
N LEU A 726 48.46 -7.14 2.77
CA LEU A 726 47.04 -6.90 2.46
C LEU A 726 46.20 -8.17 2.54
N VAL A 727 46.72 -9.30 2.04
CA VAL A 727 46.08 -10.62 2.17
C VAL A 727 45.86 -10.96 3.64
N LEU A 728 46.88 -10.80 4.48
CA LEU A 728 46.80 -11.06 5.93
C LEU A 728 45.83 -10.11 6.63
N LEU A 729 45.79 -8.84 6.23
CA LEU A 729 44.84 -7.87 6.78
C LEU A 729 43.40 -8.25 6.42
N VAL A 730 43.13 -8.55 5.15
CA VAL A 730 41.80 -8.98 4.69
C VAL A 730 41.37 -10.25 5.43
N PHE A 731 42.28 -11.24 5.56
CA PHE A 731 42.03 -12.44 6.35
C PHE A 731 41.69 -12.12 7.81
N THR A 732 42.46 -11.23 8.45
CA THR A 732 42.25 -10.81 9.84
C THR A 732 40.88 -10.14 10.00
N VAL A 733 40.55 -9.19 9.12
CA VAL A 733 39.25 -8.51 9.15
C VAL A 733 38.12 -9.52 8.97
N LEU A 734 38.19 -10.39 7.96
CA LEU A 734 37.19 -11.43 7.71
C LEU A 734 37.03 -12.43 8.87
N SER A 735 38.11 -12.74 9.59
CA SER A 735 38.09 -13.69 10.71
C SER A 735 37.48 -13.10 11.99
N PHE A 736 37.57 -11.79 12.19
CA PHE A 736 37.10 -11.12 13.40
C PHE A 736 35.79 -10.34 13.23
N THR A 737 35.29 -10.14 12.00
CA THR A 737 33.98 -9.51 11.76
C THR A 737 32.87 -10.55 11.74
N SER A 738 32.01 -10.56 12.75
CA SER A 738 30.71 -11.27 12.69
C SER A 738 29.56 -10.28 12.75
N VAL A 739 28.63 -10.39 11.80
CA VAL A 739 27.34 -9.69 11.87
C VAL A 739 26.36 -10.65 12.51
N GLN A 740 25.90 -10.32 13.72
CA GLN A 740 24.83 -11.06 14.37
C GLN A 740 23.58 -10.18 14.38
N THR A 741 22.50 -10.69 13.79
CA THR A 741 21.19 -10.05 13.86
C THR A 741 20.39 -10.72 14.96
N TYR A 742 20.16 -10.01 16.06
CA TYR A 742 19.32 -10.50 17.15
C TYR A 742 18.03 -9.70 17.24
N LEU A 743 16.97 -10.32 17.76
CA LEU A 743 15.73 -9.62 18.06
C LEU A 743 15.90 -8.99 19.44
N ARG A 744 15.80 -7.67 19.53
CA ARG A 744 15.72 -6.96 20.81
C ARG A 744 14.33 -6.39 20.93
N ILE A 745 13.65 -6.74 22.02
CA ILE A 745 12.45 -6.04 22.42
C ILE A 745 12.92 -4.71 23.01
N GLN A 746 12.66 -3.63 22.30
CA GLN A 746 12.87 -2.29 22.82
C GLN A 746 11.67 -1.94 23.70
N LYS A 747 11.96 -1.42 24.89
CA LYS A 747 10.99 -0.84 25.80
C LYS A 747 11.24 0.67 25.79
N VAL A 748 10.21 1.45 25.49
CA VAL A 748 10.22 2.91 25.61
C VAL A 748 9.31 3.27 26.77
N ASP A 749 9.91 3.68 27.88
CA ASP A 749 9.17 3.96 29.11
C ASP A 749 8.24 5.17 28.92
N LYS A 750 7.03 5.06 29.48
CA LYS A 750 6.04 6.14 29.53
C LYS A 750 5.90 6.64 30.96
N ASP A 751 5.78 7.96 31.10
CA ASP A 751 5.46 8.61 32.37
C ASP A 751 3.95 8.54 32.61
N THR A 752 3.44 7.34 32.92
CA THR A 752 2.01 7.07 33.11
C THR A 752 1.84 6.04 34.23
N GLU A 753 0.86 6.26 35.11
CA GLU A 753 0.55 5.30 36.17
C GLU A 753 -0.15 4.05 35.59
N ALA A 754 0.28 2.87 36.02
CA ALA A 754 -0.28 1.62 35.56
C ALA A 754 -1.64 1.32 36.21
N GLY A 755 -2.71 1.28 35.41
CA GLY A 755 -4.04 0.85 35.86
C GLY A 755 -4.17 -0.66 36.12
N TYR A 756 -3.37 -1.48 35.45
CA TYR A 756 -3.36 -2.94 35.60
C TYR A 756 -2.05 -3.55 35.06
N THR A 757 -1.68 -4.73 35.56
CA THR A 757 -0.59 -5.54 34.98
C THR A 757 -1.09 -6.24 33.72
N GLY A 758 -0.53 -5.90 32.55
CA GLY A 758 -1.14 -6.27 31.29
C GLY A 758 -0.54 -5.64 30.05
N PHE A 759 -1.24 -5.73 28.93
CA PHE A 759 -0.94 -4.96 27.73
C PHE A 759 -2.20 -4.52 26.99
N LEU A 760 -2.04 -3.49 26.17
CA LEU A 760 -3.03 -2.84 25.34
C LEU A 760 -2.56 -2.88 23.88
N VAL A 761 -3.43 -3.40 23.00
CA VAL A 761 -3.24 -3.37 21.55
C VAL A 761 -4.16 -2.31 20.95
N ARG A 762 -3.58 -1.35 20.22
CA ARG A 762 -4.29 -0.36 19.40
C ARG A 762 -3.37 0.19 18.30
N ASN A 763 -3.97 0.79 17.27
CA ASN A 763 -3.23 1.56 16.27
C ASN A 763 -2.77 2.91 16.85
N THR A 764 -1.65 3.45 16.36
CA THR A 764 -1.08 4.70 16.90
C THR A 764 -1.93 5.93 16.60
N ASN A 765 -2.75 5.91 15.54
CA ASN A 765 -3.70 6.96 15.17
C ASN A 765 -5.15 6.68 15.61
N TRP A 766 -5.36 5.70 16.50
CA TRP A 766 -6.68 5.21 16.91
C TRP A 766 -7.57 4.69 15.76
N ALA A 767 -7.02 4.40 14.58
CA ALA A 767 -7.79 3.80 13.49
C ALA A 767 -8.42 2.46 13.93
N PRO A 768 -9.58 2.08 13.38
CA PRO A 768 -10.22 0.81 13.69
C PRO A 768 -9.27 -0.39 13.56
N LEU A 769 -9.23 -1.22 14.59
CA LEU A 769 -8.62 -2.54 14.54
C LEU A 769 -9.52 -3.48 13.73
N GLN A 770 -8.90 -4.44 13.05
CA GLN A 770 -9.63 -5.54 12.42
C GLN A 770 -10.16 -6.49 13.50
N LYS A 771 -11.35 -7.06 13.31
CA LYS A 771 -11.94 -8.04 14.24
C LYS A 771 -11.00 -9.23 14.49
N GLN A 772 -10.19 -9.57 13.50
CA GLN A 772 -9.15 -10.60 13.53
C GLN A 772 -8.11 -10.35 14.64
N THR A 773 -7.78 -9.09 14.93
CA THR A 773 -6.84 -8.74 16.02
C THR A 773 -7.37 -9.25 17.36
N TYR A 774 -8.64 -8.97 17.68
CA TYR A 774 -9.28 -9.49 18.90
C TYR A 774 -9.31 -11.02 18.92
N GLN A 775 -9.65 -11.67 17.79
CA GLN A 775 -9.66 -13.13 17.71
C GLN A 775 -8.27 -13.76 17.92
N TYR A 776 -7.20 -13.11 17.47
CA TYR A 776 -5.83 -13.56 17.70
C TYR A 776 -5.43 -13.45 19.17
N VAL A 777 -5.68 -12.30 19.79
CA VAL A 777 -5.44 -12.09 21.23
C VAL A 777 -6.26 -13.07 22.07
N LEU A 778 -7.54 -13.25 21.75
CA LEU A 778 -8.41 -14.22 22.40
C LEU A 778 -7.85 -15.64 22.30
N SER A 779 -7.41 -16.08 21.11
CA SER A 779 -6.85 -17.43 20.95
C SER A 779 -5.52 -17.65 21.68
N GLU A 780 -4.72 -16.59 21.90
CA GLU A 780 -3.43 -16.70 22.58
C GLU A 780 -3.57 -16.80 24.11
N PHE A 781 -4.59 -16.14 24.67
CA PHE A 781 -4.71 -15.90 26.11
C PHE A 781 -5.99 -16.42 26.76
N ASN A 782 -6.94 -16.94 26.00
CA ASN A 782 -8.18 -17.53 26.51
C ASN A 782 -8.38 -18.92 25.89
N SER A 783 -7.67 -19.90 26.44
CA SER A 783 -7.79 -21.31 26.06
C SER A 783 -8.16 -22.17 27.28
N SER A 784 -8.53 -23.42 27.04
CA SER A 784 -8.84 -24.42 28.07
C SER A 784 -7.63 -24.83 28.92
N GLU A 785 -6.49 -24.16 28.77
CA GLU A 785 -5.32 -24.39 29.61
C GLU A 785 -5.48 -23.74 30.99
N PRO A 786 -5.12 -24.43 32.09
CA PRO A 786 -5.26 -23.88 33.44
C PRO A 786 -4.51 -22.56 33.67
N GLU A 787 -3.43 -22.32 32.93
CA GLU A 787 -2.65 -21.07 33.03
C GLU A 787 -3.37 -19.84 32.48
N ASP A 788 -4.45 -20.03 31.70
CA ASP A 788 -5.21 -18.96 31.06
C ASP A 788 -6.51 -18.61 31.82
N GLU A 789 -6.90 -19.37 32.85
CA GLU A 789 -8.21 -19.27 33.53
C GLU A 789 -8.48 -17.88 34.16
N ASP A 790 -7.43 -17.24 34.68
CA ASP A 790 -7.50 -15.95 35.38
C ASP A 790 -7.14 -14.73 34.50
N ILE A 791 -6.88 -14.94 33.20
CA ILE A 791 -6.52 -13.87 32.26
C ILE A 791 -7.80 -13.21 31.73
N ILE A 792 -7.87 -11.88 31.84
CA ILE A 792 -9.03 -11.11 31.39
C ILE A 792 -8.70 -10.39 30.08
N ILE A 793 -9.57 -10.51 29.08
CA ILE A 793 -9.40 -9.89 27.76
C ILE A 793 -10.64 -9.08 27.42
N VAL A 794 -10.46 -7.77 27.23
CA VAL A 794 -11.58 -6.84 26.99
C VAL A 794 -11.36 -6.06 25.69
N PRO A 795 -12.18 -6.30 24.64
CA PRO A 795 -12.22 -5.47 23.45
C PRO A 795 -13.10 -4.24 23.70
N ARG A 796 -12.70 -3.10 23.14
CA ARG A 796 -13.47 -1.85 23.22
C ARG A 796 -13.84 -1.36 21.84
N SER A 797 -15.12 -1.08 21.66
CA SER A 797 -15.66 -0.61 20.38
C SER A 797 -16.28 0.77 20.51
N TRP A 798 -16.05 1.62 19.52
CA TRP A 798 -16.62 2.97 19.47
C TRP A 798 -17.62 3.08 18.33
N TYR A 799 -18.83 3.51 18.66
CA TYR A 799 -19.75 4.09 17.71
C TYR A 799 -19.67 5.62 17.81
N ALA A 800 -18.77 6.20 17.02
CA ALA A 800 -18.45 7.62 16.97
C ALA A 800 -17.87 7.99 15.58
N ALA A 801 -17.91 9.27 15.23
CA ALA A 801 -17.38 9.75 13.96
C ALA A 801 -15.86 9.60 13.94
N SER A 802 -15.33 8.96 12.90
CA SER A 802 -13.88 8.76 12.71
C SER A 802 -13.28 9.61 11.60
N THR A 803 -14.07 10.52 11.02
CA THR A 803 -13.65 11.41 9.95
C THR A 803 -13.40 12.82 10.52
N PRO A 804 -12.25 13.44 10.22
CA PRO A 804 -11.97 14.81 10.66
C PRO A 804 -13.09 15.77 10.27
N GLY A 805 -13.52 16.61 11.21
CA GLY A 805 -14.55 17.63 11.01
C GLY A 805 -16.01 17.14 11.08
N VAL A 806 -16.25 15.86 11.36
CA VAL A 806 -17.59 15.27 11.48
C VAL A 806 -17.89 14.91 12.94
N LYS A 807 -19.11 15.22 13.41
CA LYS A 807 -19.61 14.80 14.73
C LYS A 807 -20.82 13.87 14.60
N THR A 808 -20.86 12.84 15.44
CA THR A 808 -22.01 11.94 15.55
C THR A 808 -23.05 12.55 16.48
N PHE A 809 -24.33 12.40 16.12
CA PHE A 809 -25.44 12.78 16.99
C PHE A 809 -26.41 11.61 17.09
N ILE A 810 -26.55 11.05 18.28
CA ILE A 810 -27.39 9.88 18.56
C ILE A 810 -28.55 10.35 19.42
N LYS A 811 -29.77 10.31 18.86
CA LYS A 811 -30.96 10.71 19.62
C LYS A 811 -31.25 9.67 20.70
N VAL A 812 -31.40 10.13 21.93
CA VAL A 812 -31.76 9.33 23.10
C VAL A 812 -33.08 9.87 23.65
N GLU A 813 -34.07 8.99 23.83
CA GLU A 813 -35.40 9.39 24.28
C GLU A 813 -35.87 8.52 25.45
N LYS A 814 -36.51 9.13 26.45
CA LYS A 814 -37.22 8.40 27.50
C LYS A 814 -38.67 8.20 27.08
N GLU A 815 -39.20 6.99 27.23
CA GLU A 815 -40.63 6.75 27.01
C GLU A 815 -41.45 7.22 28.21
N ASP A 816 -42.42 8.11 27.97
CA ASP A 816 -43.36 8.54 29.01
C ASP A 816 -44.43 7.45 29.23
N VAL A 817 -44.44 6.88 30.44
CA VAL A 817 -45.34 5.80 30.88
C VAL A 817 -46.82 6.18 30.70
N ASP A 818 -47.17 7.46 30.87
CA ASP A 818 -48.53 8.00 30.73
C ASP A 818 -49.08 7.94 29.29
N SER A 819 -48.28 7.59 28.28
CA SER A 819 -48.71 7.53 26.87
C SER A 819 -49.35 6.19 26.46
N THR A 820 -49.34 5.21 27.37
CA THR A 820 -49.94 3.87 27.18
C THR A 820 -51.36 3.75 27.73
N ASP A 821 -51.78 4.67 28.61
CA ASP A 821 -53.09 4.67 29.28
C ASP A 821 -54.20 5.34 28.44
N LEU A 822 -54.20 5.05 27.14
CA LEU A 822 -55.25 5.49 26.22
C LEU A 822 -56.09 4.30 25.82
N ASP A 823 -57.29 4.28 26.39
CA ASP A 823 -58.40 3.37 26.13
C ASP A 823 -58.43 2.90 24.67
N GLN A 824 -58.14 1.62 24.45
CA GLN A 824 -58.06 0.98 23.12
C GLN A 824 -59.37 1.06 22.32
N GLY A 825 -60.46 1.56 22.93
CA GLY A 825 -61.75 1.84 22.31
C GLY A 825 -62.01 3.28 21.85
N SER A 826 -61.10 4.24 22.08
CA SER A 826 -61.33 5.64 21.70
C SER A 826 -61.04 5.89 20.21
N THR A 827 -62.07 6.23 19.44
CA THR A 827 -61.95 6.67 18.03
C THR A 827 -61.66 8.17 17.88
N ASN A 828 -61.30 8.88 18.96
CA ASN A 828 -61.10 10.33 18.94
C ASN A 828 -59.61 10.70 18.75
N PRO A 829 -59.21 11.30 17.61
CA PRO A 829 -57.81 11.66 17.32
C PRO A 829 -57.19 12.63 18.33
N ALA A 830 -58.01 13.43 19.04
CA ALA A 830 -57.53 14.42 20.00
C ALA A 830 -57.07 13.81 21.33
N SER A 831 -57.55 12.61 21.71
CA SER A 831 -57.06 11.89 22.90
C SER A 831 -55.77 11.12 22.62
N LEU A 832 -55.29 11.07 21.38
CA LEU A 832 -54.12 10.29 20.95
C LEU A 832 -52.80 11.07 20.95
N ASN A 833 -52.79 12.35 21.32
CA ASN A 833 -51.61 13.21 21.30
C ASN A 833 -50.76 13.02 22.58
N PRO A 834 -49.65 12.26 22.55
CA PRO A 834 -48.73 12.20 23.67
C PRO A 834 -47.99 13.54 23.76
N LYS A 835 -47.58 13.96 24.96
CA LYS A 835 -46.50 14.96 25.04
C LYS A 835 -45.26 14.41 24.32
N PRO A 836 -44.48 15.25 23.61
CA PRO A 836 -43.24 14.78 23.00
C PRO A 836 -42.35 14.21 24.12
N PRO A 837 -41.77 13.01 23.93
CA PRO A 837 -40.91 12.40 24.94
C PRO A 837 -39.72 13.32 25.23
N ARG A 838 -39.23 13.32 26.47
CA ARG A 838 -37.97 14.01 26.78
C ARG A 838 -36.85 13.33 26.00
N SER A 839 -36.04 14.13 25.31
CA SER A 839 -34.99 13.65 24.42
C SER A 839 -33.72 14.48 24.56
N THR A 840 -32.57 13.83 24.37
CA THR A 840 -31.25 14.45 24.31
C THR A 840 -30.41 13.79 23.21
N TYR A 841 -29.18 14.24 22.99
CA TYR A 841 -28.25 13.67 22.02
C TYR A 841 -26.95 13.21 22.68
N ALA A 842 -26.54 11.98 22.39
CA ALA A 842 -25.20 11.49 22.68
C ALA A 842 -24.27 11.71 21.47
N SER A 843 -23.00 11.99 21.74
CA SER A 843 -21.93 12.11 20.74
C SER A 843 -21.26 10.77 20.41
N ALA A 844 -21.40 9.77 21.29
CA ALA A 844 -20.86 8.43 21.06
C ALA A 844 -21.54 7.35 21.90
N ILE A 845 -21.39 6.09 21.49
CA ILE A 845 -21.62 4.91 22.34
C ILE A 845 -20.29 4.16 22.48
N LEU A 846 -19.89 3.90 23.72
CA LEU A 846 -18.73 3.09 24.06
C LEU A 846 -19.19 1.67 24.42
N GLY A 847 -18.70 0.71 23.66
CA GLY A 847 -18.94 -0.71 23.83
C GLY A 847 -17.90 -1.37 24.71
N VAL A 848 -18.32 -1.93 25.85
CA VAL A 848 -17.46 -2.65 26.80
C VAL A 848 -18.05 -4.02 27.16
N LEU A 849 -17.19 -4.93 27.65
CA LEU A 849 -17.62 -6.20 28.22
C LEU A 849 -17.82 -6.09 29.75
N PRO A 850 -18.61 -6.97 30.38
CA PRO A 850 -18.75 -7.04 31.83
C PRO A 850 -17.42 -7.07 32.59
N GLU A 851 -16.42 -7.76 32.05
CA GLU A 851 -15.10 -7.97 32.64
C GLU A 851 -14.22 -6.69 32.62
N GLU A 852 -14.63 -5.61 31.94
CA GLU A 852 -13.88 -4.34 31.90
C GLU A 852 -13.65 -3.73 33.29
N ARG A 853 -14.59 -3.94 34.22
CA ARG A 853 -14.48 -3.50 35.62
C ARG A 853 -13.25 -4.06 36.34
N ASP A 854 -12.80 -5.25 35.92
CA ASP A 854 -11.68 -5.94 36.54
C ASP A 854 -10.34 -5.51 35.91
N VAL A 855 -10.37 -4.72 34.82
CA VAL A 855 -9.19 -4.23 34.08
C VAL A 855 -8.94 -2.75 34.39
N THR A 856 -9.91 -1.88 34.12
CA THR A 856 -9.75 -0.42 34.27
C THR A 856 -10.45 0.15 35.49
N HIS A 857 -11.17 -0.69 36.25
CA HIS A 857 -12.03 -0.26 37.35
C HIS A 857 -13.01 0.84 36.95
N ILE A 858 -13.47 0.77 35.69
CA ILE A 858 -14.42 1.72 35.09
C ILE A 858 -15.74 1.82 35.88
N ASP A 859 -16.08 0.77 36.62
CA ASP A 859 -17.25 0.71 37.50
C ASP A 859 -17.14 1.61 38.73
N GLN A 860 -15.96 2.12 39.07
CA GLN A 860 -15.80 3.13 40.14
C GLN A 860 -16.52 4.45 39.81
N ALA A 861 -16.78 4.71 38.53
CA ALA A 861 -17.59 5.84 38.10
C ALA A 861 -19.09 5.60 38.33
N LEU A 862 -19.53 4.38 38.61
CA LEU A 862 -20.95 4.04 38.81
C LEU A 862 -21.46 4.62 40.14
N ILE A 863 -22.41 5.56 40.05
CA ILE A 863 -23.02 6.21 41.23
C ILE A 863 -24.20 5.38 41.75
N THR A 864 -25.02 4.85 40.84
CA THR A 864 -26.27 4.16 41.16
C THR A 864 -26.53 3.06 40.14
N GLY A 865 -27.09 1.93 40.58
CA GLY A 865 -27.46 0.81 39.73
C GLY A 865 -26.50 -0.36 39.89
N ARG A 866 -26.26 -1.10 38.80
CA ARG A 866 -25.32 -2.23 38.75
C ARG A 866 -24.50 -2.22 37.46
N TRP A 867 -23.40 -2.97 37.47
CA TRP A 867 -22.60 -3.23 36.28
C TRP A 867 -23.29 -4.24 35.33
N PHE A 868 -22.78 -4.36 34.10
CA PHE A 868 -23.23 -5.33 33.10
C PHE A 868 -23.02 -6.78 33.56
N GLU A 869 -23.92 -7.68 33.17
CA GLU A 869 -23.80 -9.13 33.35
C GLU A 869 -23.52 -9.85 32.01
N PRO A 870 -22.92 -11.05 32.04
CA PRO A 870 -22.69 -11.82 30.82
C PRO A 870 -24.00 -12.14 30.08
N GLN A 871 -23.97 -12.04 28.74
CA GLN A 871 -25.10 -12.28 27.83
C GLN A 871 -26.21 -11.22 27.84
N GLU A 872 -26.05 -10.12 28.59
CA GLU A 872 -26.94 -8.96 28.44
C GLU A 872 -26.67 -8.23 27.12
N ARG A 873 -27.73 -7.72 26.49
CA ARG A 873 -27.67 -7.05 25.18
C ARG A 873 -28.44 -5.73 25.15
N ASP A 874 -29.68 -5.74 25.63
CA ASP A 874 -30.61 -4.60 25.55
C ASP A 874 -30.59 -3.73 26.82
N VAL A 875 -29.38 -3.44 27.31
CA VAL A 875 -29.14 -2.65 28.54
C VAL A 875 -28.11 -1.56 28.29
N CYS A 876 -28.16 -0.46 29.03
CA CYS A 876 -27.19 0.61 28.93
C CYS A 876 -26.97 1.33 30.27
N MET A 877 -25.89 2.11 30.34
CA MET A 877 -25.67 3.10 31.40
C MET A 877 -25.45 4.47 30.78
N ILE A 878 -25.93 5.51 31.46
CA ILE A 878 -25.88 6.89 30.99
C ILE A 878 -25.24 7.81 32.06
N PRO A 879 -24.63 8.93 31.66
CA PRO A 879 -24.04 9.88 32.60
C PRO A 879 -25.11 10.66 33.35
N THR A 880 -24.74 11.27 34.46
CA THR A 880 -25.68 11.95 35.36
C THR A 880 -26.29 13.17 34.69
N GLU A 881 -25.48 13.99 34.01
CA GLU A 881 -25.96 15.11 33.19
C GLU A 881 -27.02 14.69 32.14
N MET A 882 -26.83 13.53 31.49
CA MET A 882 -27.80 13.02 30.51
C MET A 882 -29.10 12.54 31.19
N ALA A 883 -28.99 11.91 32.36
CA ALA A 883 -30.14 11.48 33.14
C ALA A 883 -30.98 12.68 33.61
N GLU A 884 -30.35 13.79 34.02
CA GLU A 884 -31.05 15.04 34.38
C GLU A 884 -31.85 15.60 33.21
N LEU A 885 -31.26 15.64 32.01
CA LEU A 885 -31.96 16.09 30.80
C LEU A 885 -33.16 15.19 30.44
N LEU A 886 -33.07 13.90 30.74
CA LEU A 886 -34.13 12.90 30.50
C LEU A 886 -35.12 12.74 31.66
N ASP A 887 -34.95 13.45 32.79
CA ASP A 887 -35.76 13.25 34.02
C ASP A 887 -35.66 11.83 34.59
N ILE A 888 -34.49 11.20 34.50
CA ILE A 888 -34.24 9.88 35.05
C ILE A 888 -33.58 10.05 36.41
N THR A 889 -34.26 9.60 37.46
CA THR A 889 -33.75 9.64 38.83
C THR A 889 -33.16 8.30 39.23
N SER A 890 -32.40 8.27 40.33
CA SER A 890 -31.86 7.03 40.92
C SER A 890 -32.93 5.97 41.22
N ALA A 891 -34.19 6.36 41.44
CA ALA A 891 -35.29 5.43 41.71
C ALA A 891 -35.80 4.72 40.44
N ASP A 892 -35.56 5.30 39.27
CA ASP A 892 -36.03 4.79 37.97
C ASP A 892 -35.09 3.71 37.39
N ILE A 893 -33.89 3.57 37.95
CA ILE A 893 -32.86 2.66 37.46
C ILE A 893 -33.32 1.19 37.54
N GLY A 894 -33.15 0.47 36.43
CA GLY A 894 -33.64 -0.89 36.22
C GLY A 894 -35.11 -0.98 35.80
N GLN A 895 -35.87 0.10 35.89
CA GLN A 895 -37.31 0.13 35.55
C GLN A 895 -37.59 0.91 34.28
N VAL A 896 -36.81 1.97 34.02
CA VAL A 896 -36.97 2.81 32.82
C VAL A 896 -36.21 2.25 31.64
N ASP A 897 -36.85 2.33 30.47
CA ASP A 897 -36.21 2.07 29.19
C ASP A 897 -36.03 3.41 28.44
N ILE A 898 -34.83 3.60 27.88
CA ILE A 898 -34.55 4.67 26.91
C ILE A 898 -34.49 4.07 25.53
N TYR A 899 -34.72 4.88 24.51
CA TYR A 899 -34.70 4.40 23.15
C TYR A 899 -33.54 5.02 22.39
N ILE A 900 -32.76 4.14 21.76
CA ILE A 900 -31.61 4.46 20.93
C ILE A 900 -31.87 3.80 19.57
N PHE A 901 -31.90 4.58 18.49
CA PHE A 901 -32.27 4.09 17.14
C PHE A 901 -33.55 3.22 17.13
N GLY A 902 -34.56 3.59 17.92
CA GLY A 902 -35.86 2.92 17.92
C GLY A 902 -35.91 1.62 18.73
N GLN A 903 -34.78 1.18 19.28
CA GLN A 903 -34.69 0.01 20.13
C GLN A 903 -34.71 0.43 21.62
N PRO A 904 -35.49 -0.24 22.47
CA PRO A 904 -35.51 0.01 23.90
C PRO A 904 -34.26 -0.57 24.57
N PHE A 905 -33.63 0.23 25.42
CA PHE A 905 -32.52 -0.12 26.29
C PHE A 905 -32.90 0.16 27.72
N LYS A 906 -32.84 -0.87 28.56
CA LYS A 906 -33.05 -0.70 30.00
C LYS A 906 -31.87 0.04 30.60
N VAL A 907 -32.14 1.15 31.28
CA VAL A 907 -31.11 1.92 31.99
C VAL A 907 -30.80 1.20 33.30
N ILE A 908 -29.65 0.54 33.37
CA ILE A 908 -29.26 -0.28 34.54
C ILE A 908 -28.30 0.45 35.50
N GLY A 909 -27.78 1.62 35.11
CA GLY A 909 -26.90 2.41 35.94
C GLY A 909 -26.68 3.85 35.48
N LEU A 910 -26.32 4.71 36.43
CA LEU A 910 -25.84 6.08 36.22
C LEU A 910 -24.38 6.18 36.62
N PHE A 911 -23.56 6.83 35.78
CA PHE A 911 -22.15 7.06 36.08
C PHE A 911 -21.82 8.56 36.18
N ASP A 912 -20.79 8.87 36.96
CA ASP A 912 -20.21 10.20 37.11
C ASP A 912 -19.27 10.48 35.93
N GLU A 913 -19.65 11.42 35.07
CA GLU A 913 -18.88 11.82 33.90
C GLU A 913 -17.51 12.43 34.22
N GLN A 914 -17.32 13.07 35.39
CA GLN A 914 -16.04 13.65 35.79
C GLN A 914 -15.09 12.57 36.27
N VAL A 915 -15.57 11.64 37.11
CA VAL A 915 -14.79 10.48 37.56
C VAL A 915 -14.46 9.58 36.38
N PHE A 916 -15.40 9.36 35.46
CA PHE A 916 -15.15 8.57 34.25
C PHE A 916 -14.02 9.17 33.40
N GLY A 917 -14.03 10.50 33.23
CA GLY A 917 -13.03 11.21 32.43
C GLY A 917 -11.60 11.16 32.97
N THR A 918 -11.40 10.80 34.24
CA THR A 918 -10.06 10.65 34.84
C THR A 918 -9.52 9.21 34.73
N ILE A 919 -10.31 8.25 34.28
CA ILE A 919 -9.89 6.86 34.09
C ILE A 919 -9.08 6.75 32.80
N MET A 920 -7.78 6.55 32.97
CA MET A 920 -6.81 6.38 31.88
C MET A 920 -6.47 4.90 31.69
N ASP A 921 -6.19 4.50 30.45
CA ASP A 921 -5.58 3.20 30.16
C ASP A 921 -4.05 3.28 30.20
N LEU A 922 -3.37 2.17 29.92
CA LEU A 922 -1.91 2.06 29.91
C LEU A 922 -1.22 3.02 28.94
N ASP A 923 -1.90 3.51 27.91
CA ASP A 923 -1.31 4.48 26.99
C ASP A 923 -1.34 5.92 27.51
N GLY A 924 -1.99 6.16 28.66
CA GLY A 924 -2.15 7.47 29.29
C GLY A 924 -3.29 8.29 28.70
N GLU A 925 -4.18 7.67 27.93
CA GLU A 925 -5.34 8.31 27.30
C GLU A 925 -6.66 7.81 27.93
N PRO A 926 -7.73 8.64 27.92
CA PRO A 926 -9.05 8.23 28.40
C PRO A 926 -9.68 7.12 27.53
N LEU A 927 -10.60 6.35 28.12
CA LEU A 927 -11.35 5.32 27.40
C LEU A 927 -12.39 5.87 26.40
N THR A 928 -12.70 7.17 26.48
CA THR A 928 -13.68 7.82 25.62
C THR A 928 -13.18 7.91 24.16
N PRO A 929 -14.05 8.05 23.15
CA PRO A 929 -13.59 8.17 21.77
C PRO A 929 -12.82 9.45 21.48
N VAL A 930 -11.85 9.38 20.57
CA VAL A 930 -11.08 10.54 20.08
C VAL A 930 -11.96 11.52 19.31
N ASP A 931 -11.76 12.82 19.53
CA ASP A 931 -12.32 13.90 18.73
C ASP A 931 -11.35 14.28 17.59
N TYR A 932 -11.59 13.73 16.40
CA TYR A 932 -10.76 13.99 15.22
C TYR A 932 -10.96 15.39 14.61
N THR A 933 -11.79 16.27 15.19
CA THR A 933 -12.04 17.61 14.61
C THR A 933 -10.81 18.50 14.57
N ALA A 934 -9.87 18.33 15.50
CA ALA A 934 -8.61 19.08 15.55
C ALA A 934 -7.45 18.43 14.78
N ALA A 935 -7.55 17.13 14.45
CA ALA A 935 -6.47 16.37 13.82
C ALA A 935 -6.48 16.50 12.28
N GLY A 936 -5.33 16.86 11.69
CA GLY A 936 -5.17 16.92 10.23
C GLY A 936 -5.04 15.54 9.59
N GLN A 937 -5.63 15.34 8.41
CA GLN A 937 -5.57 14.08 7.64
C GLN A 937 -4.13 13.61 7.36
N GLU A 938 -3.20 14.55 7.17
CA GLU A 938 -1.79 14.27 6.90
C GLU A 938 -1.10 13.60 8.11
N LEU A 939 -1.34 14.10 9.33
CA LEU A 939 -0.81 13.52 10.56
C LEU A 939 -1.33 12.07 10.75
N LEU A 940 -2.63 11.85 10.54
CA LEU A 940 -3.23 10.52 10.66
C LEU A 940 -2.64 9.51 9.68
N THR A 941 -2.29 9.97 8.47
CA THR A 941 -1.65 9.14 7.43
C THR A 941 -0.20 8.81 7.79
N GLN A 942 0.54 9.78 8.33
CA GLN A 942 1.92 9.55 8.78
C GLN A 942 1.98 8.57 9.95
N LEU A 943 1.07 8.67 10.92
CA LEU A 943 0.98 7.74 12.05
C LEU A 943 0.59 6.32 11.60
N ALA A 944 -0.39 6.19 10.70
CA ALA A 944 -0.77 4.89 10.13
C ALA A 944 0.40 4.14 9.46
N ALA A 945 1.31 4.87 8.81
CA ALA A 945 2.48 4.27 8.18
C ALA A 945 3.49 3.72 9.20
N LYS A 946 3.53 4.28 10.42
CA LYS A 946 4.43 3.85 11.49
C LYS A 946 3.98 2.55 12.18
N ASP A 947 2.68 2.25 12.21
CA ASP A 947 2.14 1.02 12.82
C ASP A 947 2.70 -0.28 12.19
N TYR A 948 3.14 -0.20 10.93
CA TYR A 948 3.73 -1.32 10.18
C TYR A 948 5.24 -1.16 9.94
N GLY A 949 5.86 -0.14 10.54
CA GLY A 949 7.28 0.15 10.41
C GLY A 949 8.13 -0.59 11.44
N GLU A 950 9.43 -0.74 11.15
CA GLU A 950 10.41 -1.28 12.11
C GLU A 950 11.08 -0.17 12.95
N GLU A 951 10.63 1.09 12.81
CA GLU A 951 11.14 2.23 13.57
C GLU A 951 10.44 2.37 14.94
N PRO A 952 11.13 2.92 15.97
CA PRO A 952 10.50 3.24 17.25
C PRO A 952 9.33 4.21 17.04
N VAL A 953 8.16 3.85 17.56
CA VAL A 953 6.98 4.69 17.48
C VAL A 953 6.74 5.36 18.83
N ASP A 954 6.84 6.69 18.83
CA ASP A 954 6.32 7.49 19.92
C ASP A 954 4.82 7.72 19.69
N MET A 955 3.99 7.41 20.69
CA MET A 955 2.53 7.49 20.58
C MET A 955 2.07 8.92 20.86
N VAL A 956 1.41 9.54 19.89
CA VAL A 956 0.83 10.88 20.02
C VAL A 956 -0.47 10.81 20.82
N GLN A 957 -0.63 11.71 21.79
CA GLN A 957 -1.88 11.88 22.55
C GLN A 957 -2.91 12.64 21.72
N PHE A 958 -4.18 12.21 21.80
CA PHE A 958 -5.29 12.87 21.13
C PHE A 958 -6.21 13.61 22.11
N ASP A 959 -7.02 14.53 21.58
CA ASP A 959 -8.16 15.08 22.32
C ASP A 959 -9.33 14.08 22.26
N HIS A 960 -10.02 13.88 23.38
CA HIS A 960 -11.14 12.92 23.47
C HIS A 960 -12.48 13.62 23.71
N LEU A 961 -13.56 12.95 23.30
CA LEU A 961 -14.94 13.35 23.58
C LEU A 961 -15.22 13.28 25.09
N GLN A 962 -16.04 14.23 25.57
CA GLN A 962 -16.45 14.29 26.97
C GLN A 962 -17.42 13.15 27.34
N ALA A 963 -17.20 12.51 28.48
CA ALA A 963 -18.02 11.40 28.98
C ALA A 963 -19.49 11.78 29.22
N ALA A 964 -19.77 13.05 29.54
CA ALA A 964 -21.13 13.59 29.73
C ALA A 964 -22.06 13.39 28.52
N ASN A 965 -21.48 13.25 27.32
CA ASN A 965 -22.22 13.08 26.07
C ASN A 965 -22.12 11.65 25.51
N MET A 966 -21.83 10.64 26.33
CA MET A 966 -21.58 9.26 25.89
C MET A 966 -22.51 8.27 26.58
N ILE A 967 -22.84 7.16 25.90
CA ILE A 967 -23.59 6.04 26.48
C ILE A 967 -22.66 4.84 26.60
N LEU A 968 -22.76 4.08 27.70
CA LEU A 968 -22.12 2.76 27.83
C LEU A 968 -23.12 1.67 27.44
N ALA A 969 -22.70 0.74 26.59
CA ALA A 969 -23.51 -0.40 26.19
C ALA A 969 -22.65 -1.68 26.04
N PRO A 970 -23.26 -2.89 26.05
CA PRO A 970 -22.56 -4.13 25.77
C PRO A 970 -21.84 -4.09 24.41
N GLN A 971 -20.55 -4.42 24.40
CA GLN A 971 -19.71 -4.34 23.20
C GLN A 971 -20.25 -5.09 21.97
N PRO A 972 -20.85 -6.30 22.09
CA PRO A 972 -21.43 -7.00 20.94
C PRO A 972 -22.53 -6.18 20.24
N TYR A 973 -23.38 -5.49 21.01
CA TYR A 973 -24.42 -4.63 20.45
C TYR A 973 -23.82 -3.44 19.70
N VAL A 974 -22.81 -2.78 20.28
CA VAL A 974 -22.15 -1.64 19.65
C VAL A 974 -21.52 -2.03 18.30
N ASN A 975 -20.95 -3.23 18.19
CA ASN A 975 -20.46 -3.75 16.91
C ASN A 975 -21.58 -3.98 15.89
N ASP A 976 -22.70 -4.57 16.32
CA ASP A 976 -23.85 -4.84 15.46
C ASP A 976 -24.49 -3.53 14.94
N LEU A 977 -24.39 -2.44 15.71
CA LEU A 977 -24.81 -1.09 15.31
C LEU A 977 -23.88 -0.44 14.25
N GLY A 978 -22.75 -1.06 13.92
CA GLY A 978 -21.72 -0.50 13.05
C GLY A 978 -20.58 0.20 13.80
N GLY A 979 -20.46 -0.02 15.11
CA GLY A 979 -19.31 0.41 15.89
C GLY A 979 -18.02 -0.30 15.46
N SER A 980 -16.91 0.39 15.67
CA SER A 980 -15.58 -0.06 15.25
C SER A 980 -14.74 -0.50 16.44
N LEU A 981 -14.04 -1.64 16.35
CA LEU A 981 -13.09 -2.09 17.37
C LEU A 981 -11.89 -1.12 17.40
N ARG A 982 -11.51 -0.64 18.58
CA ARG A 982 -10.47 0.41 18.72
C ARG A 982 -9.27 -0.04 19.54
N SER A 983 -9.52 -0.81 20.57
CA SER A 983 -8.46 -1.39 21.38
C SER A 983 -8.86 -2.75 21.95
N VAL A 984 -7.84 -3.53 22.31
CA VAL A 984 -7.99 -4.79 23.05
C VAL A 984 -7.00 -4.75 24.22
N ALA A 985 -7.52 -4.77 25.45
CA ALA A 985 -6.72 -4.84 26.66
C ALA A 985 -6.69 -6.28 27.21
N VAL A 986 -5.55 -6.66 27.77
CA VAL A 986 -5.32 -7.95 28.42
C VAL A 986 -4.73 -7.73 29.80
N ARG A 987 -5.39 -8.25 30.83
CA ARG A 987 -4.92 -8.20 32.23
C ARG A 987 -4.45 -9.58 32.68
N PHE A 988 -3.25 -9.64 33.24
CA PHE A 988 -2.70 -10.83 33.87
C PHE A 988 -2.86 -10.80 35.39
N PRO A 989 -2.97 -11.97 36.05
CA PRO A 989 -3.08 -12.07 37.49
C PRO A 989 -1.77 -11.77 38.25
N SER A 990 -0.60 -11.82 37.60
CA SER A 990 0.69 -11.55 38.24
C SER A 990 1.73 -10.98 37.27
N ASP A 991 2.65 -10.16 37.79
CA ASP A 991 3.76 -9.58 37.01
C ASP A 991 4.69 -10.64 36.41
N ALA A 992 4.94 -11.74 37.13
CA ALA A 992 5.79 -12.82 36.63
C ALA A 992 5.18 -13.51 35.41
N MET A 993 3.86 -13.71 35.42
CA MET A 993 3.14 -14.23 34.26
C MET A 993 3.14 -13.22 33.11
N ALA A 994 2.85 -11.95 33.41
CA ALA A 994 2.82 -10.88 32.40
C ALA A 994 4.15 -10.75 31.66
N ASP A 995 5.27 -10.65 32.39
CA ASP A 995 6.61 -10.52 31.81
C ASP A 995 6.91 -11.67 30.83
N ALA A 996 6.72 -12.92 31.28
CA ALA A 996 7.01 -14.11 30.47
C ALA A 996 6.05 -14.33 29.29
N ARG A 997 4.79 -13.89 29.40
CA ARG A 997 3.76 -14.08 28.38
C ARG A 997 3.81 -12.96 27.34
N ILE A 998 3.99 -11.72 27.76
CA ILE A 998 4.15 -10.56 26.87
C ILE A 998 5.43 -10.73 26.06
N GLU A 999 6.55 -11.13 26.68
CA GLU A 999 7.80 -11.33 25.95
C GLU A 999 7.67 -12.40 24.84
N ARG A 1000 7.07 -13.57 25.16
CA ARG A 1000 6.81 -14.64 24.17
C ARG A 1000 5.85 -14.21 23.06
N PHE A 1001 4.87 -13.37 23.36
CA PHE A 1001 3.96 -12.84 22.34
C PHE A 1001 4.68 -11.81 21.44
N MET A 1002 5.46 -10.91 22.03
CA MET A 1002 6.23 -9.88 21.33
C MET A 1002 7.37 -10.42 20.46
N GLN A 1003 7.94 -11.59 20.78
CA GLN A 1003 8.90 -12.26 19.89
C GLN A 1003 8.32 -12.58 18.51
N ARG A 1004 7.00 -12.80 18.43
CA ARG A 1004 6.28 -13.08 17.18
C ARG A 1004 5.72 -11.82 16.57
N LEU A 1005 5.10 -10.93 17.35
CA LEU A 1005 4.42 -9.73 16.84
C LEU A 1005 5.35 -8.72 16.16
N GLY A 1006 4.84 -8.05 15.13
CA GLY A 1006 5.48 -6.95 14.41
C GLY A 1006 4.84 -5.58 14.66
N ILE A 1007 3.87 -5.47 15.56
CA ILE A 1007 3.19 -4.23 15.94
C ILE A 1007 3.62 -3.77 17.34
N PRO A 1008 3.66 -2.45 17.62
CA PRO A 1008 3.90 -1.97 18.97
C PRO A 1008 2.71 -2.30 19.89
N VAL A 1009 2.99 -2.63 21.15
CA VAL A 1009 1.97 -2.77 22.19
C VAL A 1009 2.36 -1.94 23.41
N VAL A 1010 1.39 -1.39 24.11
CA VAL A 1010 1.66 -0.71 25.39
C VAL A 1010 1.46 -1.72 26.49
N ALA A 1011 2.47 -1.94 27.33
CA ALA A 1011 2.40 -2.95 28.38
C ALA A 1011 2.85 -2.38 29.72
N SER A 1012 2.26 -2.92 30.78
CA SER A 1012 2.66 -2.67 32.16
C SER A 1012 3.06 -3.95 32.87
N VAL A 1013 4.25 -3.92 33.47
CA VAL A 1013 4.82 -5.00 34.27
C VAL A 1013 5.48 -4.36 35.48
N ARG A 1014 5.15 -4.81 36.71
CA ARG A 1014 5.67 -4.24 37.98
C ARG A 1014 5.37 -2.75 38.16
N GLY A 1015 4.25 -2.28 37.61
CA GLY A 1015 3.83 -0.88 37.68
C GLY A 1015 4.55 0.08 36.73
N GLU A 1016 5.53 -0.40 35.95
CA GLU A 1016 6.19 0.39 34.91
C GLU A 1016 5.44 0.22 33.59
N VAL A 1017 5.07 1.33 32.95
CA VAL A 1017 4.41 1.36 31.65
C VAL A 1017 5.45 1.64 30.57
N ALA A 1018 5.49 0.80 29.54
CA ALA A 1018 6.35 1.03 28.38
C ALA A 1018 5.68 0.60 27.09
N VAL A 1019 6.10 1.21 25.97
CA VAL A 1019 5.80 0.73 24.63
C VAL A 1019 6.81 -0.35 24.25
N TYR A 1020 6.32 -1.55 23.98
CA TYR A 1020 7.11 -2.71 23.58
C TYR A 1020 7.09 -2.83 22.06
N SER A 1021 8.26 -2.84 21.45
CA SER A 1021 8.43 -3.03 20.01
C SER A 1021 9.56 -4.01 19.73
N ALA A 1022 9.31 -4.98 18.85
CA ALA A 1022 10.30 -5.99 18.50
C ALA A 1022 11.15 -5.55 17.29
N MET A 1023 12.39 -5.13 17.53
CA MET A 1023 13.32 -4.68 16.48
C MET A 1023 14.42 -5.71 16.20
N ALA A 1024 14.72 -5.94 14.92
CA ALA A 1024 15.90 -6.69 14.52
C ALA A 1024 17.10 -5.74 14.48
N LEU A 1025 17.96 -5.79 15.49
CA LEU A 1025 19.22 -5.05 15.45
C LEU A 1025 20.32 -5.94 14.87
N SER A 1026 21.03 -5.41 13.87
CA SER A 1026 22.27 -6.01 13.39
C SER A 1026 23.44 -5.36 14.11
N SER A 1027 24.16 -6.12 14.93
CA SER A 1027 25.42 -5.66 15.51
C SER A 1027 26.59 -6.21 14.69
N LEU A 1028 27.56 -5.34 14.37
CA LEU A 1028 28.88 -5.80 13.96
C LEU A 1028 29.69 -6.10 15.22
N SER A 1029 29.89 -7.37 15.51
CA SER A 1029 30.84 -7.81 16.53
C SER A 1029 32.27 -7.72 15.98
N GLY A 1030 33.22 -7.40 16.87
CA GLY A 1030 34.65 -7.37 16.54
C GLY A 1030 35.21 -6.05 15.97
N VAL A 1031 34.38 -5.04 15.67
CA VAL A 1031 34.86 -3.74 15.12
C VAL A 1031 35.90 -3.07 16.00
N GLY A 1032 35.73 -3.12 17.33
CA GLY A 1032 36.70 -2.57 18.29
C GLY A 1032 38.10 -3.17 18.15
N ASN A 1033 38.19 -4.45 17.78
CA ASN A 1033 39.46 -5.17 17.61
C ASN A 1033 40.13 -4.87 16.26
N LEU A 1034 39.42 -4.26 15.31
CA LEU A 1034 39.92 -3.99 13.95
C LEU A 1034 40.59 -2.63 13.83
N PHE A 1035 40.31 -1.71 14.75
CA PHE A 1035 40.84 -0.35 14.69
C PHE A 1035 42.37 -0.35 14.62
N ILE A 1036 43.04 -1.09 15.49
CA ILE A 1036 44.51 -1.15 15.55
C ILE A 1036 45.11 -1.77 14.27
N PRO A 1037 44.70 -2.97 13.82
CA PRO A 1037 45.20 -3.56 12.57
C PRO A 1037 44.99 -2.67 11.33
N LEU A 1038 43.84 -2.02 11.20
CA LEU A 1038 43.54 -1.15 10.06
C LEU A 1038 44.44 0.09 10.04
N VAL A 1039 44.68 0.72 11.20
CA VAL A 1039 45.60 1.86 11.31
C VAL A 1039 47.03 1.44 10.95
N ILE A 1040 47.50 0.30 11.48
CA ILE A 1040 48.83 -0.22 11.16
C ILE A 1040 48.96 -0.46 9.65
N ALA A 1041 47.98 -1.11 9.02
CA ALA A 1041 47.99 -1.34 7.59
C ALA A 1041 47.96 -0.04 6.78
N ALA A 1042 47.15 0.94 7.18
CA ALA A 1042 47.09 2.25 6.53
C ALA A 1042 48.46 2.93 6.54
N LEU A 1043 49.15 2.92 7.69
CA LEU A 1043 50.49 3.48 7.84
C LEU A 1043 51.54 2.72 7.01
N ILE A 1044 51.44 1.38 6.93
CA ILE A 1044 52.33 0.56 6.09
C ILE A 1044 52.15 0.91 4.61
N ILE A 1045 50.91 1.01 4.13
CA ILE A 1045 50.62 1.37 2.74
C ILE A 1045 51.05 2.81 2.44
N LEU A 1046 50.73 3.75 3.33
CA LEU A 1046 51.17 5.14 3.22
C LEU A 1046 52.70 5.24 3.07
N ASN A 1047 53.45 4.59 3.96
CA ASN A 1047 54.92 4.59 3.92
C ASN A 1047 55.45 3.92 2.64
N THR A 1048 54.86 2.79 2.24
CA THR A 1048 55.26 2.08 1.02
C THR A 1048 55.05 2.92 -0.23
N MET A 1049 53.88 3.57 -0.35
CA MET A 1049 53.54 4.43 -1.48
C MET A 1049 54.38 5.72 -1.47
N MET A 1050 54.65 6.30 -0.31
CA MET A 1050 55.52 7.47 -0.18
C MET A 1050 56.94 7.19 -0.68
N ASN A 1051 57.52 6.06 -0.27
CA ASN A 1051 58.84 5.63 -0.75
C ASN A 1051 58.82 5.34 -2.26
N ALA A 1052 57.72 4.78 -2.80
CA ALA A 1052 57.55 4.57 -4.23
C ALA A 1052 57.55 5.88 -5.03
N VAL A 1053 56.96 6.95 -4.51
CA VAL A 1053 56.96 8.29 -5.14
C VAL A 1053 58.37 8.88 -5.16
N TYR A 1054 59.08 8.89 -4.01
CA TYR A 1054 60.42 9.48 -3.92
C TYR A 1054 61.45 8.77 -4.79
N GLU A 1055 61.42 7.43 -4.84
CA GLU A 1055 62.32 6.64 -5.68
C GLU A 1055 62.07 6.83 -7.19
N ARG A 1056 60.92 7.42 -7.57
CA ARG A 1056 60.50 7.59 -8.97
C ARG A 1056 60.51 9.06 -9.40
N PHE A 1057 61.13 9.94 -8.62
CA PHE A 1057 61.22 11.36 -8.93
C PHE A 1057 61.75 11.65 -10.35
N ARG A 1058 62.81 10.95 -10.77
CA ARG A 1058 63.37 11.08 -12.14
C ARG A 1058 62.39 10.65 -13.23
N GLU A 1059 61.58 9.61 -13.00
CA GLU A 1059 60.56 9.17 -13.96
C GLU A 1059 59.40 10.18 -14.04
N ILE A 1060 58.97 10.72 -12.89
CA ILE A 1060 57.95 11.76 -12.79
C ILE A 1060 58.37 13.02 -13.55
N ALA A 1061 59.64 13.43 -13.42
CA ALA A 1061 60.21 14.55 -14.15
C ALA A 1061 60.22 14.33 -15.67
N VAL A 1062 60.51 13.11 -16.14
CA VAL A 1062 60.44 12.74 -17.57
C VAL A 1062 59.00 12.76 -18.09
N TYR A 1063 58.05 12.20 -17.34
CA TYR A 1063 56.63 12.23 -17.73
C TYR A 1063 56.08 13.66 -17.81
N SER A 1064 56.48 14.52 -16.88
CA SER A 1064 56.19 15.95 -16.91
C SER A 1064 56.79 16.65 -18.13
N ALA A 1065 58.06 16.38 -18.46
CA ALA A 1065 58.73 16.94 -19.64
C ALA A 1065 58.09 16.50 -20.97
N VAL A 1066 57.44 15.34 -21.02
CA VAL A 1066 56.70 14.82 -22.18
C VAL A 1066 55.23 15.34 -22.21
N GLY A 1067 54.85 16.20 -21.27
CA GLY A 1067 53.56 16.89 -21.26
C GLY A 1067 52.42 16.17 -20.53
N LEU A 1068 52.70 15.18 -19.67
CA LEU A 1068 51.65 14.57 -18.83
C LEU A 1068 51.18 15.55 -17.74
N ALA A 1069 49.88 15.84 -17.73
CA ALA A 1069 49.28 16.68 -16.70
C ALA A 1069 49.54 16.13 -15.27
N PRO A 1070 49.78 16.98 -14.26
CA PRO A 1070 50.03 16.57 -12.88
C PRO A 1070 48.99 15.59 -12.32
N VAL A 1071 47.71 15.76 -12.69
CA VAL A 1071 46.63 14.87 -12.27
C VAL A 1071 46.82 13.47 -12.83
N HIS A 1072 47.25 13.32 -14.09
CA HIS A 1072 47.51 12.01 -14.71
C HIS A 1072 48.65 11.25 -14.02
N ILE A 1073 49.66 11.97 -13.50
CA ILE A 1073 50.75 11.37 -12.72
C ILE A 1073 50.25 10.90 -11.34
N GLY A 1074 49.39 11.67 -10.68
CA GLY A 1074 48.71 11.21 -9.46
C GLY A 1074 47.84 9.97 -9.70
N THR A 1075 47.13 9.92 -10.82
CA THR A 1075 46.29 8.78 -11.23
C THR A 1075 47.10 7.50 -11.46
N LEU A 1076 48.37 7.59 -11.87
CA LEU A 1076 49.25 6.43 -12.00
C LEU A 1076 49.45 5.70 -10.66
N PHE A 1077 49.69 6.44 -9.57
CA PHE A 1077 49.86 5.88 -8.24
C PHE A 1077 48.53 5.42 -7.62
N MET A 1078 47.44 6.13 -7.90
CA MET A 1078 46.09 5.68 -7.52
C MET A 1078 45.72 4.37 -8.21
N ALA A 1079 46.06 4.22 -9.50
CA ALA A 1079 45.89 2.98 -10.24
C ALA A 1079 46.72 1.83 -9.64
N GLU A 1080 47.95 2.10 -9.17
CA GLU A 1080 48.77 1.10 -8.48
C GLU A 1080 48.11 0.61 -7.19
N ALA A 1081 47.57 1.54 -6.38
CA ALA A 1081 46.83 1.21 -5.17
C ALA A 1081 45.51 0.46 -5.45
N CYS A 1082 44.78 0.80 -6.50
CA CYS A 1082 43.62 0.03 -6.94
C CYS A 1082 44.00 -1.43 -7.25
N MET A 1083 45.15 -1.66 -7.88
CA MET A 1083 45.62 -3.02 -8.18
C MET A 1083 46.02 -3.79 -6.92
N TYR A 1084 46.70 -3.12 -5.97
CA TYR A 1084 46.95 -3.71 -4.65
C TYR A 1084 45.65 -4.04 -3.89
N ALA A 1085 44.66 -3.16 -3.95
CA ALA A 1085 43.35 -3.36 -3.31
C ALA A 1085 42.59 -4.55 -3.92
N VAL A 1086 42.55 -4.67 -5.25
CA VAL A 1086 41.92 -5.80 -5.95
C VAL A 1086 42.65 -7.12 -5.69
N ILE A 1087 43.98 -7.14 -5.80
CA ILE A 1087 44.78 -8.35 -5.56
C ILE A 1087 44.70 -8.77 -4.09
N GLY A 1088 44.90 -7.83 -3.16
CA GLY A 1088 44.85 -8.09 -1.73
C GLY A 1088 43.46 -8.51 -1.25
N GLY A 1089 42.42 -7.81 -1.71
CA GLY A 1089 41.02 -8.12 -1.40
C GLY A 1089 40.61 -9.51 -1.89
N MET A 1090 40.92 -9.83 -3.14
CA MET A 1090 40.52 -11.10 -3.73
C MET A 1090 41.38 -12.28 -3.24
N ALA A 1091 42.71 -12.16 -3.25
CA ALA A 1091 43.57 -13.22 -2.75
C ALA A 1091 43.40 -13.43 -1.24
N GLY A 1092 43.18 -12.36 -0.48
CA GLY A 1092 42.85 -12.42 0.95
C GLY A 1092 41.58 -13.20 1.22
N TYR A 1093 40.53 -12.95 0.44
CA TYR A 1093 39.29 -13.70 0.51
C TYR A 1093 39.47 -15.18 0.15
N LEU A 1094 40.09 -15.49 -1.01
CA LEU A 1094 40.30 -16.87 -1.46
C LEU A 1094 41.13 -17.69 -0.47
N ILE A 1095 42.24 -17.14 0.00
CA ILE A 1095 43.12 -17.80 0.97
C ILE A 1095 42.38 -17.97 2.29
N GLY A 1096 41.71 -16.92 2.76
CA GLY A 1096 40.96 -16.96 4.01
C GLY A 1096 39.89 -18.04 4.01
N GLN A 1097 39.10 -18.14 2.93
CA GLN A 1097 38.06 -19.14 2.81
C GLN A 1097 38.60 -20.56 2.62
N THR A 1098 39.71 -20.73 1.89
CA THR A 1098 40.37 -22.03 1.74
C THR A 1098 40.94 -22.53 3.07
N VAL A 1099 41.57 -21.64 3.84
CA VAL A 1099 42.07 -21.96 5.18
C VAL A 1099 40.91 -22.26 6.14
N ALA A 1100 39.82 -21.48 6.06
CA ALA A 1100 38.60 -21.73 6.81
C ALA A 1100 38.08 -23.15 6.61
N LEU A 1101 37.89 -23.53 5.34
CA LEU A 1101 37.39 -24.84 4.94
C LEU A 1101 38.31 -25.95 5.45
N GLY A 1102 39.63 -25.77 5.39
CA GLY A 1102 40.59 -26.71 5.94
C GLY A 1102 40.44 -26.86 7.46
N ILE A 1103 40.34 -25.76 8.19
CA ILE A 1103 40.19 -25.78 9.66
C ILE A 1103 38.88 -26.48 10.08
N THR A 1104 37.77 -26.19 9.40
CA THR A 1104 36.45 -26.79 9.70
C THR A 1104 36.40 -28.27 9.34
N THR A 1105 36.93 -28.66 8.18
CA THR A 1105 36.94 -30.07 7.72
C THR A 1105 37.79 -30.99 8.62
N TYR A 1106 38.90 -30.47 9.15
CA TYR A 1106 39.81 -31.25 9.99
C TYR A 1106 39.60 -31.05 11.50
N HIS A 1107 38.56 -30.29 11.92
CA HIS A 1107 38.26 -29.95 13.31
C HIS A 1107 39.49 -29.45 14.11
N LEU A 1108 40.37 -28.68 13.47
CA LEU A 1108 41.67 -28.32 14.04
C LEU A 1108 41.59 -27.25 15.14
N LEU A 1109 40.50 -26.48 15.20
CA LEU A 1109 40.27 -25.41 16.17
C LEU A 1109 38.78 -25.38 16.56
N GLU A 1110 38.44 -25.79 17.79
CA GLU A 1110 37.11 -25.58 18.36
C GLU A 1110 36.90 -24.08 18.63
N GLY A 1111 35.82 -23.50 18.08
CA GLY A 1111 35.39 -22.12 18.37
C GLY A 1111 35.76 -21.05 17.34
N LEU A 1112 36.45 -21.38 16.24
CA LEU A 1112 36.77 -20.43 15.16
C LEU A 1112 35.71 -20.52 14.05
N THR A 1113 34.55 -19.88 14.27
CA THR A 1113 33.50 -19.77 13.25
C THR A 1113 33.81 -18.60 12.32
N LEU A 1114 34.39 -18.88 11.16
CA LEU A 1114 34.56 -17.88 10.12
C LEU A 1114 33.19 -17.46 9.59
N ASN A 1115 32.92 -16.16 9.59
CA ASN A 1115 31.63 -15.65 9.18
C ASN A 1115 31.45 -15.86 7.67
N TYR A 1116 30.59 -16.82 7.31
CA TYR A 1116 30.20 -17.06 5.92
C TYR A 1116 29.14 -16.04 5.42
N SER A 1117 28.66 -15.13 6.28
CA SER A 1117 27.78 -14.03 5.88
C SER A 1117 28.49 -13.18 4.84
N SER A 1118 27.93 -13.28 3.64
CA SER A 1118 28.52 -12.82 2.42
C SER A 1118 28.57 -11.29 2.35
N LEU A 1119 27.54 -10.57 2.83
CA LEU A 1119 27.59 -9.11 2.88
C LEU A 1119 28.63 -8.60 3.88
N SER A 1120 28.82 -9.28 5.01
CA SER A 1120 29.86 -8.89 5.98
C SER A 1120 31.28 -9.06 5.40
N ALA A 1121 31.49 -10.12 4.61
CA ALA A 1121 32.75 -10.36 3.92
C ALA A 1121 33.01 -9.33 2.82
N VAL A 1122 31.97 -8.99 2.04
CA VAL A 1122 32.01 -7.91 1.05
C VAL A 1122 32.30 -6.57 1.70
N ALA A 1123 31.61 -6.22 2.79
CA ALA A 1123 31.82 -4.98 3.53
C ALA A 1123 33.23 -4.91 4.13
N SER A 1124 33.73 -6.02 4.67
CA SER A 1124 35.10 -6.15 5.19
C SER A 1124 36.15 -5.93 4.08
N THR A 1125 35.94 -6.55 2.92
CA THR A 1125 36.83 -6.41 1.76
C THR A 1125 36.79 -4.99 1.23
N MET A 1126 35.61 -4.38 1.11
CA MET A 1126 35.43 -2.98 0.71
C MET A 1126 36.08 -2.00 1.70
N MET A 1127 35.94 -2.26 3.01
CA MET A 1127 36.59 -1.46 4.05
C MET A 1127 38.12 -1.49 3.86
N VAL A 1128 38.71 -2.67 3.67
CA VAL A 1128 40.15 -2.79 3.42
C VAL A 1128 40.55 -2.09 2.11
N MET A 1129 39.81 -2.28 1.02
CA MET A 1129 40.08 -1.59 -0.25
C MET A 1129 40.03 -0.06 -0.08
N THR A 1130 39.03 0.47 0.62
CA THR A 1130 38.90 1.89 0.92
C THR A 1130 40.07 2.38 1.76
N VAL A 1131 40.52 1.63 2.77
CA VAL A 1131 41.70 2.00 3.57
C VAL A 1131 42.96 2.07 2.70
N VAL A 1132 43.17 1.13 1.78
CA VAL A 1132 44.31 1.14 0.85
C VAL A 1132 44.27 2.35 -0.07
N LEU A 1133 43.10 2.66 -0.64
CA LEU A 1133 42.91 3.81 -1.52
C LEU A 1133 43.12 5.13 -0.78
N LEU A 1134 42.49 5.31 0.39
CA LEU A 1134 42.62 6.50 1.22
C LEU A 1134 44.07 6.74 1.65
N SER A 1135 44.79 5.68 2.03
CA SER A 1135 46.21 5.75 2.42
C SER A 1135 47.12 6.19 1.26
N THR A 1136 46.67 6.04 0.01
CA THR A 1136 47.43 6.41 -1.18
C THR A 1136 47.14 7.84 -1.66
N ILE A 1137 46.05 8.47 -1.21
CA ILE A 1137 45.67 9.83 -1.63
C ILE A 1137 46.80 10.83 -1.35
N TYR A 1138 47.39 10.81 -0.15
CA TYR A 1138 48.46 11.74 0.21
C TYR A 1138 49.74 11.53 -0.64
N PRO A 1139 50.29 10.31 -0.77
CA PRO A 1139 51.39 10.02 -1.70
C PRO A 1139 51.09 10.43 -3.15
N ALA A 1140 49.90 10.11 -3.67
CA ALA A 1140 49.52 10.44 -5.04
C ALA A 1140 49.45 11.96 -5.27
N ARG A 1141 48.92 12.71 -4.30
CA ARG A 1141 48.91 14.19 -4.34
C ARG A 1141 50.32 14.76 -4.30
N LYS A 1142 51.21 14.20 -3.48
CA LYS A 1142 52.63 14.59 -3.44
C LYS A 1142 53.34 14.30 -4.77
N ALA A 1143 53.09 13.15 -5.38
CA ALA A 1143 53.65 12.80 -6.69
C ALA A 1143 53.19 13.78 -7.79
N SER A 1144 51.90 14.16 -7.77
CA SER A 1144 51.32 15.14 -8.68
C SER A 1144 51.99 16.51 -8.53
N GLN A 1145 52.20 16.96 -7.30
CA GLN A 1145 52.86 18.26 -7.01
C GLN A 1145 54.35 18.29 -7.40
N MET A 1146 55.04 17.14 -7.43
CA MET A 1146 56.44 17.05 -7.86
C MET A 1146 56.63 17.14 -9.38
N ALA A 1147 55.56 17.02 -10.16
CA ALA A 1147 55.60 17.00 -11.62
C ALA A 1147 55.54 18.39 -12.27
N VAL A 1148 55.70 19.48 -11.53
CA VAL A 1148 55.73 20.83 -12.10
C VAL A 1148 57.21 21.23 -12.27
N PRO A 1149 57.72 21.34 -13.52
CA PRO A 1149 59.09 21.75 -13.76
C PRO A 1149 59.18 23.26 -13.56
N ASP A 1150 59.90 23.62 -12.52
CA ASP A 1150 60.56 24.88 -12.22
C ASP A 1150 59.76 26.19 -12.28
N VAL A 1151 59.89 26.90 -11.15
CA VAL A 1151 59.31 28.18 -10.84
C VAL A 1151 60.23 29.25 -11.47
N ASN A 1152 59.75 29.97 -12.50
CA ASN A 1152 60.27 31.24 -13.08
C ASN A 1152 60.67 31.23 -14.57
N ARG A 1153 59.68 31.08 -15.47
CA ARG A 1153 59.60 31.83 -16.76
C ARG A 1153 58.18 31.68 -17.34
N GLN A 1154 57.20 32.21 -16.62
CA GLN A 1154 55.98 32.67 -17.28
C GLN A 1154 56.40 33.96 -18.00
N TRP A 1155 56.39 33.96 -19.33
CA TRP A 1155 56.45 35.22 -20.08
C TRP A 1155 55.18 36.01 -19.72
N SER A 1156 55.35 37.12 -19.02
CA SER A 1156 54.27 38.04 -18.67
C SER A 1156 54.33 39.23 -19.61
N PHE A 1157 53.19 39.64 -20.15
CA PHE A 1157 53.10 40.86 -20.94
C PHE A 1157 53.68 42.05 -20.14
N PRO A 1158 54.52 42.91 -20.75
CA PRO A 1158 54.92 44.16 -20.11
C PRO A 1158 53.69 45.04 -19.84
N GLU A 1159 53.77 46.01 -18.93
CA GLU A 1159 52.66 46.97 -18.78
C GLU A 1159 52.60 47.91 -20.01
N PRO A 1160 51.42 48.22 -20.56
CA PRO A 1160 51.29 49.15 -21.68
C PRO A 1160 51.67 50.57 -21.28
N ASP A 1161 52.26 51.32 -22.20
CA ASP A 1161 52.56 52.74 -22.02
C ASP A 1161 51.36 53.58 -22.49
N GLY A 1162 50.48 53.89 -21.53
CA GLY A 1162 49.22 54.58 -21.80
C GLY A 1162 48.31 53.76 -22.71
N ASP A 1163 48.11 54.24 -23.94
CA ASP A 1163 47.24 53.62 -24.94
C ASP A 1163 47.99 52.73 -25.93
N LEU A 1164 49.31 52.60 -25.80
CA LEU A 1164 50.14 51.77 -26.67
C LEU A 1164 50.72 50.58 -25.91
N TRP A 1165 50.46 49.37 -26.41
CA TRP A 1165 51.05 48.14 -25.91
C TRP A 1165 52.00 47.56 -26.96
N SER A 1166 53.29 47.82 -26.80
CA SER A 1166 54.35 47.34 -27.71
C SER A 1166 55.20 46.28 -27.02
N PHE A 1167 55.37 45.13 -27.65
CA PHE A 1167 56.29 44.10 -27.17
C PHE A 1167 56.72 43.15 -28.29
N GLU A 1168 57.89 42.55 -28.10
CA GLU A 1168 58.39 41.46 -28.94
C GLU A 1168 57.73 40.14 -28.52
N PHE A 1169 57.23 39.38 -29.49
CA PHE A 1169 56.71 38.04 -29.25
C PHE A 1169 57.86 37.07 -28.94
N PRO A 1170 57.66 36.07 -28.04
CA PRO A 1170 58.75 35.20 -27.55
C PRO A 1170 59.22 34.13 -28.56
N PHE A 1171 59.01 34.35 -29.87
CA PHE A 1171 59.50 33.47 -30.95
C PHE A 1171 59.87 34.30 -32.19
N THR A 1172 60.81 33.78 -32.98
CA THR A 1172 61.29 34.37 -34.23
C THR A 1172 60.84 33.55 -35.44
N ILE A 1173 60.83 34.16 -36.63
CA ILE A 1173 60.43 33.51 -37.90
C ILE A 1173 61.64 33.43 -38.84
N GLY A 1174 61.78 32.35 -39.62
CA GLY A 1174 62.80 32.27 -40.66
C GLY A 1174 62.53 33.26 -41.81
N ARG A 1175 63.57 33.94 -42.31
CA ARG A 1175 63.46 34.94 -43.40
C ARG A 1175 62.66 34.46 -44.62
N LEU A 1176 62.84 33.21 -45.05
CA LEU A 1176 62.15 32.64 -46.23
C LEU A 1176 60.65 32.36 -45.96
N GLU A 1177 60.26 32.21 -44.69
CA GLU A 1177 58.91 31.86 -44.27
C GLU A 1177 58.07 33.10 -43.93
N ALA A 1178 58.73 34.24 -43.63
CA ALA A 1178 58.09 35.47 -43.17
C ALA A 1178 56.99 35.97 -44.12
N LEU A 1179 57.27 36.07 -45.43
CA LEU A 1179 56.28 36.51 -46.41
C LEU A 1179 55.07 35.56 -46.50
N GLY A 1180 55.32 34.25 -46.52
CA GLY A 1180 54.26 33.25 -46.62
C GLY A 1180 53.35 33.25 -45.38
N LEU A 1181 53.96 33.35 -44.19
CA LEU A 1181 53.22 33.44 -42.94
C LEU A 1181 52.42 34.74 -42.86
N TYR A 1182 53.02 35.90 -43.17
CA TYR A 1182 52.32 37.18 -43.12
C TYR A 1182 51.19 37.24 -44.15
N THR A 1183 51.37 36.71 -45.36
CA THR A 1183 50.29 36.60 -46.35
C THR A 1183 49.14 35.70 -45.87
N TYR A 1184 49.45 34.59 -45.20
CA TYR A 1184 48.43 33.72 -44.59
C TYR A 1184 47.69 34.42 -43.44
N LEU A 1185 48.43 35.09 -42.55
CA LEU A 1185 47.86 35.82 -41.42
C LEU A 1185 46.96 36.96 -41.90
N THR A 1186 47.32 37.69 -42.95
CA THR A 1186 46.44 38.70 -43.56
C THR A 1186 45.11 38.10 -43.99
N ARG A 1187 45.11 36.99 -44.74
CA ARG A 1187 43.87 36.30 -45.15
C ARG A 1187 43.07 35.74 -43.97
N LEU A 1188 43.77 35.26 -42.94
CA LEU A 1188 43.13 34.79 -41.72
C LEU A 1188 42.41 35.94 -41.03
N PHE A 1189 43.05 37.10 -40.86
CA PHE A 1189 42.43 38.27 -40.27
C PHE A 1189 41.30 38.83 -41.16
N GLU A 1190 41.46 38.92 -42.48
CA GLU A 1190 40.37 39.29 -43.40
C GLU A 1190 39.11 38.41 -43.21
N SER A 1191 39.26 37.12 -42.89
CA SER A 1191 38.09 36.25 -42.63
C SER A 1191 37.28 36.62 -41.38
N TYR A 1192 37.83 37.45 -40.49
CA TYR A 1192 37.14 38.01 -39.33
C TYR A 1192 36.46 39.36 -39.60
N GLU A 1193 36.55 39.92 -40.82
CA GLU A 1193 35.79 41.14 -41.20
C GLU A 1193 34.28 40.86 -41.34
N GLU A 1194 33.88 39.67 -41.84
CA GLU A 1194 32.48 39.35 -42.14
C GLU A 1194 31.70 38.66 -41.00
N SER A 1195 32.33 38.33 -39.87
CA SER A 1195 31.72 37.55 -38.78
C SER A 1195 31.56 38.32 -37.47
N ALA A 1196 30.33 38.74 -37.15
CA ALA A 1196 29.97 39.38 -35.87
C ALA A 1196 29.83 38.38 -34.68
N LEU A 1197 30.05 37.08 -34.92
CA LEU A 1197 30.01 36.03 -33.90
C LEU A 1197 31.43 35.45 -33.74
N GLY A 1198 32.15 35.89 -32.72
CA GLY A 1198 33.55 35.51 -32.48
C GLY A 1198 34.16 36.15 -31.24
N THR A 1199 35.43 35.87 -30.96
CA THR A 1199 36.20 36.48 -29.86
C THR A 1199 36.71 37.89 -30.18
N PHE A 1200 36.87 38.23 -31.46
CA PHE A 1200 37.17 39.57 -31.96
C PHE A 1200 36.68 39.70 -33.41
N MET A 1201 36.52 40.94 -33.89
CA MET A 1201 36.19 41.30 -35.28
C MET A 1201 37.29 42.22 -35.80
N THR A 1202 37.68 42.09 -37.06
CA THR A 1202 38.68 42.96 -37.69
C THR A 1202 38.07 43.87 -38.74
N ASP A 1203 38.77 44.95 -39.09
CA ASP A 1203 38.47 45.84 -40.21
C ASP A 1203 39.79 46.48 -40.67
N GLU A 1204 39.83 46.97 -41.90
CA GLU A 1204 40.99 47.60 -42.52
C GLU A 1204 42.29 46.76 -42.49
N VAL A 1205 42.21 45.43 -42.65
CA VAL A 1205 43.41 44.57 -42.64
C VAL A 1205 44.27 44.88 -43.88
N LYS A 1206 45.53 45.30 -43.67
CA LYS A 1206 46.47 45.66 -44.74
C LYS A 1206 47.84 45.06 -44.47
N LEU A 1207 48.36 44.31 -45.44
CA LEU A 1207 49.76 43.89 -45.48
C LEU A 1207 50.57 44.91 -46.28
N THR A 1208 51.62 45.45 -45.67
CA THR A 1208 52.62 46.27 -46.34
C THR A 1208 53.99 45.62 -46.22
N ALA A 1209 54.79 45.76 -47.28
CA ALA A 1209 56.19 45.40 -47.27
C ALA A 1209 56.99 46.68 -47.50
N ILE A 1210 57.78 47.10 -46.51
CA ILE A 1210 58.61 48.30 -46.59
C ILE A 1210 60.06 47.84 -46.74
N GLN A 1211 60.70 48.25 -47.84
CA GLN A 1211 62.10 47.95 -48.09
C GLN A 1211 62.95 49.13 -47.60
N THR A 1212 63.76 48.92 -46.57
CA THR A 1212 64.66 49.94 -46.00
C THR A 1212 66.07 49.35 -45.94
N ASP A 1213 67.07 50.04 -46.50
CA ASP A 1213 68.49 49.65 -46.46
C ASP A 1213 68.78 48.17 -46.78
N ALA A 1214 68.19 47.67 -47.87
CA ALA A 1214 68.35 46.31 -48.40
C ALA A 1214 67.79 45.17 -47.53
N VAL A 1215 66.88 45.46 -46.59
CA VAL A 1215 66.09 44.44 -45.89
C VAL A 1215 64.59 44.74 -45.99
N GLU A 1216 63.78 43.69 -46.24
CA GLU A 1216 62.32 43.81 -46.35
C GLU A 1216 61.68 43.56 -44.99
N THR A 1217 60.93 44.53 -44.46
CA THR A 1217 60.09 44.37 -43.26
C THR A 1217 58.65 44.15 -43.70
N TYR A 1218 58.00 43.13 -43.16
CA TYR A 1218 56.59 42.82 -43.44
C TYR A 1218 55.73 43.27 -42.27
N THR A 1219 54.72 44.07 -42.54
CA THR A 1219 53.84 44.64 -41.51
C THR A 1219 52.38 44.42 -41.87
N ILE A 1220 51.62 43.82 -40.96
CA ILE A 1220 50.16 43.75 -41.02
C ILE A 1220 49.61 44.79 -40.06
N THR A 1221 48.84 45.73 -40.58
CA THR A 1221 48.06 46.67 -39.77
C THR A 1221 46.59 46.33 -39.91
N MET A 1222 45.87 46.29 -38.79
CA MET A 1222 44.42 46.07 -38.76
C MET A 1222 43.77 46.83 -37.61
N LYS A 1223 42.49 47.15 -37.75
CA LYS A 1223 41.63 47.55 -36.65
C LYS A 1223 40.89 46.33 -36.12
N SER A 1224 40.78 46.19 -34.80
CA SER A 1224 40.14 45.06 -34.14
C SER A 1224 39.22 45.52 -33.02
N TRP A 1225 38.04 44.89 -32.92
CA TRP A 1225 37.11 45.03 -31.79
C TRP A 1225 37.07 43.73 -31.01
N LEU A 1226 37.21 43.82 -29.68
CA LEU A 1226 37.29 42.64 -28.82
C LEU A 1226 35.94 42.31 -28.18
N ALA A 1227 35.59 41.01 -28.12
CA ALA A 1227 34.40 40.54 -27.43
C ALA A 1227 34.64 40.41 -25.91
N PRO A 1228 33.65 40.71 -25.06
CA PRO A 1228 32.26 41.03 -25.41
C PRO A 1228 32.13 42.49 -25.91
N TYR A 1229 31.47 42.66 -27.06
CA TYR A 1229 31.49 43.91 -27.85
C TYR A 1229 30.73 45.07 -27.18
N ASP A 1230 29.91 44.78 -26.17
CA ASP A 1230 29.24 45.73 -25.30
C ASP A 1230 30.22 46.59 -24.48
N MET A 1231 31.43 46.09 -24.22
CA MET A 1231 32.50 46.85 -23.57
C MET A 1231 33.15 47.90 -24.49
N GLY A 1232 32.81 47.92 -25.79
CA GLY A 1232 33.22 48.95 -26.74
C GLY A 1232 34.72 49.07 -26.96
N VAL A 1233 35.49 48.02 -26.65
CA VAL A 1233 36.95 48.02 -26.79
C VAL A 1233 37.32 47.84 -28.26
N SER A 1234 37.95 48.86 -28.84
CA SER A 1234 38.52 48.82 -30.19
C SER A 1234 39.97 49.27 -30.17
N GLN A 1235 40.79 48.67 -31.04
CA GLN A 1235 42.23 48.85 -31.06
C GLN A 1235 42.79 48.71 -32.46
N ARG A 1236 43.91 49.37 -32.72
CA ARG A 1236 44.72 49.19 -33.92
C ARG A 1236 45.89 48.27 -33.58
N VAL A 1237 45.98 47.15 -34.28
CA VAL A 1237 47.04 46.16 -34.10
C VAL A 1237 47.97 46.23 -35.29
N THR A 1238 49.25 46.40 -35.02
CA THR A 1238 50.32 46.35 -36.01
C THR A 1238 51.25 45.19 -35.64
N LEU A 1239 51.29 44.16 -36.48
CA LEU A 1239 52.28 43.09 -36.37
C LEU A 1239 53.37 43.35 -37.39
N SER A 1240 54.62 43.47 -36.95
CA SER A 1240 55.77 43.72 -37.82
C SER A 1240 56.80 42.61 -37.65
N ALA A 1241 57.20 42.01 -38.75
CA ALA A 1241 58.35 41.12 -38.81
C ALA A 1241 59.51 41.89 -39.43
N ALA A 1242 60.52 42.17 -38.60
CA ALA A 1242 61.76 42.84 -39.00
C ALA A 1242 62.94 41.88 -38.74
N PRO A 1243 64.03 41.95 -39.54
CA PRO A 1243 65.24 41.18 -39.28
C PRO A 1243 65.75 41.41 -37.84
N ASP A 1244 66.07 40.32 -37.13
CA ASP A 1244 66.65 40.39 -35.79
C ASP A 1244 68.07 40.97 -35.87
N GLU A 1245 68.39 41.94 -35.00
CA GLU A 1245 69.70 42.61 -34.94
C GLU A 1245 70.85 41.62 -34.66
N MET A 1246 70.57 40.46 -34.04
CA MET A 1246 71.59 39.48 -33.66
C MET A 1246 71.80 38.35 -34.69
N GLU A 1247 70.77 37.96 -35.46
CA GLU A 1247 70.85 36.85 -36.43
C GLU A 1247 70.18 37.20 -37.77
N HIS A 1248 71.00 37.42 -38.81
CA HIS A 1248 70.54 37.96 -40.11
C HIS A 1248 69.52 37.07 -40.87
N ASN A 1249 69.32 35.82 -40.46
CA ASN A 1249 68.38 34.86 -41.09
C ASN A 1249 67.05 34.73 -40.35
N LEU A 1250 66.88 35.40 -39.21
CA LEU A 1250 65.65 35.37 -38.42
C LEU A 1250 65.01 36.75 -38.39
N TYR A 1251 63.69 36.75 -38.30
CA TYR A 1251 62.86 37.94 -38.15
C TYR A 1251 62.24 37.92 -36.75
N ALA A 1252 62.47 38.98 -35.98
CA ALA A 1252 61.77 39.23 -34.73
C ALA A 1252 60.37 39.75 -35.03
N VAL A 1253 59.37 39.29 -34.26
CA VAL A 1253 57.97 39.69 -34.41
C VAL A 1253 57.64 40.71 -33.34
N TRP A 1254 57.41 41.93 -33.76
CA TRP A 1254 56.96 43.03 -32.92
C TRP A 1254 55.45 43.17 -33.05
N VAL A 1255 54.76 43.34 -31.93
CA VAL A 1255 53.33 43.60 -31.91
C VAL A 1255 53.08 44.88 -31.14
N ASP A 1256 52.47 45.82 -31.84
CA ASP A 1256 52.02 47.10 -31.31
C ASP A 1256 50.49 47.12 -31.32
N ILE A 1257 49.89 47.32 -30.15
CA ILE A 1257 48.44 47.46 -30.00
C ILE A 1257 48.15 48.84 -29.47
N GLU A 1258 47.50 49.67 -30.27
CA GLU A 1258 47.07 51.01 -29.88
C GLU A 1258 45.57 51.00 -29.56
N ARG A 1259 45.18 51.40 -28.35
CA ARG A 1259 43.78 51.49 -27.93
C ARG A 1259 43.10 52.67 -28.62
N GLU A 1260 42.04 52.41 -29.37
CA GLU A 1260 41.21 53.47 -29.99
C GLU A 1260 39.96 53.80 -29.13
N SER A 1261 39.37 52.81 -28.45
CA SER A 1261 38.21 53.00 -27.56
C SER A 1261 38.11 51.91 -26.46
N GLY A 1262 37.27 52.15 -25.45
CA GLY A 1262 37.07 51.28 -24.27
C GLY A 1262 38.01 51.62 -23.11
N ASP A 1263 37.66 51.33 -21.85
CA ASP A 1263 38.52 51.69 -20.71
C ASP A 1263 39.82 50.86 -20.64
N VAL A 1264 40.87 51.41 -20.05
CA VAL A 1264 42.23 50.79 -20.02
C VAL A 1264 42.22 49.42 -19.34
N ASP A 1265 41.47 49.24 -18.24
CA ASP A 1265 41.43 47.99 -17.49
C ASP A 1265 40.69 46.88 -18.27
N SER A 1266 39.61 47.23 -18.95
CA SER A 1266 38.89 46.32 -19.86
C SER A 1266 39.74 45.99 -21.08
N TRP A 1267 40.38 46.98 -21.69
CA TRP A 1267 41.29 46.78 -22.83
C TRP A 1267 42.44 45.85 -22.49
N GLN A 1268 43.12 46.06 -21.36
CA GLN A 1268 44.21 45.19 -20.92
C GLN A 1268 43.76 43.74 -20.68
N ARG A 1269 42.59 43.56 -20.06
CA ARG A 1269 42.03 42.24 -19.74
C ARG A 1269 41.59 41.48 -20.98
N LEU A 1270 40.92 42.15 -21.91
CA LEU A 1270 40.45 41.53 -23.16
C LEU A 1270 41.62 41.19 -24.08
N ASN A 1271 42.69 42.00 -24.08
CA ASN A 1271 43.89 41.70 -24.87
C ASN A 1271 44.61 40.43 -24.44
N ARG A 1272 44.59 40.05 -23.15
CA ARG A 1272 45.16 38.77 -22.70
C ARG A 1272 44.49 37.53 -23.32
N ARG A 1273 43.27 37.68 -23.86
CA ARG A 1273 42.55 36.61 -24.57
C ARG A 1273 42.68 36.74 -26.08
N PHE A 1274 42.92 37.96 -26.58
CA PHE A 1274 43.15 38.25 -28.00
C PHE A 1274 44.53 37.77 -28.45
N LEU A 1275 45.55 38.05 -27.63
CA LEU A 1275 46.92 37.56 -27.73
C LEU A 1275 47.01 36.09 -27.30
#